data_AF-A0A7X0CP06-F1
#
_entry.id   AF-A0A7X0CP06-F1
#
_cell.length_a   1.000
_cell.length_b   1.000
_cell.length_c   1.000
_cell.angle_alpha   90.00
_cell.angle_beta   90.00
_cell.angle_gamma   90.00
#
_symmetry.space_group_name_H-M   'P 1'
#
loop_
_entity.id
_entity.type
_entity.pdbx_description
1 polymer ?
#
loop_
_entity_poly.entity_id
_entity_poly.type
_entity_poly.pdbx_seq_one_letter_code
_entity_poly.pdbx_strand_id
1 'polypeptide(L)'
;MPHLNSQTRLLKVSLLVICIIAIQSKSWAATTFDWNGTGTSWTSPGSWTVGSTVQTVNYPGSSTSRTDDIVQFGVNTTTAYTNQPTLTLTANQTLTIASIIFGSKQYSTSNPGTTLTVNGATGTLVVSGDIVQNVNNTNGTGTTINNFINGTATVKCTNIQVGQTGVSYNSNSFLFSHVANLRVTGNVKIFISSLATNGSGFRLEDGNMYLDGQIVITNPLGIALGSNLGYFTVNQTYNSSSPKSNPSLYLSNTNAIATIPAPYGSVNFDGNRQGGTLGGRSTIHYTGLNPTIYTSSFNGFGAGGGSYNAGPTYDNLVIEGTGTAVIGTAGATNASTLVIDSTLITTSNVRFDTYNTATTLGISGSTAAKWTNTATITGGPGVITVYGNLSNTTTAGIINQSSGAITVAGNATSTGVINGGSGALTINGNLFNNIYISGTTSTPGVITQTNGSITVGGDLSNQGTINLGSGNTDLNGSLSNTGTFKMSSGPLTVAKDYTNTAPGTFTASTGTITFDGTAAQSLTDATATGTVFNNVTFSNGSTSLVKTMNPGSHFYVSPTYTLNVNLSAVLKVGSGSTVSTAATAPLTLISNVTGDASIGNLTAGTIAGKLNVQRFVKGDPRRYMLLSSPVSDTTYASSSTIRAYTLNQLRDSTYMTGIASTGGGFDASPTTGNNPSVFMYDENSPVTQNVNSYLNNEYKSFNTTSEGVPMGNALLFYFRGNKRTTLNPFVRPFPKATDATLNFFGFVYKGAAGTTNVPFNVSVINFTNFASPPTFYIAGGTGMSTGSLSYSTNVSASATKKGLNLIGNPYASVIDLHSVYATNTTVKFYYILVKDATTGTNSFSTRYALYDASNGTNGTPDPGASRFALSGQGFFVVAPNNTTAMTFNEGMKAAYASYSPISPVIPVFNVKGKPGTVLTRSAVGQQQINVNQASATAAKATVTDAMPRLRMDLMRDSVILNTTNINFDKTAGSMFKPGEDAPYLASSGQGDFFYSLTADSIGCFANYTTDLEKIKRINLYTDFSNYGLYKLTSPVKQNIDERYTIFLKDKYANDSLDVVHNSEYSFNIDKNPASYATDRFYLSIGIAPGHNYRLLGFSGTKVTAGIQLTWKTDNESNFTRFALEKSTTSGKSFTIVDSLQSTAAGTYTYTDRSPGTGQITYRLLQNLVTGKTDTSKNLTFNYLDIPSPVKFIVYPSTATQNININFGKTYANHVKISVVSSTGSVVKTLVASNTDSVQQDVGNLLRGLYIVQAIDEATGKQIGSAKFFKQ
;
A
#
# COMPACT_ATOMS: atom_id res chain seq x y z
N MET A 1 -4.59 59.12 108.64
CA MET A 1 -4.32 59.91 107.41
C MET A 1 -2.82 60.18 107.37
N PRO A 2 -2.06 59.99 106.27
CA PRO A 2 -2.45 59.92 104.85
C PRO A 2 -1.87 58.69 104.10
N HIS A 3 -2.73 57.76 103.69
CA HIS A 3 -2.45 56.75 102.65
C HIS A 3 -3.50 56.95 101.55
N LEU A 4 -3.34 57.91 100.64
CA LEU A 4 -4.30 58.05 99.52
C LEU A 4 -3.79 58.82 98.28
N ASN A 5 -2.46 58.92 98.05
CA ASN A 5 -1.94 59.82 97.00
C ASN A 5 -1.03 59.19 95.92
N SER A 6 -0.71 57.89 95.99
CA SER A 6 0.08 57.22 94.94
C SER A 6 -0.78 56.47 93.92
N GLN A 7 -1.86 55.79 94.36
CA GLN A 7 -2.76 55.07 93.44
C GLN A 7 -3.50 56.01 92.49
N THR A 8 -3.87 57.22 92.93
CA THR A 8 -4.53 58.23 92.10
C THR A 8 -3.62 58.85 91.04
N ARG A 9 -2.30 58.90 91.26
CA ARG A 9 -1.34 59.36 90.24
C ARG A 9 -1.04 58.30 89.19
N LEU A 10 -0.86 57.03 89.59
CA LEU A 10 -0.72 55.93 88.63
C LEU A 10 -2.00 55.77 87.80
N LEU A 11 -3.18 55.83 88.42
CA LEU A 11 -4.45 55.74 87.70
C LEU A 11 -4.65 56.91 86.74
N LYS A 12 -4.26 58.14 87.10
CA LYS A 12 -4.35 59.31 86.19
C LYS A 12 -3.35 59.25 85.05
N VAL A 13 -2.12 58.77 85.27
CA VAL A 13 -1.12 58.59 84.20
C VAL A 13 -1.50 57.42 83.30
N SER A 14 -1.97 56.31 83.86
CA SER A 14 -2.51 55.18 83.08
C SER A 14 -3.77 55.58 82.32
N LEU A 15 -4.69 56.37 82.90
CA LEU A 15 -5.87 56.87 82.20
C LEU A 15 -5.49 57.90 81.12
N LEU A 16 -4.48 58.75 81.35
CA LEU A 16 -3.99 59.69 80.34
C LEU A 16 -3.27 58.96 79.20
N VAL A 17 -2.50 57.92 79.48
CA VAL A 17 -1.87 57.06 78.46
C VAL A 17 -2.93 56.23 77.73
N ILE A 18 -3.92 55.67 78.42
CA ILE A 18 -5.07 54.98 77.80
C ILE A 18 -5.90 55.96 76.97
N CYS A 19 -6.11 57.21 77.41
CA CYS A 19 -6.80 58.24 76.64
C CYS A 19 -5.94 58.72 75.45
N ILE A 20 -4.63 58.85 75.57
CA ILE A 20 -3.74 59.20 74.44
C ILE A 20 -3.69 58.04 73.44
N ILE A 21 -3.63 56.79 73.90
CA ILE A 21 -3.74 55.60 73.06
C ILE A 21 -5.14 55.51 72.42
N ALA A 22 -6.22 55.83 73.15
CA ALA A 22 -7.59 55.83 72.65
C ALA A 22 -7.93 57.01 71.72
N ILE A 23 -7.21 58.14 71.85
CA ILE A 23 -7.33 59.31 70.97
C ILE A 23 -6.47 59.11 69.71
N GLN A 24 -5.30 58.47 69.83
CA GLN A 24 -4.51 58.04 68.66
C GLN A 24 -5.13 56.85 67.93
N SER A 25 -6.00 56.07 68.57
CA SER A 25 -6.76 54.97 67.95
C SER A 25 -8.18 55.35 67.50
N LYS A 26 -8.59 56.62 67.63
CA LYS A 26 -9.83 57.08 66.99
C LYS A 26 -9.56 57.30 65.51
N SER A 27 -9.91 56.30 64.69
CA SER A 27 -10.20 56.52 63.28
C SER A 27 -11.16 57.70 63.18
N TRP A 28 -10.77 58.74 62.44
CA TRP A 28 -11.70 59.82 62.14
C TRP A 28 -12.87 59.18 61.36
N ALA A 29 -14.09 59.70 61.51
CA ALA A 29 -15.18 59.16 60.70
C ALA A 29 -14.84 59.39 59.23
N ALA A 30 -15.05 58.36 58.39
CA ALA A 30 -14.86 58.46 56.94
C ALA A 30 -15.55 59.74 56.43
N THR A 31 -14.76 60.68 55.93
CA THR A 31 -15.28 61.97 55.45
C THR A 31 -15.62 61.83 53.98
N THR A 32 -16.86 62.16 53.62
CA THR A 32 -17.31 62.16 52.22
C THR A 32 -17.05 63.50 51.56
N PHE A 33 -16.19 63.51 50.55
CA PHE A 33 -15.89 64.66 49.72
C PHE A 33 -16.57 64.55 48.36
N ASP A 34 -17.42 65.52 48.05
CA ASP A 34 -18.07 65.71 46.76
C ASP A 34 -17.26 66.69 45.90
N TRP A 35 -16.99 66.33 44.65
CA TRP A 35 -16.38 67.25 43.69
C TRP A 35 -17.38 68.34 43.27
N ASN A 36 -17.01 69.60 43.49
CA ASN A 36 -17.88 70.74 43.19
C ASN A 36 -17.57 71.40 41.83
N GLY A 37 -16.43 71.07 41.21
CA GLY A 37 -16.05 71.55 39.88
C GLY A 37 -15.66 73.03 39.75
N THR A 38 -15.35 73.72 40.85
CA THR A 38 -14.88 75.12 40.80
C THR A 38 -13.49 75.26 40.18
N GLY A 39 -12.68 74.19 40.15
CA GLY A 39 -11.36 74.11 39.52
C GLY A 39 -11.09 72.70 38.99
N THR A 40 -9.87 72.46 38.48
CA THR A 40 -9.46 71.15 37.93
C THR A 40 -8.56 70.34 38.86
N SER A 41 -7.88 70.97 39.83
CA SER A 41 -6.91 70.29 40.69
C SER A 41 -7.58 69.53 41.85
N TRP A 42 -7.28 68.24 42.00
CA TRP A 42 -7.65 67.39 43.13
C TRP A 42 -7.10 67.92 44.45
N THR A 43 -5.87 68.45 44.45
CA THR A 43 -5.17 68.89 45.67
C THR A 43 -5.55 70.30 46.11
N SER A 44 -6.50 70.94 45.43
CA SER A 44 -7.07 72.23 45.86
C SER A 44 -8.29 71.97 46.76
N PRO A 45 -8.26 72.32 48.06
CA PRO A 45 -9.40 72.15 48.96
C PRO A 45 -10.70 72.77 48.41
N GLY A 46 -10.61 73.94 47.75
CA GLY A 46 -11.76 74.65 47.19
C GLY A 46 -12.52 73.91 46.09
N SER A 47 -11.93 72.85 45.51
CA SER A 47 -12.58 71.97 44.52
C SER A 47 -13.52 70.93 45.17
N TRP A 48 -13.57 70.86 46.50
CA TRP A 48 -14.33 69.86 47.24
C TRP A 48 -15.35 70.46 48.19
N THR A 49 -16.45 69.75 48.38
CA THR A 49 -17.45 70.00 49.42
C THR A 49 -17.58 68.79 50.34
N VAL A 50 -17.80 69.02 51.63
CA VAL A 50 -18.23 67.98 52.58
C VAL A 50 -19.63 68.35 53.02
N GLY A 51 -20.62 67.54 52.65
CA GLY A 51 -22.03 67.97 52.70
C GLY A 51 -22.25 69.19 51.80
N SER A 52 -22.84 70.26 52.34
CA SER A 52 -23.06 71.51 51.61
C SER A 52 -21.94 72.55 51.78
N THR A 53 -20.81 72.20 52.43
CA THR A 53 -19.75 73.15 52.80
C THR A 53 -18.50 72.98 51.95
N VAL A 54 -18.12 74.03 51.21
CA VAL A 54 -16.87 74.10 50.44
C VAL A 54 -15.67 74.06 51.38
N GLN A 55 -14.68 73.22 51.06
CA GLN A 55 -13.50 73.03 51.89
C GLN A 55 -12.46 74.11 51.62
N THR A 56 -11.78 74.58 52.68
CA THR A 56 -10.72 75.59 52.59
C THR A 56 -9.35 75.07 53.00
N VAL A 57 -9.28 73.93 53.69
CA VAL A 57 -8.04 73.36 54.25
C VAL A 57 -7.76 71.95 53.74
N ASN A 58 -8.76 71.07 53.77
CA ASN A 58 -8.57 69.65 53.47
C ASN A 58 -9.05 69.30 52.07
N TYR A 59 -8.34 68.37 51.43
CA TYR A 59 -8.79 67.63 50.26
C TYR A 59 -8.66 66.12 50.53
N PRO A 60 -9.27 65.23 49.72
CA PRO A 60 -9.21 63.78 49.95
C PRO A 60 -7.77 63.26 49.91
N GLY A 61 -7.34 62.59 50.99
CA GLY A 61 -5.98 62.07 51.11
C GLY A 61 -4.90 63.14 51.32
N SER A 62 -5.27 64.32 51.84
CA SER A 62 -4.34 65.46 52.05
C SER A 62 -3.26 65.26 53.10
N SER A 63 -3.37 64.26 53.97
CA SER A 63 -2.34 63.87 54.92
C SER A 63 -2.24 62.36 55.07
N THR A 64 -1.15 61.88 55.65
CA THR A 64 -0.92 60.44 55.91
C THR A 64 -1.93 59.81 56.87
N SER A 65 -2.69 60.62 57.62
CA SER A 65 -3.75 60.16 58.52
C SER A 65 -5.13 60.12 57.89
N ARG A 66 -5.30 60.64 56.66
CA ARG A 66 -6.59 60.71 55.95
C ARG A 66 -6.72 59.63 54.88
N THR A 67 -6.68 58.38 55.29
CA THR A 67 -6.72 57.22 54.38
C THR A 67 -8.13 56.66 54.17
N ASP A 68 -9.10 57.15 54.93
CA ASP A 68 -10.48 56.67 55.01
C ASP A 68 -11.50 57.60 54.30
N ASP A 69 -11.00 58.56 53.51
CA ASP A 69 -11.82 59.52 52.78
C ASP A 69 -12.65 58.86 51.66
N ILE A 70 -13.94 59.16 51.59
CA ILE A 70 -14.84 58.74 50.51
C ILE A 70 -14.89 59.86 49.47
N VAL A 71 -14.57 59.56 48.22
CA VAL A 71 -14.56 60.52 47.12
C VAL A 71 -15.77 60.30 46.22
N GLN A 72 -16.52 61.36 45.92
CA GLN A 72 -17.73 61.30 45.11
C GLN A 72 -17.68 62.29 43.94
N PHE A 73 -18.04 61.81 42.76
CA PHE A 73 -18.17 62.59 41.54
C PHE A 73 -19.63 62.55 41.07
N GLY A 74 -20.33 63.70 41.06
CA GLY A 74 -21.71 63.81 40.56
C GLY A 74 -22.74 62.91 41.25
N VAL A 75 -22.52 62.61 42.53
CA VAL A 75 -23.49 61.90 43.38
C VAL A 75 -24.49 62.92 43.95
N ASN A 76 -24.00 63.93 44.69
CA ASN A 76 -24.85 64.90 45.39
C ASN A 76 -24.92 66.29 44.73
N THR A 77 -24.39 66.48 43.52
CA THR A 77 -24.30 67.81 42.88
C THR A 77 -25.67 68.33 42.41
N THR A 78 -25.99 69.60 42.62
CA THR A 78 -27.24 70.22 42.14
C THR A 78 -27.11 70.82 40.74
N THR A 79 -25.87 71.12 40.30
CA THR A 79 -25.54 71.69 38.99
C THR A 79 -24.50 70.84 38.26
N ALA A 80 -24.57 70.83 36.93
CA ALA A 80 -23.54 70.23 36.09
C ALA A 80 -22.22 70.99 36.24
N TYR A 81 -21.07 70.30 36.28
CA TYR A 81 -19.74 70.92 36.38
C TYR A 81 -18.91 70.69 35.10
N THR A 82 -18.23 71.73 34.62
CA THR A 82 -17.41 71.65 33.40
C THR A 82 -15.96 71.26 33.68
N ASN A 83 -15.39 71.65 34.83
CA ASN A 83 -14.02 71.33 35.19
C ASN A 83 -13.89 69.90 35.72
N GLN A 84 -13.05 69.10 35.04
CA GLN A 84 -12.82 67.70 35.36
C GLN A 84 -11.68 67.53 36.38
N PRO A 85 -11.76 66.54 37.29
CA PRO A 85 -10.78 66.33 38.34
C PRO A 85 -9.44 65.80 37.81
N THR A 86 -8.35 66.45 38.21
CA THR A 86 -6.97 66.09 37.89
C THR A 86 -6.14 65.96 39.16
N LEU A 87 -5.65 64.75 39.44
CA LEU A 87 -4.65 64.45 40.47
C LEU A 87 -3.29 64.31 39.80
N THR A 88 -2.30 65.12 40.21
CA THR A 88 -0.91 64.97 39.77
C THR A 88 -0.05 64.53 40.94
N LEU A 89 0.44 63.30 40.88
CA LEU A 89 1.33 62.70 41.87
C LEU A 89 2.79 62.98 41.50
N THR A 90 3.61 63.34 42.48
CA THR A 90 5.05 63.39 42.31
C THR A 90 5.63 61.96 42.22
N ALA A 91 6.87 61.84 41.73
CA ALA A 91 7.49 60.52 41.54
C ALA A 91 7.48 59.70 42.84
N ASN A 92 7.02 58.46 42.76
CA ASN A 92 6.87 57.50 43.87
C ASN A 92 5.91 57.94 44.99
N GLN A 93 5.15 59.03 44.80
CA GLN A 93 4.14 59.44 45.76
C GLN A 93 2.99 58.44 45.81
N THR A 94 2.56 58.08 47.01
CA THR A 94 1.35 57.30 47.25
C THR A 94 0.32 58.16 47.97
N LEU A 95 -0.86 58.32 47.38
CA LEU A 95 -2.02 58.96 48.00
C LEU A 95 -3.08 57.90 48.26
N THR A 96 -3.61 57.81 49.50
CA THR A 96 -4.57 56.76 49.90
C THR A 96 -5.91 57.36 50.28
N ILE A 97 -7.01 56.76 49.83
CA ILE A 97 -8.41 57.09 50.16
C ILE A 97 -9.23 55.81 50.34
N ALA A 98 -10.42 55.89 50.97
CA ALA A 98 -11.28 54.72 51.17
C ALA A 98 -11.96 54.24 49.90
N SER A 99 -12.65 55.11 49.17
CA SER A 99 -13.46 54.70 48.01
C SER A 99 -13.65 55.84 47.03
N ILE A 100 -13.92 55.51 45.77
CA ILE A 100 -14.36 56.46 44.75
C ILE A 100 -15.76 56.07 44.27
N ILE A 101 -16.67 57.02 44.15
CA ILE A 101 -18.04 56.79 43.66
C ILE A 101 -18.30 57.78 42.52
N PHE A 102 -18.48 57.26 41.32
CA PHE A 102 -19.02 57.95 40.17
C PHE A 102 -20.55 57.87 40.21
N GLY A 103 -21.20 59.03 40.24
CA GLY A 103 -22.64 59.20 40.33
C GLY A 103 -23.35 59.15 38.98
N SER A 104 -24.61 59.58 39.01
CA SER A 104 -25.56 59.46 37.89
C SER A 104 -25.89 60.78 37.19
N LYS A 105 -25.35 61.92 37.62
CA LYS A 105 -25.71 63.24 37.05
C LYS A 105 -24.78 63.64 35.90
N GLN A 106 -25.35 64.17 34.82
CA GLN A 106 -24.62 64.69 33.66
C GLN A 106 -23.84 65.97 33.97
N TYR A 107 -22.62 66.08 33.42
CA TYR A 107 -21.70 67.19 33.65
C TYR A 107 -21.61 68.19 32.49
N SER A 108 -21.88 67.73 31.26
CA SER A 108 -21.90 68.53 30.04
C SER A 108 -22.85 67.93 28.99
N THR A 109 -23.42 68.78 28.13
CA THR A 109 -24.19 68.35 26.94
C THR A 109 -23.33 67.66 25.88
N SER A 110 -22.01 67.87 25.90
CA SER A 110 -21.06 67.27 24.94
C SER A 110 -20.34 66.03 25.47
N ASN A 111 -20.31 65.82 26.80
CA ASN A 111 -19.73 64.63 27.42
C ASN A 111 -20.50 64.30 28.71
N PRO A 112 -21.35 63.26 28.73
CA PRO A 112 -22.28 63.03 29.83
C PRO A 112 -21.67 62.46 31.12
N GLY A 113 -20.34 62.27 31.26
CA GLY A 113 -19.70 61.70 32.46
C GLY A 113 -18.37 62.35 32.91
N THR A 114 -17.85 61.93 34.07
CA THR A 114 -16.63 62.44 34.74
C THR A 114 -15.40 61.82 34.12
N THR A 115 -14.36 62.63 33.92
CA THR A 115 -13.02 62.15 33.61
C THR A 115 -12.08 62.46 34.76
N LEU A 116 -11.75 61.45 35.56
CA LEU A 116 -10.70 61.54 36.58
C LEU A 116 -9.34 61.32 35.92
N THR A 117 -8.50 62.36 35.89
CA THR A 117 -7.13 62.25 35.38
C THR A 117 -6.13 62.09 36.52
N VAL A 118 -5.39 60.98 36.57
CA VAL A 118 -4.36 60.68 37.56
C VAL A 118 -2.98 60.59 36.89
N ASN A 119 -2.16 61.62 37.07
CA ASN A 119 -0.85 61.75 36.47
C ASN A 119 0.28 61.44 37.45
N GLY A 120 1.43 61.02 36.93
CA GLY A 120 2.64 60.71 37.70
C GLY A 120 3.10 59.29 37.47
N ALA A 121 4.00 59.09 36.49
CA ALA A 121 4.36 57.77 35.95
C ALA A 121 4.73 56.69 37.00
N THR A 122 5.33 57.09 38.12
CA THR A 122 5.67 56.19 39.24
C THR A 122 4.84 56.44 40.50
N GLY A 123 3.91 57.39 40.47
CA GLY A 123 2.96 57.65 41.54
C GLY A 123 1.83 56.61 41.58
N THR A 124 1.25 56.43 42.76
CA THR A 124 0.11 55.52 42.98
C THR A 124 -1.02 56.19 43.75
N LEU A 125 -2.23 56.17 43.18
CA LEU A 125 -3.46 56.42 43.93
C LEU A 125 -3.97 55.08 44.48
N VAL A 126 -4.05 54.93 45.79
CA VAL A 126 -4.57 53.74 46.48
C VAL A 126 -5.99 54.03 46.98
N VAL A 127 -6.95 53.27 46.48
CA VAL A 127 -8.32 53.21 46.96
C VAL A 127 -8.42 51.94 47.81
N SER A 128 -8.42 52.04 49.13
CA SER A 128 -8.39 50.85 50.00
C SER A 128 -9.68 50.01 49.91
N GLY A 129 -10.77 50.59 49.43
CA GLY A 129 -12.05 49.96 49.15
C GLY A 129 -12.39 49.99 47.66
N ASP A 130 -13.65 50.26 47.36
CA ASP A 130 -14.20 50.06 46.02
C ASP A 130 -14.17 51.35 45.18
N ILE A 131 -13.98 51.18 43.87
CA ILE A 131 -14.32 52.19 42.86
C ILE A 131 -15.69 51.80 42.29
N VAL A 132 -16.69 52.66 42.45
CA VAL A 132 -18.09 52.36 42.15
C VAL A 132 -18.61 53.29 41.05
N GLN A 133 -19.26 52.72 40.04
CA GLN A 133 -20.11 53.41 39.08
C GLN A 133 -21.57 53.17 39.45
N ASN A 134 -22.26 54.21 39.93
CA ASN A 134 -23.69 54.13 40.23
C ASN A 134 -24.54 54.05 38.95
N VAL A 135 -25.76 53.55 39.13
CA VAL A 135 -26.78 53.44 38.09
C VAL A 135 -27.22 54.81 37.58
N ASN A 136 -27.34 54.98 36.26
CA ASN A 136 -27.87 56.19 35.65
C ASN A 136 -29.39 56.29 35.86
N ASN A 137 -29.80 56.97 36.94
CA ASN A 137 -31.20 57.11 37.35
C ASN A 137 -31.76 58.53 37.21
N THR A 138 -30.95 59.53 36.83
CA THR A 138 -31.33 60.95 36.87
C THR A 138 -31.46 61.63 35.51
N ASN A 139 -30.99 61.03 34.41
CA ASN A 139 -30.94 61.71 33.09
C ASN A 139 -32.07 61.30 32.12
N GLY A 140 -33.09 60.56 32.58
CA GLY A 140 -34.19 60.09 31.73
C GLY A 140 -33.86 58.81 30.94
N THR A 141 -34.89 58.21 30.35
CA THR A 141 -34.82 56.95 29.59
C THR A 141 -33.97 57.09 28.32
N GLY A 142 -33.13 56.09 28.02
CA GLY A 142 -32.31 56.02 26.82
C GLY A 142 -30.97 56.78 26.92
N THR A 143 -30.61 57.30 28.09
CA THR A 143 -29.35 58.07 28.26
C THR A 143 -28.17 57.19 28.67
N THR A 144 -26.96 57.62 28.34
CA THR A 144 -25.71 56.92 28.68
C THR A 144 -24.78 57.82 29.49
N ILE A 145 -24.25 57.31 30.60
CA ILE A 145 -23.16 57.93 31.37
C ILE A 145 -21.86 57.18 31.11
N ASN A 146 -20.79 57.94 30.84
CA ASN A 146 -19.47 57.42 30.52
C ASN A 146 -18.43 58.08 31.43
N ASN A 147 -18.03 57.37 32.48
CA ASN A 147 -17.01 57.86 33.42
C ASN A 147 -15.64 57.25 33.09
N PHE A 148 -14.59 58.05 33.22
CA PHE A 148 -13.24 57.69 32.80
C PHE A 148 -12.26 57.85 33.96
N ILE A 149 -11.33 56.90 34.05
CA ILE A 149 -10.11 57.01 34.86
C ILE A 149 -8.94 57.06 33.88
N ASN A 150 -8.35 58.23 33.70
CA ASN A 150 -7.28 58.50 32.75
C ASN A 150 -5.96 58.78 33.45
N GLY A 151 -4.84 58.69 32.72
CA GLY A 151 -3.59 59.33 33.10
C GLY A 151 -2.40 58.39 33.16
N THR A 152 -1.25 58.92 33.55
CA THR A 152 0.03 58.20 33.47
C THR A 152 0.40 57.42 34.74
N ALA A 153 -0.37 57.54 35.82
CA ALA A 153 -0.06 56.93 37.11
C ALA A 153 -0.61 55.49 37.27
N THR A 154 -0.25 54.87 38.41
CA THR A 154 -0.93 53.67 38.88
C THR A 154 -2.17 54.04 39.69
N VAL A 155 -3.29 53.36 39.45
CA VAL A 155 -4.46 53.37 40.34
C VAL A 155 -4.66 51.96 40.88
N LYS A 156 -4.76 51.83 42.22
CA LYS A 156 -5.01 50.56 42.91
C LYS A 156 -6.34 50.61 43.64
N CYS A 157 -7.17 49.59 43.53
CA CYS A 157 -8.40 49.46 44.32
C CYS A 157 -8.65 48.02 44.80
N THR A 158 -9.56 47.85 45.77
CA THR A 158 -10.02 46.53 46.20
C THR A 158 -10.99 45.94 45.18
N ASN A 159 -12.14 46.56 44.93
CA ASN A 159 -13.04 46.13 43.84
C ASN A 159 -13.34 47.28 42.88
N ILE A 160 -13.77 46.91 41.68
CA ILE A 160 -14.53 47.80 40.80
C ILE A 160 -15.97 47.32 40.80
N GLN A 161 -16.92 48.23 40.96
CA GLN A 161 -18.33 47.93 40.89
C GLN A 161 -19.00 48.80 39.83
N VAL A 162 -19.80 48.20 38.95
CA VAL A 162 -20.68 48.91 38.02
C VAL A 162 -22.12 48.47 38.28
N GLY A 163 -23.00 49.44 38.50
CA GLY A 163 -24.40 49.19 38.85
C GLY A 163 -24.61 48.94 40.35
N GLN A 164 -25.85 48.62 40.70
CA GLN A 164 -26.30 48.38 42.07
C GLN A 164 -27.35 47.26 42.11
N THR A 165 -27.45 46.57 43.24
CA THR A 165 -28.48 45.55 43.49
C THR A 165 -29.84 46.18 43.78
N GLY A 166 -30.93 45.55 43.34
CA GLY A 166 -32.28 45.94 43.76
C GLY A 166 -32.99 47.00 42.91
N VAL A 167 -32.35 47.53 41.85
CA VAL A 167 -32.93 48.57 40.96
C VAL A 167 -32.61 48.33 39.47
N SER A 168 -33.54 48.68 38.58
CA SER A 168 -33.37 48.59 37.11
C SER A 168 -33.84 49.85 36.39
N TYR A 169 -33.08 50.34 35.41
CA TYR A 169 -33.37 51.55 34.63
C TYR A 169 -33.21 51.32 33.12
N ASN A 170 -33.93 52.06 32.29
CA ASN A 170 -33.74 52.03 30.84
C ASN A 170 -32.60 52.96 30.38
N SER A 171 -31.49 52.96 31.10
CA SER A 171 -30.36 53.87 30.91
C SER A 171 -29.03 53.16 31.16
N ASN A 172 -27.95 53.72 30.63
CA ASN A 172 -26.65 53.06 30.55
C ASN A 172 -25.61 53.70 31.47
N SER A 173 -24.69 52.90 32.00
CA SER A 173 -23.63 53.33 32.93
C SER A 173 -22.33 52.60 32.67
N PHE A 174 -21.29 53.36 32.32
CA PHE A 174 -19.99 52.82 31.97
C PHE A 174 -18.86 53.45 32.79
N LEU A 175 -17.88 52.61 33.11
CA LEU A 175 -16.59 53.02 33.64
C LEU A 175 -15.48 52.54 32.71
N PHE A 176 -14.64 53.47 32.27
CA PHE A 176 -13.52 53.22 31.36
C PHE A 176 -12.19 53.49 32.06
N SER A 177 -11.19 52.65 31.78
CA SER A 177 -9.83 52.85 32.26
C SER A 177 -8.86 53.13 31.11
N HIS A 178 -8.13 54.24 31.22
CA HIS A 178 -6.98 54.64 30.40
C HIS A 178 -5.76 55.01 31.27
N VAL A 179 -5.65 54.44 32.47
CA VAL A 179 -4.45 54.65 33.30
C VAL A 179 -3.31 53.73 32.87
N ALA A 180 -2.07 54.15 33.06
CA ALA A 180 -0.91 53.33 32.75
C ALA A 180 -0.95 51.97 33.45
N ASN A 181 -1.34 51.94 34.73
CA ASN A 181 -1.53 50.69 35.47
C ASN A 181 -2.77 50.77 36.38
N LEU A 182 -3.75 49.90 36.16
CA LEU A 182 -4.88 49.66 37.05
C LEU A 182 -4.66 48.35 37.82
N ARG A 183 -4.67 48.38 39.15
CA ARG A 183 -4.50 47.18 40.00
C ARG A 183 -5.75 46.93 40.83
N VAL A 184 -6.40 45.80 40.64
CA VAL A 184 -7.63 45.40 41.35
C VAL A 184 -7.33 44.13 42.14
N THR A 185 -7.25 44.25 43.47
CA THR A 185 -6.88 43.10 44.32
C THR A 185 -8.05 42.16 44.62
N GLY A 186 -9.27 42.60 44.38
CA GLY A 186 -10.52 41.85 44.49
C GLY A 186 -11.19 41.70 43.13
N ASN A 187 -12.50 41.92 43.05
CA ASN A 187 -13.31 41.59 41.88
C ASN A 187 -13.67 42.83 41.03
N VAL A 188 -13.94 42.60 39.75
CA VAL A 188 -14.75 43.51 38.93
C VAL A 188 -16.19 43.00 38.95
N LYS A 189 -17.07 43.72 39.64
CA LYS A 189 -18.47 43.37 39.86
C LYS A 189 -19.36 44.20 38.95
N ILE A 190 -20.15 43.55 38.10
CA ILE A 190 -21.12 44.18 37.21
C ILE A 190 -22.50 43.66 37.62
N PHE A 191 -23.29 44.56 38.21
CA PHE A 191 -24.68 44.30 38.53
C PHE A 191 -25.54 44.72 37.35
N ILE A 192 -26.32 43.79 36.80
CA ILE A 192 -27.27 44.11 35.73
C ILE A 192 -28.37 45.00 36.32
N SER A 193 -28.29 46.28 35.99
CA SER A 193 -29.21 47.33 36.42
C SER A 193 -29.76 48.14 35.23
N SER A 194 -29.36 47.82 34.01
CA SER A 194 -29.87 48.43 32.78
C SER A 194 -30.82 47.47 32.06
N LEU A 195 -31.93 48.00 31.52
CA LEU A 195 -32.88 47.27 30.65
C LEU A 195 -32.54 47.44 29.16
N ALA A 196 -31.52 48.23 28.83
CA ALA A 196 -31.11 48.46 27.45
C ALA A 196 -30.06 47.44 27.01
N THR A 197 -30.16 46.99 25.75
CA THR A 197 -29.14 46.18 25.08
C THR A 197 -27.79 46.90 25.10
N ASN A 198 -26.70 46.20 25.42
CA ASN A 198 -25.38 46.78 25.65
C ASN A 198 -25.40 47.87 26.74
N GLY A 199 -26.09 47.59 27.85
CA GLY A 199 -26.55 48.62 28.79
C GLY A 199 -25.51 49.19 29.76
N SER A 200 -24.77 48.38 30.52
CA SER A 200 -23.81 48.90 31.52
C SER A 200 -22.59 47.99 31.67
N GLY A 201 -21.44 48.53 32.05
CA GLY A 201 -20.22 47.73 32.06
C GLY A 201 -18.93 48.45 32.43
N PHE A 202 -17.87 47.66 32.51
CA PHE A 202 -16.50 48.14 32.69
C PHE A 202 -15.69 47.88 31.41
N ARG A 203 -14.87 48.85 31.01
CA ARG A 203 -14.00 48.71 29.85
C ARG A 203 -12.56 49.08 30.16
N LEU A 204 -11.63 48.22 29.78
CA LEU A 204 -10.20 48.53 29.75
C LEU A 204 -9.83 48.98 28.33
N GLU A 205 -9.53 50.25 28.15
CA GLU A 205 -9.29 50.82 26.82
C GLU A 205 -7.80 51.10 26.57
N ASP A 206 -7.01 51.41 27.62
CA ASP A 206 -5.55 51.61 27.51
C ASP A 206 -4.82 51.14 28.77
N GLY A 207 -3.49 50.98 28.66
CA GLY A 207 -2.59 50.61 29.73
C GLY A 207 -2.69 49.15 30.17
N ASN A 208 -2.16 48.87 31.37
CA ASN A 208 -2.14 47.54 31.96
C ASN A 208 -3.18 47.43 33.09
N MET A 209 -3.97 46.37 33.10
CA MET A 209 -4.82 46.02 34.25
C MET A 209 -4.34 44.72 34.88
N TYR A 210 -4.13 44.72 36.20
CA TYR A 210 -3.81 43.53 36.99
C TYR A 210 -5.02 43.21 37.87
N LEU A 211 -5.60 42.02 37.69
CA LEU A 211 -6.79 41.56 38.41
C LEU A 211 -6.50 40.27 39.18
N ASP A 212 -6.60 40.36 40.51
CA ASP A 212 -6.36 39.23 41.42
C ASP A 212 -7.62 38.40 41.73
N GLY A 213 -8.78 39.04 41.71
CA GLY A 213 -10.06 38.37 41.84
C GLY A 213 -10.67 37.97 40.50
N GLN A 214 -12.00 37.99 40.44
CA GLN A 214 -12.79 37.54 39.31
C GLN A 214 -13.54 38.68 38.63
N ILE A 215 -13.85 38.50 37.35
CA ILE A 215 -14.90 39.23 36.65
C ILE A 215 -16.23 38.56 37.01
N VAL A 216 -17.12 39.31 37.65
CA VAL A 216 -18.38 38.82 38.19
C VAL A 216 -19.53 39.63 37.61
N ILE A 217 -20.39 38.97 36.81
CA ILE A 217 -21.62 39.57 36.28
C ILE A 217 -22.80 38.89 36.97
N THR A 218 -23.73 39.67 37.54
CA THR A 218 -24.90 39.12 38.22
C THR A 218 -26.19 39.76 37.71
N ASN A 219 -27.25 38.96 37.63
CA ASN A 219 -28.62 39.42 37.39
C ASN A 219 -29.42 39.34 38.70
N PRO A 220 -29.17 40.25 39.68
CA PRO A 220 -29.75 40.15 41.01
C PRO A 220 -31.27 40.30 41.03
N LEU A 221 -31.87 40.82 39.95
CA LEU A 221 -33.31 41.08 39.83
C LEU A 221 -34.06 40.06 38.98
N GLY A 222 -33.37 39.07 38.40
CA GLY A 222 -34.01 38.11 37.48
C GLY A 222 -34.63 38.77 36.25
N ILE A 223 -34.04 39.87 35.75
CA ILE A 223 -34.51 40.57 34.55
C ILE A 223 -34.58 39.58 33.38
N ALA A 224 -35.76 39.46 32.76
CA ALA A 224 -36.03 38.46 31.72
C ALA A 224 -35.95 39.02 30.28
N LEU A 225 -35.88 40.34 30.11
CA LEU A 225 -35.96 41.03 28.82
C LEU A 225 -34.60 41.62 28.42
N GLY A 226 -34.23 41.47 27.15
CA GLY A 226 -33.01 42.04 26.57
C GLY A 226 -31.80 41.10 26.57
N SER A 227 -30.87 41.34 25.64
CA SER A 227 -29.62 40.58 25.50
C SER A 227 -28.43 41.49 25.83
N ASN A 228 -27.42 40.94 26.50
CA ASN A 228 -26.18 41.63 26.84
C ASN A 228 -26.36 42.97 27.59
N LEU A 229 -27.06 42.93 28.72
CA LEU A 229 -27.35 44.07 29.57
C LEU A 229 -26.14 44.51 30.42
N GLY A 230 -25.23 43.59 30.74
CA GLY A 230 -24.01 43.84 31.50
C GLY A 230 -22.77 43.28 30.80
N TYR A 231 -21.67 44.04 30.69
CA TYR A 231 -20.47 43.47 30.06
C TYR A 231 -19.12 44.00 30.57
N PHE A 232 -18.11 43.14 30.50
CA PHE A 232 -16.69 43.47 30.65
C PHE A 232 -16.02 43.35 29.29
N THR A 233 -15.25 44.36 28.87
CA THR A 233 -14.53 44.27 27.59
C THR A 233 -13.13 44.89 27.69
N VAL A 234 -12.23 44.38 26.86
CA VAL A 234 -10.92 44.99 26.62
C VAL A 234 -10.92 45.60 25.21
N ASN A 235 -10.48 46.85 25.09
CA ASN A 235 -10.23 47.55 23.83
C ASN A 235 -11.45 47.65 22.88
N GLN A 236 -12.53 48.29 23.32
CA GLN A 236 -13.65 48.62 22.44
C GLN A 236 -13.72 50.12 22.24
N THR A 237 -13.02 50.59 21.22
CA THR A 237 -13.01 51.99 20.72
C THR A 237 -14.34 52.70 21.00
N TYR A 238 -14.37 53.49 22.08
CA TYR A 238 -15.58 54.21 22.51
C TYR A 238 -15.91 55.39 21.59
N ASN A 239 -14.91 55.97 20.90
CA ASN A 239 -15.07 57.00 19.89
C ASN A 239 -14.06 56.86 18.74
N SER A 240 -14.42 57.29 17.53
CA SER A 240 -13.55 57.23 16.34
C SER A 240 -12.28 58.09 16.41
N SER A 241 -12.12 58.88 17.48
CA SER A 241 -11.02 59.80 17.73
C SER A 241 -10.06 59.36 18.86
N SER A 242 -10.30 58.22 19.53
CA SER A 242 -9.39 57.70 20.56
C SER A 242 -8.11 57.14 19.94
N PRO A 243 -6.94 57.31 20.60
CA PRO A 243 -5.72 56.64 20.18
C PRO A 243 -5.93 55.13 20.22
N LYS A 244 -5.49 54.45 19.16
CA LYS A 244 -5.54 52.99 19.01
C LYS A 244 -4.48 52.37 19.92
N SER A 245 -4.82 52.11 21.18
CA SER A 245 -3.97 51.51 22.21
C SER A 245 -3.97 49.97 22.15
N ASN A 246 -2.92 49.35 22.69
CA ASN A 246 -2.80 47.88 22.82
C ASN A 246 -2.82 47.50 24.31
N PRO A 247 -3.98 47.56 25.00
CA PRO A 247 -4.05 47.30 26.44
C PRO A 247 -3.73 45.86 26.78
N SER A 248 -3.21 45.65 28.00
CA SER A 248 -2.91 44.31 28.54
C SER A 248 -3.68 44.04 29.83
N LEU A 249 -4.32 42.87 29.92
CA LEU A 249 -5.04 42.40 31.09
C LEU A 249 -4.33 41.18 31.69
N TYR A 250 -3.90 41.28 32.93
CA TYR A 250 -3.24 40.23 33.70
C TYR A 250 -4.23 39.61 34.68
N LEU A 251 -4.51 38.32 34.49
CA LEU A 251 -5.45 37.52 35.28
C LEU A 251 -4.66 36.55 36.14
N SER A 252 -4.60 36.79 37.45
CA SER A 252 -3.85 35.93 38.38
C SER A 252 -4.73 34.90 39.11
N ASN A 253 -6.06 35.00 38.99
CA ASN A 253 -6.99 34.02 39.53
C ASN A 253 -7.08 32.76 38.66
N THR A 254 -7.11 31.57 39.29
CA THR A 254 -7.32 30.28 38.59
C THR A 254 -8.62 30.28 37.76
N ASN A 255 -9.69 30.89 38.28
CA ASN A 255 -10.98 31.01 37.62
C ASN A 255 -11.33 32.50 37.44
N ALA A 256 -10.66 33.17 36.52
CA ALA A 256 -10.76 34.62 36.34
C ALA A 256 -12.16 35.15 35.98
N ILE A 257 -13.04 34.29 35.46
CA ILE A 257 -14.43 34.62 35.12
C ILE A 257 -15.37 33.73 35.94
N ALA A 258 -16.27 34.37 36.70
CA ALA A 258 -17.37 33.67 37.37
C ALA A 258 -18.47 33.29 36.38
N THR A 259 -19.40 32.40 36.76
CA THR A 259 -20.54 32.02 35.91
C THR A 259 -21.31 33.24 35.43
N ILE A 260 -21.47 33.41 34.12
CA ILE A 260 -22.16 34.55 33.52
C ILE A 260 -23.64 34.20 33.31
N PRO A 261 -24.58 35.06 33.73
CA PRO A 261 -26.00 34.89 33.46
C PRO A 261 -26.30 35.21 31.97
N ALA A 262 -26.23 34.21 31.09
CA ALA A 262 -26.64 34.39 29.69
C ALA A 262 -28.18 34.35 29.55
N PRO A 263 -28.77 35.10 28.59
CA PRO A 263 -28.12 35.96 27.58
C PRO A 263 -27.76 37.37 28.09
N TYR A 264 -27.90 37.65 29.39
CA TYR A 264 -27.89 39.00 29.95
C TYR A 264 -26.51 39.60 30.20
N GLY A 265 -25.47 38.77 30.32
CA GLY A 265 -24.10 39.21 30.57
C GLY A 265 -23.13 38.79 29.48
N SER A 266 -22.06 39.55 29.26
CA SER A 266 -20.91 39.05 28.49
C SER A 266 -19.52 39.51 28.96
N VAL A 267 -18.52 38.68 28.67
CA VAL A 267 -17.11 39.04 28.80
C VAL A 267 -16.46 38.91 27.44
N ASN A 268 -15.73 39.95 27.03
CA ASN A 268 -15.03 39.99 25.76
C ASN A 268 -13.55 40.37 25.87
N PHE A 269 -12.71 39.55 25.27
CA PHE A 269 -11.24 39.65 25.27
C PHE A 269 -10.65 39.89 23.87
N ASP A 270 -11.50 40.09 22.85
CA ASP A 270 -11.09 40.66 21.58
C ASP A 270 -11.50 42.13 21.47
N GLY A 271 -10.67 42.93 20.79
CA GLY A 271 -11.02 44.31 20.48
C GLY A 271 -12.04 44.38 19.34
N ASN A 272 -13.11 45.15 19.52
CA ASN A 272 -14.14 45.29 18.49
C ASN A 272 -13.59 46.06 17.28
N ARG A 273 -13.57 45.41 16.10
CA ARG A 273 -13.14 45.98 14.81
C ARG A 273 -14.26 46.70 14.07
N GLN A 274 -15.07 47.48 14.77
CA GLN A 274 -16.20 48.18 14.15
C GLN A 274 -15.70 49.13 13.05
N GLY A 275 -16.11 48.90 11.79
CA GLY A 275 -15.84 49.82 10.67
C GLY A 275 -14.56 49.57 9.85
N GLY A 276 -13.92 48.39 9.93
CA GLY A 276 -12.89 47.99 8.97
C GLY A 276 -11.54 48.73 9.08
N THR A 277 -11.33 49.54 10.12
CA THR A 277 -10.05 50.18 10.38
C THR A 277 -9.37 49.47 11.56
N LEU A 278 -8.12 49.04 11.40
CA LEU A 278 -7.32 48.34 12.42
C LEU A 278 -7.29 49.14 13.74
N GLY A 279 -8.10 48.78 14.74
CA GLY A 279 -7.88 49.17 16.13
C GLY A 279 -6.62 48.48 16.68
N GLY A 280 -6.15 48.88 17.87
CA GLY A 280 -5.08 48.14 18.54
C GLY A 280 -5.53 46.73 18.92
N ARG A 281 -4.60 45.84 19.27
CA ARG A 281 -4.87 44.47 19.70
C ARG A 281 -4.68 44.35 21.20
N SER A 282 -5.66 43.79 21.89
CA SER A 282 -5.54 43.49 23.32
C SER A 282 -4.59 42.31 23.57
N THR A 283 -3.98 42.26 24.76
CA THR A 283 -3.18 41.11 25.19
C THR A 283 -3.66 40.61 26.54
N ILE A 284 -4.11 39.35 26.60
CA ILE A 284 -4.57 38.73 27.82
C ILE A 284 -3.48 37.81 28.36
N HIS A 285 -3.05 38.06 29.58
CA HIS A 285 -2.04 37.31 30.31
C HIS A 285 -2.69 36.49 31.42
N TYR A 286 -2.53 35.17 31.39
CA TYR A 286 -2.89 34.29 32.50
C TYR A 286 -1.64 33.98 33.33
N THR A 287 -1.58 34.53 34.54
CA THR A 287 -0.40 34.48 35.43
C THR A 287 -0.62 33.63 36.70
N GLY A 288 -1.85 33.16 36.91
CA GLY A 288 -2.25 32.38 38.09
C GLY A 288 -1.71 30.95 38.16
N LEU A 289 -2.03 30.25 39.25
CA LEU A 289 -1.77 28.81 39.39
C LEU A 289 -2.88 28.00 38.69
N ASN A 290 -2.50 27.08 37.80
CA ASN A 290 -3.40 26.22 37.01
C ASN A 290 -4.58 26.98 36.36
N PRO A 291 -4.33 28.05 35.59
CA PRO A 291 -5.39 28.92 35.11
C PRO A 291 -6.32 28.21 34.12
N THR A 292 -7.61 28.49 34.23
CA THR A 292 -8.62 28.08 33.26
C THR A 292 -8.63 29.06 32.08
N ILE A 293 -8.44 28.54 30.86
CA ILE A 293 -8.51 29.33 29.63
C ILE A 293 -9.90 29.14 29.01
N TYR A 294 -10.64 30.25 28.96
CA TYR A 294 -12.02 30.25 28.50
C TYR A 294 -12.10 30.17 26.97
N THR A 295 -13.02 29.33 26.48
CA THR A 295 -13.32 29.04 25.06
C THR A 295 -14.74 29.45 24.73
N SER A 296 -15.14 29.33 23.45
CA SER A 296 -16.50 29.67 22.99
C SER A 296 -17.65 28.91 23.66
N SER A 297 -17.37 27.79 24.31
CA SER A 297 -18.36 27.01 25.07
C SER A 297 -18.72 27.64 26.41
N PHE A 298 -17.93 28.59 26.92
CA PHE A 298 -18.27 29.25 28.18
C PHE A 298 -19.44 30.21 27.95
N ASN A 299 -20.56 29.93 28.62
CA ASN A 299 -21.79 30.68 28.42
C ASN A 299 -21.60 32.17 28.74
N GLY A 300 -22.00 33.06 27.83
CA GLY A 300 -21.78 34.50 27.94
C GLY A 300 -20.36 34.98 27.59
N PHE A 301 -19.42 34.12 27.19
CA PHE A 301 -18.10 34.54 26.72
C PHE A 301 -18.10 34.84 25.22
N GLY A 302 -17.46 35.93 24.80
CA GLY A 302 -17.40 36.40 23.41
C GLY A 302 -18.37 37.53 23.10
N ALA A 303 -18.82 37.64 21.85
CA ALA A 303 -19.65 38.75 21.36
C ALA A 303 -21.05 38.78 22.03
N GLY A 304 -21.15 39.48 23.16
CA GLY A 304 -22.37 40.13 23.62
C GLY A 304 -23.64 39.28 23.70
N GLY A 305 -23.63 38.19 24.49
CA GLY A 305 -24.86 37.56 25.00
C GLY A 305 -25.82 36.93 23.98
N GLY A 306 -25.44 36.79 22.71
CA GLY A 306 -26.22 36.09 21.67
C GLY A 306 -25.59 34.74 21.26
N SER A 307 -26.30 33.96 20.43
CA SER A 307 -25.78 32.72 19.82
C SER A 307 -24.39 32.93 19.21
N TYR A 308 -23.48 31.97 19.42
CA TYR A 308 -22.09 31.98 19.00
C TYR A 308 -21.85 32.69 17.65
N ASN A 309 -21.02 33.74 17.68
CA ASN A 309 -20.53 34.41 16.48
C ASN A 309 -19.12 33.87 16.17
N ALA A 310 -18.82 33.64 14.89
CA ALA A 310 -17.58 33.00 14.42
C ALA A 310 -16.30 33.87 14.54
N GLY A 311 -16.29 34.88 15.42
CA GLY A 311 -15.17 35.79 15.65
C GLY A 311 -14.11 35.24 16.62
N PRO A 312 -12.95 35.92 16.74
CA PRO A 312 -11.92 35.53 17.69
C PRO A 312 -12.37 35.72 19.15
N THR A 313 -11.92 34.81 20.02
CA THR A 313 -12.11 34.92 21.48
C THR A 313 -11.01 35.74 22.16
N TYR A 314 -9.86 35.89 21.51
CA TYR A 314 -8.71 36.68 21.97
C TYR A 314 -8.03 37.35 20.77
N ASP A 315 -7.51 38.57 20.95
CA ASP A 315 -6.55 39.15 19.99
C ASP A 315 -5.16 38.50 20.14
N ASN A 316 -4.57 38.65 21.34
CA ASN A 316 -3.35 37.97 21.76
C ASN A 316 -3.57 37.28 23.10
N LEU A 317 -3.00 36.09 23.25
CA LEU A 317 -3.09 35.26 24.46
C LEU A 317 -1.69 34.85 24.93
N VAL A 318 -1.39 35.12 26.20
CA VAL A 318 -0.16 34.72 26.88
C VAL A 318 -0.51 33.85 28.09
N ILE A 319 0.06 32.64 28.13
CA ILE A 319 -0.13 31.67 29.22
C ILE A 319 1.21 31.46 29.92
N GLU A 320 1.39 32.13 31.06
CA GLU A 320 2.67 32.27 31.75
C GLU A 320 2.58 32.06 33.27
N GLY A 321 1.48 31.46 33.72
CA GLY A 321 1.25 31.12 35.12
C GLY A 321 2.10 29.95 35.61
N THR A 322 1.79 29.49 36.82
CA THR A 322 2.42 28.29 37.41
C THR A 322 1.50 27.07 37.27
N GLY A 323 2.06 25.86 37.26
CA GLY A 323 1.28 24.63 37.10
C GLY A 323 0.89 24.34 35.65
N THR A 324 -0.31 23.79 35.42
CA THR A 324 -0.84 23.44 34.10
C THR A 324 -2.14 24.19 33.83
N ALA A 325 -2.12 25.09 32.86
CA ALA A 325 -3.31 25.74 32.35
C ALA A 325 -4.21 24.73 31.64
N VAL A 326 -5.54 24.85 31.81
CA VAL A 326 -6.51 23.96 31.15
C VAL A 326 -7.31 24.78 30.13
N ILE A 327 -7.25 24.36 28.86
CA ILE A 327 -8.05 24.94 27.78
C ILE A 327 -9.34 24.12 27.64
N GLY A 328 -10.48 24.77 27.89
CA GLY A 328 -11.79 24.12 28.05
C GLY A 328 -12.15 23.94 29.53
N THR A 329 -13.43 24.07 29.88
CA THR A 329 -13.91 24.05 31.28
C THR A 329 -14.68 22.77 31.62
N ALA A 330 -14.58 22.34 32.89
CA ALA A 330 -15.50 21.38 33.48
C ALA A 330 -16.90 22.01 33.55
N GLY A 331 -17.84 21.49 32.74
CA GLY A 331 -19.21 21.99 32.62
C GLY A 331 -19.67 22.26 31.18
N ALA A 332 -18.78 22.20 30.18
CA ALA A 332 -19.17 22.23 28.78
C ALA A 332 -19.86 20.91 28.38
N THR A 333 -21.13 20.97 27.95
CA THR A 333 -21.84 19.81 27.38
C THR A 333 -21.61 19.65 25.88
N ASN A 334 -20.95 20.62 25.24
CA ASN A 334 -20.78 20.75 23.79
C ASN A 334 -19.31 20.93 23.39
N ALA A 335 -19.01 20.58 22.15
CA ALA A 335 -17.74 20.87 21.46
C ALA A 335 -17.32 22.34 21.65
N SER A 336 -16.08 22.58 22.10
CA SER A 336 -15.54 23.93 22.33
C SER A 336 -14.43 24.29 21.34
N THR A 337 -14.40 25.55 20.92
CA THR A 337 -13.39 26.11 20.02
C THR A 337 -12.67 27.27 20.69
N LEU A 338 -11.34 27.25 20.70
CA LEU A 338 -10.49 28.41 21.05
C LEU A 338 -10.12 29.15 19.76
N VAL A 339 -10.39 30.45 19.67
CA VAL A 339 -10.03 31.26 18.48
C VAL A 339 -9.19 32.46 18.91
N ILE A 340 -7.99 32.60 18.34
CA ILE A 340 -7.05 33.68 18.64
C ILE A 340 -6.71 34.38 17.34
N ASP A 341 -6.76 35.71 17.27
CA ASP A 341 -6.55 36.44 16.01
C ASP A 341 -5.06 36.54 15.62
N SER A 342 -4.15 36.74 16.57
CA SER A 342 -2.76 37.11 16.25
C SER A 342 -1.71 36.23 16.92
N THR A 343 -1.59 36.32 18.24
CA THR A 343 -0.42 35.77 18.94
C THR A 343 -0.85 34.84 20.05
N LEU A 344 -0.24 33.65 20.08
CA LEU A 344 -0.31 32.74 21.22
C LEU A 344 1.12 32.54 21.77
N ILE A 345 1.30 32.79 23.06
CA ILE A 345 2.55 32.53 23.77
C ILE A 345 2.28 31.55 24.91
N THR A 346 2.97 30.43 24.92
CA THR A 346 2.87 29.40 25.97
C THR A 346 4.25 29.18 26.61
N THR A 347 4.44 29.76 27.80
CA THR A 347 5.66 29.63 28.62
C THR A 347 5.43 28.77 29.87
N SER A 348 4.19 28.39 30.12
CA SER A 348 3.78 27.45 31.17
C SER A 348 3.03 26.26 30.57
N ASN A 349 2.94 25.15 31.33
CA ASN A 349 2.35 23.92 30.81
C ASN A 349 0.88 24.13 30.48
N VAL A 350 0.41 23.53 29.39
CA VAL A 350 -0.97 23.63 28.91
C VAL A 350 -1.53 22.23 28.67
N ARG A 351 -2.76 21.99 29.09
CA ARG A 351 -3.55 20.82 28.72
C ARG A 351 -4.79 21.25 27.95
N PHE A 352 -4.94 20.78 26.72
CA PHE A 352 -6.21 20.84 26.02
C PHE A 352 -7.12 19.73 26.56
N ASP A 353 -8.26 20.11 27.13
CA ASP A 353 -9.23 19.13 27.64
C ASP A 353 -9.98 18.42 26.49
N THR A 354 -10.63 17.30 26.78
CA THR A 354 -11.38 16.46 25.82
C THR A 354 -12.51 17.23 25.14
N TYR A 355 -13.05 18.26 25.79
CA TYR A 355 -14.11 19.10 25.23
C TYR A 355 -13.61 20.12 24.21
N ASN A 356 -12.31 20.44 24.20
CA ASN A 356 -11.72 21.32 23.19
C ASN A 356 -11.52 20.56 21.87
N THR A 357 -12.52 20.67 21.02
CA THR A 357 -12.56 20.01 19.71
C THR A 357 -11.76 20.75 18.65
N ALA A 358 -11.51 22.05 18.82
CA ALA A 358 -10.74 22.84 17.86
C ALA A 358 -10.00 24.04 18.50
N THR A 359 -8.83 24.38 17.97
CA THR A 359 -8.11 25.61 18.29
C THR A 359 -7.61 26.25 17.00
N THR A 360 -7.97 27.51 16.79
CA THR A 360 -7.65 28.27 15.59
C THR A 360 -6.86 29.51 15.97
N LEU A 361 -5.70 29.71 15.35
CA LEU A 361 -4.86 30.89 15.51
C LEU A 361 -4.68 31.58 14.17
N GLY A 362 -5.09 32.84 14.05
CA GLY A 362 -5.08 33.61 12.82
C GLY A 362 -6.36 33.48 12.01
N ILE A 363 -6.31 34.07 10.81
CA ILE A 363 -7.40 34.06 9.83
C ILE A 363 -6.91 33.34 8.58
N SER A 364 -7.78 32.54 7.97
CA SER A 364 -7.50 31.87 6.70
C SER A 364 -7.01 32.85 5.63
N GLY A 365 -5.95 32.47 4.90
CA GLY A 365 -5.31 33.30 3.88
C GLY A 365 -4.27 34.30 4.41
N SER A 366 -4.05 34.40 5.72
CA SER A 366 -3.02 35.26 6.32
C SER A 366 -2.00 34.46 7.13
N THR A 367 -0.71 34.74 6.94
CA THR A 367 0.40 34.09 7.67
C THR A 367 0.97 34.94 8.81
N ALA A 368 0.32 36.07 9.15
CA ALA A 368 0.82 37.03 10.13
C ALA A 368 0.77 36.52 11.59
N ALA A 369 -0.08 35.54 11.87
CA ALA A 369 -0.24 35.01 13.22
C ALA A 369 1.03 34.25 13.69
N LYS A 370 1.23 34.13 15.00
CA LYS A 370 2.39 33.46 15.57
C LYS A 370 2.06 32.70 16.84
N TRP A 371 2.37 31.40 16.86
CA TRP A 371 2.42 30.62 18.09
C TRP A 371 3.87 30.42 18.52
N THR A 372 4.22 30.91 19.71
CA THR A 372 5.51 30.63 20.36
C THR A 372 5.29 29.73 21.56
N ASN A 373 5.86 28.52 21.52
CA ASN A 373 5.81 27.56 22.63
C ASN A 373 7.21 27.32 23.20
N THR A 374 7.30 27.35 24.52
CA THR A 374 8.49 27.00 25.32
C THR A 374 8.16 26.08 26.48
N ALA A 375 6.95 25.51 26.50
CA ALA A 375 6.45 24.68 27.59
C ALA A 375 5.85 23.36 27.09
N THR A 376 5.39 22.52 28.01
CA THR A 376 4.72 21.26 27.68
C THR A 376 3.25 21.49 27.38
N ILE A 377 2.85 21.17 26.17
CA ILE A 377 1.50 21.18 25.65
C ILE A 377 1.03 19.74 25.53
N THR A 378 0.03 19.36 26.32
CA THR A 378 -0.60 18.04 26.26
C THR A 378 -1.98 18.17 25.63
N GLY A 379 -2.17 17.52 24.49
CA GLY A 379 -3.34 17.64 23.64
C GLY A 379 -4.43 16.59 23.88
N GLY A 380 -5.69 17.02 23.74
CA GLY A 380 -6.88 16.17 23.58
C GLY A 380 -7.10 15.76 22.12
N PRO A 381 -8.26 15.17 21.75
CA PRO A 381 -8.55 14.73 20.37
C PRO A 381 -8.81 15.87 19.37
N GLY A 382 -8.83 17.14 19.81
CA GLY A 382 -9.18 18.29 18.98
C GLY A 382 -8.12 18.73 17.96
N VAL A 383 -8.57 19.39 16.90
CA VAL A 383 -7.70 19.89 15.81
C VAL A 383 -7.08 21.24 16.19
N ILE A 384 -5.78 21.42 15.93
CA ILE A 384 -5.10 22.71 16.05
C ILE A 384 -4.77 23.25 14.65
N THR A 385 -5.25 24.45 14.33
CA THR A 385 -4.95 25.17 13.09
C THR A 385 -4.26 26.49 13.41
N VAL A 386 -3.04 26.66 12.91
CA VAL A 386 -2.26 27.90 12.97
C VAL A 386 -2.18 28.44 11.55
N TYR A 387 -2.93 29.49 11.21
CA TYR A 387 -2.82 30.11 9.89
C TYR A 387 -1.49 30.85 9.69
N GLY A 388 -0.77 31.15 10.77
CA GLY A 388 0.56 31.76 10.74
C GLY A 388 1.71 30.79 10.99
N ASN A 389 2.71 31.24 11.74
CA ASN A 389 3.93 30.47 12.01
C ASN A 389 3.91 29.80 13.39
N LEU A 390 4.50 28.62 13.49
CA LEU A 390 4.74 27.89 14.73
C LEU A 390 6.23 27.94 15.10
N SER A 391 6.53 28.34 16.33
CA SER A 391 7.87 28.31 16.92
C SER A 391 7.83 27.50 18.21
N ASN A 392 8.25 26.24 18.16
CA ASN A 392 8.33 25.34 19.32
C ASN A 392 9.79 25.21 19.77
N THR A 393 10.18 25.99 20.78
CA THR A 393 11.60 26.22 21.08
C THR A 393 11.96 25.79 22.49
N THR A 394 13.26 25.50 22.70
CA THR A 394 13.86 24.98 23.94
C THR A 394 13.56 23.51 24.21
N THR A 395 14.34 22.90 25.11
CA THR A 395 14.11 21.52 25.58
C THR A 395 12.77 21.35 26.31
N ALA A 396 12.21 22.43 26.87
CA ALA A 396 10.92 22.42 27.55
C ALA A 396 9.73 22.55 26.58
N GLY A 397 9.97 23.00 25.33
CA GLY A 397 8.96 23.11 24.28
C GLY A 397 8.53 21.73 23.77
N ILE A 398 7.47 21.17 24.36
CA ILE A 398 6.91 19.87 23.98
C ILE A 398 5.49 20.08 23.48
N ILE A 399 5.17 19.61 22.29
CA ILE A 399 3.78 19.52 21.79
C ILE A 399 3.45 18.06 21.64
N ASN A 400 2.56 17.54 22.48
CA ASN A 400 2.17 16.14 22.50
C ASN A 400 0.67 15.98 22.20
N GLN A 401 0.35 15.64 20.96
CA GLN A 401 -1.02 15.33 20.53
C GLN A 401 -1.31 13.84 20.65
N SER A 402 -2.54 13.50 21.04
CA SER A 402 -3.03 12.12 21.06
C SER A 402 -3.47 11.69 19.64
N SER A 403 -4.60 12.21 19.17
CA SER A 403 -5.18 11.93 17.85
C SER A 403 -5.53 13.17 17.03
N GLY A 404 -5.46 14.36 17.63
CA GLY A 404 -5.81 15.62 16.97
C GLY A 404 -4.78 16.02 15.91
N ALA A 405 -5.25 16.50 14.75
CA ALA A 405 -4.36 17.01 13.70
C ALA A 405 -3.78 18.39 14.07
N ILE A 406 -2.56 18.66 13.62
CA ILE A 406 -1.92 19.98 13.69
C ILE A 406 -1.75 20.48 12.25
N THR A 407 -2.31 21.64 11.94
CA THR A 407 -2.10 22.34 10.67
C THR A 407 -1.43 23.68 10.92
N VAL A 408 -0.33 23.97 10.21
CA VAL A 408 0.37 25.25 10.22
C VAL A 408 0.43 25.77 8.79
N ALA A 409 -0.22 26.88 8.48
CA ALA A 409 -0.24 27.40 7.11
C ALA A 409 1.04 28.19 6.75
N GLY A 410 1.77 28.70 7.74
CA GLY A 410 3.11 29.28 7.58
C GLY A 410 4.24 28.27 7.83
N ASN A 411 5.37 28.77 8.33
CA ASN A 411 6.53 27.95 8.68
C ASN A 411 6.37 27.36 10.08
N ALA A 412 6.93 26.16 10.27
CA ALA A 412 7.12 25.56 11.59
C ALA A 412 8.60 25.40 11.89
N THR A 413 9.03 25.95 13.03
CA THR A 413 10.39 25.80 13.55
C THR A 413 10.32 25.09 14.90
N SER A 414 11.01 23.96 15.02
CA SER A 414 11.14 23.22 16.26
C SER A 414 12.60 23.07 16.67
N THR A 415 12.92 23.42 17.91
CA THR A 415 14.14 22.96 18.60
C THR A 415 13.79 22.08 19.82
N GLY A 416 12.51 21.94 20.13
CA GLY A 416 11.97 21.02 21.14
C GLY A 416 11.33 19.76 20.52
N VAL A 417 10.28 19.24 21.17
CA VAL A 417 9.60 17.99 20.76
C VAL A 417 8.23 18.28 20.15
N ILE A 418 7.91 17.65 19.01
CA ILE A 418 6.56 17.61 18.43
C ILE A 418 6.19 16.13 18.22
N ASN A 419 5.22 15.65 19.00
CA ASN A 419 4.62 14.33 18.87
C ASN A 419 3.21 14.48 18.31
N GLY A 420 3.01 14.11 17.03
CA GLY A 420 1.71 14.22 16.34
C GLY A 420 0.73 13.08 16.65
N GLY A 421 1.20 12.02 17.30
CA GLY A 421 0.37 10.86 17.67
C GLY A 421 -0.17 10.11 16.44
N SER A 422 -1.49 10.01 16.34
CA SER A 422 -2.19 9.45 15.17
C SER A 422 -2.85 10.51 14.27
N GLY A 423 -2.89 11.78 14.68
CA GLY A 423 -3.44 12.88 13.88
C GLY A 423 -2.47 13.34 12.81
N ALA A 424 -2.92 13.96 11.72
CA ALA A 424 -2.02 14.48 10.68
C ALA A 424 -1.21 15.70 11.17
N LEU A 425 0.04 15.82 10.72
CA LEU A 425 0.88 17.02 10.88
C LEU A 425 1.08 17.68 9.50
N THR A 426 0.40 18.80 9.28
CA THR A 426 0.40 19.52 7.99
C THR A 426 1.07 20.88 8.16
N ILE A 427 2.15 21.13 7.44
CA ILE A 427 2.88 22.41 7.41
C ILE A 427 2.85 22.92 5.97
N ASN A 428 2.08 23.96 5.64
CA ASN A 428 2.02 24.45 4.25
C ASN A 428 3.28 25.25 3.86
N GLY A 429 4.00 25.83 4.83
CA GLY A 429 5.31 26.45 4.63
C GLY A 429 6.47 25.49 4.82
N ASN A 430 7.61 26.02 5.26
CA ASN A 430 8.83 25.26 5.53
C ASN A 430 8.79 24.63 6.94
N LEU A 431 9.35 23.43 7.06
CA LEU A 431 9.56 22.75 8.34
C LEU A 431 11.05 22.72 8.69
N PHE A 432 11.40 23.37 9.81
CA PHE A 432 12.75 23.40 10.35
C PHE A 432 12.81 22.60 11.65
N ASN A 433 13.44 21.42 11.64
CA ASN A 433 13.74 20.65 12.85
C ASN A 433 15.21 20.86 13.24
N ASN A 434 15.45 21.79 14.14
CA ASN A 434 16.77 22.30 14.47
C ASN A 434 17.29 21.73 15.78
N ILE A 435 18.60 21.87 16.00
CA ILE A 435 19.25 21.56 17.27
C ILE A 435 19.09 22.77 18.20
N TYR A 436 18.68 22.52 19.45
CA TYR A 436 18.76 23.51 20.52
C TYR A 436 20.19 23.54 21.09
N ILE A 437 20.77 24.73 21.25
CA ILE A 437 22.10 24.92 21.82
C ILE A 437 21.97 25.82 23.05
N SER A 438 22.45 25.33 24.20
CA SER A 438 22.56 26.12 25.43
C SER A 438 23.92 25.85 26.08
N GLY A 439 24.80 26.86 26.05
CA GLY A 439 26.19 26.71 26.46
C GLY A 439 26.91 25.63 25.65
N THR A 440 27.47 24.63 26.33
CA THR A 440 28.14 23.47 25.71
C THR A 440 27.20 22.28 25.43
N THR A 441 25.92 22.40 25.80
CA THR A 441 24.94 21.32 25.60
C THR A 441 24.17 21.53 24.30
N SER A 442 24.10 20.49 23.48
CA SER A 442 23.26 20.45 22.28
C SER A 442 22.22 19.34 22.42
N THR A 443 20.95 19.69 22.21
CA THR A 443 19.84 18.73 22.23
C THR A 443 19.10 18.82 20.90
N PRO A 444 18.99 17.72 20.14
CA PRO A 444 18.29 17.73 18.87
C PRO A 444 16.79 17.96 19.09
N GLY A 445 16.17 18.78 18.25
CA GLY A 445 14.70 18.79 18.14
C GLY A 445 14.20 17.41 17.70
N VAL A 446 13.03 17.01 18.19
CA VAL A 446 12.45 15.69 17.91
C VAL A 446 11.06 15.86 17.33
N ILE A 447 10.82 15.26 16.16
CA ILE A 447 9.48 15.15 15.58
C ILE A 447 9.14 13.66 15.47
N THR A 448 8.04 13.25 16.10
CA THR A 448 7.58 11.86 16.05
C THR A 448 6.15 11.81 15.51
N GLN A 449 5.95 10.98 14.49
CA GLN A 449 4.63 10.60 13.99
C GLN A 449 4.51 9.09 13.97
N THR A 450 3.63 8.53 14.80
CA THR A 450 3.53 7.06 14.93
C THR A 450 2.62 6.50 13.84
N ASN A 451 1.42 7.03 13.70
CA ASN A 451 0.46 6.56 12.68
C ASN A 451 -0.06 7.70 11.79
N GLY A 452 0.09 8.95 12.22
CA GLY A 452 -0.38 10.10 11.47
C GLY A 452 0.50 10.43 10.26
N SER A 453 -0.09 11.06 9.25
CA SER A 453 0.64 11.56 8.09
C SER A 453 1.44 12.82 8.42
N ILE A 454 2.47 13.09 7.62
CA ILE A 454 3.15 14.39 7.57
C ILE A 454 3.00 14.96 6.16
N THR A 455 2.60 16.22 6.05
CA THR A 455 2.62 16.95 4.79
C THR A 455 3.40 18.25 4.97
N VAL A 456 4.39 18.50 4.12
CA VAL A 456 5.16 19.75 4.10
C VAL A 456 5.03 20.39 2.72
N GLY A 457 4.42 21.56 2.65
CA GLY A 457 4.22 22.33 1.42
C GLY A 457 5.50 23.00 0.91
N GLY A 458 6.36 23.43 1.83
CA GLY A 458 7.69 23.98 1.55
C GLY A 458 8.82 22.98 1.78
N ASP A 459 10.01 23.50 2.06
CA ASP A 459 11.21 22.70 2.30
C ASP A 459 11.22 22.10 3.72
N LEU A 460 11.73 20.87 3.84
CA LEU A 460 12.01 20.22 5.12
C LEU A 460 13.53 20.26 5.36
N SER A 461 13.94 20.98 6.40
CA SER A 461 15.32 21.01 6.89
C SER A 461 15.42 20.32 8.25
N ASN A 462 16.13 19.19 8.30
CA ASN A 462 16.29 18.37 9.50
C ASN A 462 17.75 18.34 9.97
N GLN A 463 18.00 18.99 11.10
CA GLN A 463 19.23 18.88 11.89
C GLN A 463 19.02 18.06 13.17
N GLY A 464 17.75 17.83 13.57
CA GLY A 464 17.35 17.06 14.73
C GLY A 464 17.04 15.58 14.42
N THR A 465 16.05 15.01 15.10
CA THR A 465 15.53 13.65 14.87
C THR A 465 14.10 13.70 14.36
N ILE A 466 13.82 13.01 13.26
CA ILE A 466 12.48 12.76 12.73
C ILE A 466 12.23 11.25 12.74
N ASN A 467 11.21 10.81 13.47
CA ASN A 467 10.77 9.42 13.57
C ASN A 467 9.38 9.28 12.96
N LEU A 468 9.29 8.58 11.83
CA LEU A 468 8.06 8.33 11.11
C LEU A 468 7.63 6.88 11.28
N GLY A 469 6.35 6.68 11.51
CA GLY A 469 5.73 5.37 11.60
C GLY A 469 4.96 5.01 10.33
N SER A 470 3.71 4.56 10.45
CA SER A 470 2.97 3.97 9.33
C SER A 470 2.26 4.97 8.41
N GLY A 471 2.14 6.23 8.82
CA GLY A 471 1.46 7.28 8.04
C GLY A 471 2.28 7.78 6.86
N ASN A 472 1.59 8.30 5.83
CA ASN A 472 2.25 8.85 4.64
C ASN A 472 3.00 10.13 4.97
N THR A 473 4.21 10.29 4.42
CA THR A 473 4.96 11.55 4.45
C THR A 473 5.04 12.12 3.05
N ASP A 474 4.57 13.35 2.86
CA ASP A 474 4.51 14.03 1.58
C ASP A 474 5.22 15.38 1.65
N LEU A 475 6.29 15.54 0.87
CA LEU A 475 7.13 16.72 0.84
C LEU A 475 7.05 17.38 -0.54
N ASN A 476 6.34 18.50 -0.63
CA ASN A 476 6.22 19.29 -1.85
C ASN A 476 7.47 20.15 -2.13
N GLY A 477 8.31 20.38 -1.11
CA GLY A 477 9.62 21.01 -1.23
C GLY A 477 10.80 20.04 -1.17
N SER A 478 11.99 20.60 -0.94
CA SER A 478 13.23 19.82 -0.84
C SER A 478 13.39 19.19 0.54
N LEU A 479 14.00 18.00 0.60
CA LEU A 479 14.41 17.34 1.83
C LEU A 479 15.92 17.55 2.06
N SER A 480 16.28 18.30 3.10
CA SER A 480 17.67 18.48 3.55
C SER A 480 17.86 17.87 4.93
N ASN A 481 18.74 16.87 5.03
CA ASN A 481 18.99 16.12 6.25
C ASN A 481 20.47 16.18 6.66
N THR A 482 20.73 16.78 7.82
CA THR A 482 22.00 16.71 8.57
C THR A 482 21.82 16.07 9.95
N GLY A 483 20.59 15.67 10.31
CA GLY A 483 20.23 14.95 11.52
C GLY A 483 19.79 13.51 11.26
N THR A 484 18.96 12.95 12.13
CA THR A 484 18.38 11.60 11.98
C THR A 484 17.02 11.66 11.32
N PHE A 485 16.83 10.95 10.21
CA PHE A 485 15.53 10.77 9.56
C PHE A 485 15.22 9.27 9.44
N LYS A 486 14.21 8.80 10.18
CA LYS A 486 13.87 7.38 10.28
C LYS A 486 12.45 7.13 9.78
N MET A 487 12.32 6.24 8.80
CA MET A 487 11.04 5.75 8.30
C MET A 487 10.60 4.45 8.97
N SER A 488 9.32 4.12 8.83
CA SER A 488 8.73 2.81 9.10
C SER A 488 7.95 2.34 7.86
N SER A 489 6.72 1.82 8.01
CA SER A 489 5.96 1.26 6.88
C SER A 489 5.29 2.30 5.97
N GLY A 490 5.17 3.57 6.39
CA GLY A 490 4.53 4.63 5.61
C GLY A 490 5.39 5.08 4.41
N PRO A 491 4.78 5.42 3.26
CA PRO A 491 5.51 5.94 2.10
C PRO A 491 6.05 7.36 2.35
N LEU A 492 7.15 7.68 1.67
CA LEU A 492 7.72 9.04 1.60
C LEU A 492 7.68 9.52 0.15
N THR A 493 7.10 10.69 -0.10
CA THR A 493 7.12 11.36 -1.40
C THR A 493 7.93 12.65 -1.30
N VAL A 494 8.80 12.89 -2.28
CA VAL A 494 9.66 14.08 -2.38
C VAL A 494 9.56 14.69 -3.78
N ALA A 495 9.01 15.90 -3.85
CA ALA A 495 8.74 16.60 -5.10
C ALA A 495 9.90 17.47 -5.60
N LYS A 496 10.89 17.82 -4.74
CA LYS A 496 12.09 18.58 -5.15
C LYS A 496 13.38 17.85 -4.77
N ASP A 497 14.42 18.56 -4.34
CA ASP A 497 15.75 18.00 -4.16
C ASP A 497 15.86 17.16 -2.89
N TYR A 498 16.80 16.21 -2.90
CA TYR A 498 17.15 15.38 -1.75
C TYR A 498 18.62 15.59 -1.40
N THR A 499 18.88 15.95 -0.15
CA THR A 499 20.24 16.09 0.38
C THR A 499 20.34 15.39 1.73
N ASN A 500 21.28 14.46 1.85
CA ASN A 500 21.70 13.86 3.10
C ASN A 500 23.22 14.05 3.26
N THR A 501 23.66 14.81 4.26
CA THR A 501 25.07 15.16 4.44
C THR A 501 25.49 14.91 5.89
N ALA A 502 26.75 14.52 6.10
CA ALA A 502 27.25 14.20 7.43
C ALA A 502 27.06 15.39 8.40
N PRO A 503 26.60 15.15 9.65
CA PRO A 503 26.46 13.85 10.32
C PRO A 503 25.12 13.13 10.09
N GLY A 504 24.35 13.55 9.08
CA GLY A 504 23.01 13.03 8.81
C GLY A 504 22.95 11.52 8.60
N THR A 505 21.85 10.92 9.06
CA THR A 505 21.52 9.50 8.86
C THR A 505 20.11 9.38 8.31
N PHE A 506 19.95 8.68 7.19
CA PHE A 506 18.64 8.36 6.62
C PHE A 506 18.41 6.84 6.71
N THR A 507 17.37 6.43 7.44
CA THR A 507 17.01 5.02 7.62
C THR A 507 15.68 4.75 6.94
N ALA A 508 15.72 4.10 5.78
CA ALA A 508 14.53 3.59 5.11
C ALA A 508 13.97 2.35 5.84
N SER A 509 12.70 2.06 5.62
CA SER A 509 12.03 0.83 6.07
C SER A 509 11.16 0.29 4.93
N THR A 510 10.05 -0.40 5.17
CA THR A 510 9.30 -1.09 4.10
C THR A 510 8.47 -0.14 3.23
N GLY A 511 8.22 1.10 3.69
CA GLY A 511 7.53 2.13 2.92
C GLY A 511 8.29 2.51 1.64
N THR A 512 7.54 2.78 0.57
CA THR A 512 8.13 3.21 -0.72
C THR A 512 8.55 4.66 -0.65
N ILE A 513 9.78 4.94 -1.08
CA ILE A 513 10.27 6.31 -1.30
C ILE A 513 10.02 6.68 -2.76
N THR A 514 9.32 7.77 -3.00
CA THR A 514 8.95 8.23 -4.35
C THR A 514 9.54 9.61 -4.60
N PHE A 515 10.32 9.73 -5.66
CA PHE A 515 10.76 11.01 -6.21
C PHE A 515 9.85 11.35 -7.39
N ASP A 516 8.92 12.28 -7.18
CA ASP A 516 7.80 12.56 -8.10
C ASP A 516 7.79 13.99 -8.64
N GLY A 517 8.87 14.73 -8.45
CA GLY A 517 8.98 16.13 -8.89
C GLY A 517 8.59 16.34 -10.36
N THR A 518 7.86 17.43 -10.60
CA THR A 518 7.47 17.93 -11.92
C THR A 518 8.52 18.86 -12.53
N ALA A 519 9.63 19.09 -11.81
CA ALA A 519 10.85 19.74 -12.26
C ALA A 519 12.02 18.74 -12.19
N ALA A 520 13.19 19.10 -12.73
CA ALA A 520 14.41 18.33 -12.51
C ALA A 520 14.75 18.26 -11.01
N GLN A 521 15.18 17.09 -10.54
CA GLN A 521 15.54 16.87 -9.13
C GLN A 521 17.03 16.54 -9.00
N SER A 522 17.67 17.13 -8.00
CA SER A 522 19.05 16.90 -7.61
C SER A 522 19.08 16.05 -6.33
N LEU A 523 19.74 14.89 -6.39
CA LEU A 523 19.79 13.92 -5.30
C LEU A 523 21.23 13.72 -4.86
N THR A 524 21.52 14.06 -3.60
CA THR A 524 22.87 13.98 -3.01
C THR A 524 22.82 13.23 -1.70
N ASP A 525 23.63 12.18 -1.56
CA ASP A 525 23.96 11.59 -0.26
C ASP A 525 25.47 11.58 -0.09
N ALA A 526 26.00 12.56 0.66
CA ALA A 526 27.44 12.68 0.91
C ALA A 526 27.86 12.08 2.27
N THR A 527 27.05 11.18 2.83
CA THR A 527 27.38 10.46 4.07
C THR A 527 28.22 9.22 3.75
N ALA A 528 29.02 8.75 4.71
CA ALA A 528 29.85 7.56 4.51
C ALA A 528 29.04 6.25 4.39
N THR A 529 27.86 6.20 5.02
CA THR A 529 26.97 5.02 4.97
C THR A 529 26.03 5.05 3.77
N GLY A 530 25.74 6.23 3.24
CA GLY A 530 24.77 6.44 2.17
C GLY A 530 23.32 6.18 2.56
N THR A 531 22.43 6.34 1.58
CA THR A 531 21.01 6.03 1.70
C THR A 531 20.74 4.66 1.11
N VAL A 532 20.25 3.73 1.94
CA VAL A 532 19.83 2.39 1.51
C VAL A 532 18.32 2.37 1.32
N PHE A 533 17.87 2.31 0.08
CA PHE A 533 16.47 2.16 -0.28
C PHE A 533 16.04 0.70 -0.14
N ASN A 534 14.91 0.45 0.53
CA ASN A 534 14.18 -0.80 0.33
C ASN A 534 13.36 -0.66 -0.95
N ASN A 535 12.20 0.00 -0.91
CA ASN A 535 11.45 0.35 -2.13
C ASN A 535 11.70 1.79 -2.57
N VAL A 536 12.07 2.00 -3.83
CA VAL A 536 12.23 3.35 -4.41
C VAL A 536 11.61 3.45 -5.80
N THR A 537 10.92 4.56 -6.05
CA THR A 537 10.26 4.87 -7.32
C THR A 537 10.62 6.26 -7.81
N PHE A 538 10.93 6.36 -9.10
CA PHE A 538 11.11 7.61 -9.81
C PHE A 538 9.98 7.77 -10.83
N SER A 539 9.19 8.85 -10.73
CA SER A 539 7.98 9.07 -11.55
C SER A 539 7.97 10.46 -12.22
N ASN A 540 6.93 10.79 -13.01
CA ASN A 540 6.68 12.13 -13.56
C ASN A 540 7.78 12.73 -14.46
N GLY A 541 8.54 11.93 -15.22
CA GLY A 541 9.57 12.50 -16.08
C GLY A 541 9.21 12.64 -17.56
N SER A 542 9.92 13.58 -18.16
CA SER A 542 10.19 13.78 -19.59
C SER A 542 11.71 13.90 -19.70
N THR A 543 12.29 13.90 -20.90
CA THR A 543 13.74 14.13 -21.08
C THR A 543 14.22 15.46 -20.49
N SER A 544 13.32 16.42 -20.25
CA SER A 544 13.59 17.69 -19.57
C SER A 544 13.46 17.65 -18.03
N LEU A 545 12.86 16.59 -17.47
CA LEU A 545 12.55 16.44 -16.03
C LEU A 545 13.40 15.31 -15.44
N VAL A 546 14.72 15.47 -15.52
CA VAL A 546 15.69 14.44 -15.13
C VAL A 546 15.91 14.45 -13.63
N LYS A 547 15.91 13.26 -13.02
CA LYS A 547 16.25 13.06 -11.60
C LYS A 547 17.69 12.59 -11.53
N THR A 548 18.56 13.39 -10.92
CA THR A 548 20.01 13.18 -11.00
C THR A 548 20.55 12.78 -9.64
N MET A 549 21.08 11.56 -9.53
CA MET A 549 21.97 11.19 -8.42
C MET A 549 23.36 11.78 -8.70
N ASN A 550 23.77 12.77 -7.92
CA ASN A 550 24.96 13.55 -8.19
C ASN A 550 26.25 12.73 -8.01
N PRO A 551 27.34 13.05 -8.76
CA PRO A 551 28.66 12.48 -8.52
C PRO A 551 29.09 12.60 -7.06
N GLY A 552 29.73 11.57 -6.52
CA GLY A 552 30.15 11.52 -5.11
C GLY A 552 29.05 11.12 -4.12
N SER A 553 27.81 10.90 -4.58
CA SER A 553 26.74 10.40 -3.72
C SER A 553 26.86 8.90 -3.43
N HIS A 554 26.25 8.44 -2.34
CA HIS A 554 26.17 7.02 -1.97
C HIS A 554 24.71 6.56 -1.83
N PHE A 555 24.15 5.95 -2.88
CA PHE A 555 22.81 5.34 -2.86
C PHE A 555 22.88 3.84 -3.09
N TYR A 556 22.01 3.12 -2.40
CA TYR A 556 21.93 1.67 -2.47
C TYR A 556 20.49 1.19 -2.58
N VAL A 557 20.27 0.05 -3.21
CA VAL A 557 19.01 -0.69 -3.15
C VAL A 557 19.27 -1.99 -2.40
N SER A 558 18.49 -2.23 -1.36
CA SER A 558 18.58 -3.38 -0.48
C SER A 558 18.21 -4.68 -1.22
N PRO A 559 18.81 -5.84 -0.88
CA PRO A 559 18.47 -7.13 -1.47
C PRO A 559 16.97 -7.42 -1.46
N THR A 560 16.48 -8.17 -2.45
CA THR A 560 15.07 -8.55 -2.65
C THR A 560 14.12 -7.42 -3.04
N TYR A 561 14.56 -6.17 -2.98
CA TYR A 561 13.75 -5.02 -3.36
C TYR A 561 14.07 -4.47 -4.74
N THR A 562 13.17 -3.62 -5.25
CA THR A 562 13.14 -3.16 -6.63
C THR A 562 13.29 -1.65 -6.73
N LEU A 563 14.20 -1.20 -7.60
CA LEU A 563 14.27 0.16 -8.12
C LEU A 563 13.28 0.31 -9.29
N ASN A 564 12.28 1.16 -9.14
CA ASN A 564 11.31 1.44 -10.20
C ASN A 564 11.57 2.81 -10.85
N VAL A 565 11.61 2.84 -12.18
CA VAL A 565 11.64 4.07 -12.97
C VAL A 565 10.46 4.00 -13.92
N ASN A 566 9.37 4.65 -13.54
CA ASN A 566 8.05 4.46 -14.13
C ASN A 566 7.71 5.59 -15.10
N LEU A 567 6.77 5.33 -16.02
CA LEU A 567 6.36 6.28 -17.06
C LEU A 567 7.60 6.79 -17.83
N SER A 568 7.55 7.98 -18.43
CA SER A 568 8.68 8.54 -19.18
C SER A 568 9.80 9.10 -18.28
N ALA A 569 9.94 8.62 -17.03
CA ALA A 569 10.95 9.10 -16.09
C ALA A 569 12.39 8.78 -16.51
N VAL A 570 13.29 9.74 -16.27
CA VAL A 570 14.73 9.60 -16.51
C VAL A 570 15.49 9.74 -15.20
N LEU A 571 16.09 8.64 -14.75
CA LEU A 571 17.05 8.62 -13.65
C LEU A 571 18.47 8.72 -14.21
N LYS A 572 19.17 9.81 -13.92
CA LYS A 572 20.57 10.02 -14.27
C LYS A 572 21.46 9.66 -13.09
N VAL A 573 22.41 8.75 -13.30
CA VAL A 573 23.37 8.30 -12.30
C VAL A 573 24.73 8.94 -12.60
N GLY A 574 25.15 9.88 -11.74
CA GLY A 574 26.38 10.65 -11.87
C GLY A 574 26.32 11.72 -12.98
N SER A 575 27.47 12.00 -13.59
CA SER A 575 27.59 13.05 -14.64
C SER A 575 26.84 12.72 -15.93
N GLY A 576 26.36 11.47 -16.10
CA GLY A 576 25.77 10.97 -17.34
C GLY A 576 26.76 10.85 -18.50
N SER A 577 28.05 11.11 -18.25
CA SER A 577 29.11 10.91 -19.24
C SER A 577 29.41 9.42 -19.42
N THR A 578 29.80 9.04 -20.64
CA THR A 578 30.25 7.67 -20.99
C THR A 578 31.49 7.23 -20.21
N VAL A 579 32.20 8.19 -19.60
CA VAL A 579 33.45 8.00 -18.88
C VAL A 579 33.23 8.26 -17.39
N SER A 580 32.68 7.25 -16.69
CA SER A 580 32.94 7.12 -15.26
C SER A 580 34.07 6.11 -15.11
N THR A 581 35.24 6.59 -14.68
CA THR A 581 36.36 5.77 -14.24
C THR A 581 36.00 5.23 -12.85
N ALA A 582 36.06 3.91 -12.71
CA ALA A 582 35.56 3.17 -11.55
C ALA A 582 36.21 3.63 -10.23
N ALA A 583 35.39 4.08 -9.28
CA ALA A 583 35.65 3.99 -7.84
C ALA A 583 34.38 4.17 -6.97
N THR A 584 33.44 5.05 -7.34
CA THR A 584 32.22 5.31 -6.53
C THR A 584 31.03 5.67 -7.42
N ALA A 585 30.36 4.65 -7.97
CA ALA A 585 29.08 4.85 -8.65
C ALA A 585 28.06 5.40 -7.65
N PRO A 586 27.28 6.44 -8.00
CA PRO A 586 26.26 6.96 -7.09
C PRO A 586 25.20 5.94 -6.67
N LEU A 587 25.00 4.88 -7.46
CA LEU A 587 23.99 3.86 -7.22
C LEU A 587 24.60 2.45 -7.24
N THR A 588 24.30 1.67 -6.21
CA THR A 588 24.62 0.24 -6.14
C THR A 588 23.38 -0.61 -5.86
N LEU A 589 23.13 -1.62 -6.68
CA LEU A 589 22.17 -2.68 -6.39
C LEU A 589 22.86 -3.75 -5.54
N ILE A 590 22.47 -3.88 -4.28
CA ILE A 590 23.12 -4.79 -3.33
C ILE A 590 22.69 -6.23 -3.61
N SER A 591 23.65 -7.13 -3.49
CA SER A 591 23.40 -8.57 -3.44
C SER A 591 24.20 -9.20 -2.32
N ASN A 592 23.54 -10.07 -1.57
CA ASN A 592 24.14 -10.79 -0.46
C ASN A 592 23.43 -12.14 -0.28
N VAL A 593 23.70 -12.79 0.86
CA VAL A 593 23.10 -14.06 1.27
C VAL A 593 21.55 -14.04 1.36
N THR A 594 20.89 -12.88 1.42
CA THR A 594 19.41 -12.77 1.50
C THR A 594 18.74 -12.54 0.14
N GLY A 595 19.42 -12.00 -0.85
CA GLY A 595 18.86 -11.83 -2.20
C GLY A 595 19.65 -10.91 -3.12
N ASP A 596 19.06 -10.63 -4.27
CA ASP A 596 19.52 -9.61 -5.20
C ASP A 596 18.53 -8.44 -5.23
N ALA A 597 19.05 -7.22 -5.19
CA ALA A 597 18.30 -6.04 -5.58
C ALA A 597 18.10 -6.04 -7.11
N SER A 598 16.94 -5.56 -7.56
CA SER A 598 16.55 -5.58 -8.96
C SER A 598 16.15 -4.20 -9.48
N ILE A 599 16.18 -4.06 -10.81
CA ILE A 599 15.54 -2.96 -11.53
C ILE A 599 14.21 -3.47 -12.05
N GLY A 600 13.16 -2.69 -11.81
CA GLY A 600 11.83 -2.93 -12.35
C GLY A 600 11.79 -2.86 -13.88
N ASN A 601 10.57 -2.98 -14.40
CA ASN A 601 10.32 -2.88 -15.83
C ASN A 601 10.54 -1.43 -16.31
N LEU A 602 11.39 -1.26 -17.33
CA LEU A 602 11.76 0.02 -17.94
C LEU A 602 11.09 0.27 -19.30
N THR A 603 9.87 -0.24 -19.52
CA THR A 603 9.12 -0.05 -20.79
C THR A 603 9.04 1.43 -21.17
N ALA A 604 8.67 2.30 -20.23
CA ALA A 604 8.65 3.75 -20.45
C ALA A 604 9.87 4.49 -19.82
N GLY A 605 10.43 3.95 -18.73
CA GLY A 605 11.50 4.61 -17.97
C GLY A 605 12.89 4.47 -18.58
N THR A 606 13.83 5.32 -18.15
CA THR A 606 15.24 5.26 -18.57
C THR A 606 16.18 5.52 -17.40
N ILE A 607 17.24 4.71 -17.32
CA ILE A 607 18.38 4.95 -16.44
C ILE A 607 19.57 5.32 -17.32
N ALA A 608 20.12 6.52 -17.12
CA ALA A 608 21.27 7.03 -17.86
C ALA A 608 22.51 7.08 -16.95
N GLY A 609 23.66 6.62 -17.46
CA GLY A 609 24.90 6.52 -16.68
C GLY A 609 25.22 5.09 -16.22
N LYS A 610 26.39 4.92 -15.61
CA LYS A 610 26.88 3.64 -15.10
C LYS A 610 26.47 3.46 -13.63
N LEU A 611 26.09 2.24 -13.26
CA LEU A 611 25.80 1.86 -11.87
C LEU A 611 26.51 0.56 -11.51
N ASN A 612 26.64 0.28 -10.21
CA ASN A 612 27.21 -0.97 -9.73
C ASN A 612 26.11 -2.00 -9.43
N VAL A 613 26.27 -3.20 -9.94
CA VAL A 613 25.34 -4.30 -9.77
C VAL A 613 26.06 -5.47 -9.13
N GLN A 614 25.72 -5.78 -7.88
CA GLN A 614 26.37 -6.86 -7.13
C GLN A 614 25.69 -8.19 -7.39
N ARG A 615 26.43 -9.29 -7.50
CA ARG A 615 25.89 -10.66 -7.54
C ARG A 615 26.62 -11.55 -6.55
N PHE A 616 25.91 -11.97 -5.52
CA PHE A 616 26.45 -12.81 -4.47
C PHE A 616 26.55 -14.26 -4.94
N VAL A 617 27.73 -14.83 -4.72
CA VAL A 617 28.04 -16.22 -5.00
C VAL A 617 28.48 -16.88 -3.70
N LYS A 618 27.69 -17.87 -3.26
CA LYS A 618 28.04 -18.71 -2.13
C LYS A 618 29.28 -19.56 -2.45
N GLY A 619 30.29 -19.45 -1.59
CA GLY A 619 31.48 -20.29 -1.58
C GLY A 619 31.19 -21.72 -1.11
N ASP A 620 32.21 -22.55 -1.21
CA ASP A 620 32.25 -23.98 -0.87
C ASP A 620 31.19 -24.87 -1.59
N PRO A 621 31.55 -25.63 -2.64
CA PRO A 621 32.90 -25.81 -3.17
C PRO A 621 33.21 -24.95 -4.41
N ARG A 622 34.48 -25.02 -4.88
CA ARG A 622 34.90 -24.53 -6.20
C ARG A 622 34.12 -25.27 -7.29
N ARG A 623 33.64 -24.56 -8.30
CA ARG A 623 32.77 -25.13 -9.34
C ARG A 623 32.73 -24.28 -10.59
N TYR A 624 32.36 -24.91 -11.71
CA TYR A 624 31.96 -24.19 -12.91
C TYR A 624 30.55 -23.61 -12.74
N MET A 625 30.32 -22.44 -13.34
CA MET A 625 29.05 -21.73 -13.39
C MET A 625 28.86 -21.04 -14.74
N LEU A 626 27.62 -20.85 -15.15
CA LEU A 626 27.27 -20.08 -16.34
C LEU A 626 26.98 -18.64 -15.94
N LEU A 627 27.90 -17.72 -16.24
CA LEU A 627 27.81 -16.32 -15.82
C LEU A 627 27.46 -15.44 -17.02
N SER A 628 26.68 -14.39 -16.78
CA SER A 628 26.46 -13.29 -17.71
C SER A 628 26.60 -11.96 -17.00
N SER A 629 26.69 -10.86 -17.75
CA SER A 629 26.63 -9.53 -17.17
C SER A 629 25.21 -8.95 -17.21
N PRO A 630 24.72 -8.35 -16.11
CA PRO A 630 23.46 -7.60 -16.08
C PRO A 630 23.59 -6.16 -16.61
N VAL A 631 24.80 -5.71 -16.94
CA VAL A 631 25.12 -4.36 -17.43
C VAL A 631 26.20 -4.39 -18.51
N SER A 632 26.21 -3.41 -19.41
CA SER A 632 27.26 -3.27 -20.43
C SER A 632 28.31 -2.24 -19.98
N ASP A 633 29.60 -2.52 -20.11
CA ASP A 633 30.68 -1.55 -19.84
C ASP A 633 31.31 -0.97 -21.10
N THR A 634 31.09 -1.60 -22.26
CA THR A 634 31.77 -1.29 -23.52
C THR A 634 30.88 -1.55 -24.74
N THR A 635 31.42 -1.31 -25.93
CA THR A 635 30.89 -1.76 -27.22
C THR A 635 31.73 -2.91 -27.77
N TYR A 636 31.14 -3.77 -28.60
CA TYR A 636 31.87 -4.86 -29.23
C TYR A 636 32.93 -4.34 -30.20
N ALA A 637 34.10 -4.99 -30.24
CA ALA A 637 35.28 -4.46 -30.94
C ALA A 637 35.04 -4.20 -32.45
N SER A 638 34.18 -5.00 -33.10
CA SER A 638 33.84 -4.85 -34.52
C SER A 638 32.49 -4.15 -34.77
N SER A 639 31.82 -3.62 -33.73
CA SER A 639 30.56 -2.89 -33.88
C SER A 639 30.29 -1.88 -32.75
N SER A 640 30.11 -0.62 -33.13
CA SER A 640 29.76 0.47 -32.20
C SER A 640 28.30 0.44 -31.73
N THR A 641 27.42 -0.32 -32.40
CA THR A 641 25.99 -0.41 -32.07
C THR A 641 25.68 -1.54 -31.10
N ILE A 642 26.58 -2.52 -30.99
CA ILE A 642 26.41 -3.69 -30.13
C ILE A 642 27.09 -3.42 -28.79
N ARG A 643 26.29 -3.43 -27.73
CA ARG A 643 26.78 -3.31 -26.36
C ARG A 643 27.39 -4.63 -25.91
N ALA A 644 28.47 -4.54 -25.14
CA ALA A 644 29.22 -5.67 -24.64
C ALA A 644 29.64 -5.46 -23.17
N TYR A 645 30.07 -6.54 -22.55
CA TYR A 645 30.69 -6.55 -21.23
C TYR A 645 32.07 -7.20 -21.29
N THR A 646 33.00 -6.75 -20.46
CA THR A 646 34.34 -7.34 -20.33
C THR A 646 34.50 -8.08 -19.01
N LEU A 647 35.57 -8.86 -18.87
CA LEU A 647 35.92 -9.53 -17.62
C LEU A 647 36.58 -8.57 -16.61
N ASN A 648 36.94 -7.35 -17.02
CA ASN A 648 37.57 -6.35 -16.15
C ASN A 648 36.71 -6.04 -14.91
N GLN A 649 35.38 -6.14 -15.05
CA GLN A 649 34.44 -5.91 -13.95
C GLN A 649 34.62 -6.92 -12.79
N LEU A 650 35.03 -8.15 -13.11
CA LEU A 650 35.12 -9.25 -12.13
C LEU A 650 36.49 -9.33 -11.46
N ARG A 651 37.50 -8.64 -12.00
CA ARG A 651 38.92 -8.75 -11.60
C ARG A 651 39.13 -8.52 -10.12
N ASP A 652 38.38 -7.61 -9.51
CA ASP A 652 38.62 -7.24 -8.10
C ASP A 652 37.75 -8.06 -7.14
N SER A 653 36.80 -8.85 -7.67
CA SER A 653 35.81 -9.61 -6.87
C SER A 653 36.17 -11.09 -6.69
N THR A 654 36.86 -11.70 -7.66
CA THR A 654 37.15 -13.14 -7.68
C THR A 654 38.42 -13.45 -8.48
N TYR A 655 39.08 -14.56 -8.15
CA TYR A 655 40.24 -15.04 -8.91
C TYR A 655 39.87 -15.52 -10.32
N MET A 656 40.65 -15.12 -11.32
CA MET A 656 40.51 -15.53 -12.73
C MET A 656 41.86 -15.86 -13.36
N THR A 657 41.95 -16.98 -14.08
CA THR A 657 43.12 -17.40 -14.86
C THR A 657 42.79 -17.45 -16.35
N GLY A 658 43.76 -17.11 -17.20
CA GLY A 658 43.65 -17.13 -18.65
C GLY A 658 45.00 -17.38 -19.31
N ILE A 659 45.01 -17.55 -20.64
CA ILE A 659 46.19 -18.06 -21.37
C ILE A 659 47.36 -17.09 -21.41
N ALA A 660 47.09 -15.78 -21.43
CA ALA A 660 48.11 -14.73 -21.42
C ALA A 660 48.56 -14.36 -19.98
N SER A 661 48.10 -15.10 -18.97
CA SER A 661 48.42 -14.88 -17.55
C SER A 661 48.26 -13.40 -17.14
N THR A 662 49.19 -12.87 -16.33
CA THR A 662 49.20 -11.47 -15.90
C THR A 662 49.29 -10.48 -17.07
N GLY A 663 49.94 -10.85 -18.18
CA GLY A 663 50.00 -10.03 -19.40
C GLY A 663 48.64 -9.79 -20.05
N GLY A 664 47.68 -10.71 -19.84
CA GLY A 664 46.29 -10.57 -20.29
C GLY A 664 45.33 -9.96 -19.26
N GLY A 665 45.82 -9.48 -18.12
CA GLY A 665 44.99 -8.96 -17.03
C GLY A 665 44.44 -10.03 -16.06
N PHE A 666 44.86 -11.29 -16.21
CA PHE A 666 44.47 -12.39 -15.32
C PHE A 666 45.38 -12.51 -14.08
N ASP A 667 44.97 -13.29 -13.09
CA ASP A 667 45.77 -13.58 -11.91
C ASP A 667 46.98 -14.45 -12.22
N ALA A 668 48.10 -14.15 -11.55
CA ALA A 668 49.31 -14.96 -11.61
C ALA A 668 49.06 -16.34 -11.00
N SER A 669 49.39 -17.39 -11.74
CA SER A 669 49.26 -18.78 -11.30
C SER A 669 50.66 -19.44 -11.33
N PRO A 670 51.20 -19.89 -10.18
CA PRO A 670 52.62 -20.25 -10.02
C PRO A 670 53.06 -21.59 -10.66
N THR A 671 52.19 -22.28 -11.40
CA THR A 671 52.53 -23.55 -12.06
C THR A 671 52.09 -23.57 -13.52
N THR A 672 52.93 -24.10 -14.41
CA THR A 672 52.75 -24.31 -15.87
C THR A 672 51.63 -25.29 -16.25
N GLY A 673 50.58 -25.42 -15.43
CA GLY A 673 49.51 -26.41 -15.63
C GLY A 673 48.16 -26.05 -15.02
N ASN A 674 47.91 -24.79 -14.63
CA ASN A 674 46.57 -24.37 -14.21
C ASN A 674 45.75 -23.93 -15.42
N ASN A 675 44.66 -24.65 -15.67
CA ASN A 675 43.72 -24.35 -16.74
C ASN A 675 43.11 -22.95 -16.60
N PRO A 676 42.76 -22.28 -17.71
CA PRO A 676 41.94 -21.07 -17.69
C PRO A 676 40.66 -21.27 -16.86
N SER A 677 40.12 -20.19 -16.31
CA SER A 677 38.91 -20.22 -15.49
C SER A 677 37.71 -19.59 -16.18
N VAL A 678 37.86 -19.05 -17.39
CA VAL A 678 36.79 -18.35 -18.11
C VAL A 678 36.81 -18.76 -19.57
N PHE A 679 35.66 -19.15 -20.11
CA PHE A 679 35.56 -19.69 -21.46
C PHE A 679 34.29 -19.22 -22.19
N MET A 680 34.42 -19.01 -23.50
CA MET A 680 33.32 -18.80 -24.43
C MET A 680 32.91 -20.13 -25.08
N TYR A 681 31.62 -20.36 -25.27
CA TYR A 681 31.14 -21.58 -25.92
C TYR A 681 31.18 -21.46 -27.45
N ASP A 682 31.67 -22.49 -28.13
CA ASP A 682 31.79 -22.63 -29.57
C ASP A 682 31.07 -23.90 -30.06
N GLU A 683 29.89 -23.72 -30.67
CA GLU A 683 29.12 -24.84 -31.24
C GLU A 683 29.80 -25.51 -32.45
N ASN A 684 30.73 -24.82 -33.12
CA ASN A 684 31.39 -25.31 -34.33
C ASN A 684 32.65 -26.12 -34.03
N SER A 685 33.00 -26.27 -32.75
CA SER A 685 34.13 -27.08 -32.34
C SER A 685 33.90 -28.58 -32.58
N PRO A 686 34.93 -29.32 -33.03
CA PRO A 686 34.86 -30.76 -33.19
C PRO A 686 34.58 -31.47 -31.85
N VAL A 687 34.16 -32.74 -31.90
CA VAL A 687 33.98 -33.57 -30.70
C VAL A 687 35.35 -33.80 -30.06
N THR A 688 35.53 -33.35 -28.82
CA THR A 688 36.75 -33.62 -28.05
C THR A 688 36.77 -35.08 -27.59
N GLN A 689 37.92 -35.74 -27.72
CA GLN A 689 38.16 -37.07 -27.12
C GLN A 689 38.64 -36.99 -25.66
N ASN A 690 39.02 -35.81 -25.18
CA ASN A 690 39.50 -35.59 -23.81
C ASN A 690 38.79 -34.40 -23.16
N VAL A 691 37.82 -34.70 -22.31
CA VAL A 691 37.00 -33.71 -21.57
C VAL A 691 37.80 -32.83 -20.60
N ASN A 692 39.07 -33.17 -20.32
CA ASN A 692 39.95 -32.45 -19.42
C ASN A 692 40.92 -31.48 -20.14
N SER A 693 41.01 -31.53 -21.47
CA SER A 693 41.81 -30.58 -22.24
C SER A 693 40.98 -29.37 -22.68
N TYR A 694 41.52 -28.17 -22.49
CA TYR A 694 40.93 -26.94 -23.04
C TYR A 694 41.32 -26.71 -24.51
N LEU A 695 42.46 -27.26 -24.94
CA LEU A 695 42.87 -27.25 -26.34
C LEU A 695 41.96 -28.19 -27.15
N ASN A 696 41.46 -27.72 -28.29
CA ASN A 696 40.54 -28.45 -29.19
C ASN A 696 39.19 -28.84 -28.55
N ASN A 697 38.71 -28.06 -27.57
CA ASN A 697 37.40 -28.19 -26.92
C ASN A 697 36.41 -27.13 -27.43
N GLU A 698 35.10 -27.34 -27.26
CA GLU A 698 34.03 -26.35 -27.46
C GLU A 698 34.13 -25.11 -26.54
N TYR A 699 34.93 -25.13 -25.49
CA TYR A 699 35.13 -23.99 -24.60
C TYR A 699 36.44 -23.24 -24.93
N LYS A 700 36.32 -22.04 -25.49
CA LYS A 700 37.44 -21.18 -25.89
C LYS A 700 37.84 -20.23 -24.77
N SER A 701 39.05 -20.39 -24.25
CA SER A 701 39.56 -19.51 -23.20
C SER A 701 39.77 -18.08 -23.72
N PHE A 702 39.58 -17.09 -22.84
CA PHE A 702 39.83 -15.69 -23.17
C PHE A 702 41.33 -15.39 -23.31
N ASN A 703 41.70 -14.60 -24.33
CA ASN A 703 43.07 -14.11 -24.49
C ASN A 703 43.40 -13.02 -23.45
N THR A 704 42.50 -12.06 -23.24
CA THR A 704 42.64 -10.98 -22.25
C THR A 704 41.34 -10.75 -21.47
N THR A 705 41.40 -10.06 -20.33
CA THR A 705 40.19 -9.65 -19.59
C THR A 705 39.41 -8.52 -20.27
N SER A 706 39.98 -7.89 -21.28
CA SER A 706 39.41 -6.76 -22.02
C SER A 706 38.63 -7.17 -23.27
N GLU A 707 38.61 -8.47 -23.60
CA GLU A 707 37.77 -8.96 -24.71
C GLU A 707 36.29 -8.70 -24.39
N GLY A 708 35.60 -8.01 -25.30
CA GLY A 708 34.19 -7.68 -25.14
C GLY A 708 33.28 -8.83 -25.52
N VAL A 709 32.36 -9.21 -24.64
CA VAL A 709 31.32 -10.21 -24.89
C VAL A 709 30.00 -9.49 -25.16
N PRO A 710 29.33 -9.69 -26.31
CA PRO A 710 28.06 -9.03 -26.59
C PRO A 710 27.02 -9.35 -25.52
N MET A 711 26.22 -8.34 -25.13
CA MET A 711 25.13 -8.54 -24.17
C MET A 711 24.22 -9.69 -24.62
N GLY A 712 23.65 -10.44 -23.68
CA GLY A 712 22.86 -11.64 -23.97
C GLY A 712 23.66 -12.93 -24.18
N ASN A 713 24.99 -12.87 -24.39
CA ASN A 713 25.83 -14.06 -24.33
C ASN A 713 26.21 -14.35 -22.87
N ALA A 714 26.26 -15.62 -22.50
CA ALA A 714 26.86 -16.07 -21.25
C ALA A 714 28.23 -16.71 -21.51
N LEU A 715 28.96 -16.93 -20.43
CA LEU A 715 30.27 -17.58 -20.43
C LEU A 715 30.33 -18.67 -19.36
N LEU A 716 31.25 -19.62 -19.54
CA LEU A 716 31.56 -20.62 -18.52
C LEU A 716 32.65 -20.05 -17.61
N PHE A 717 32.39 -20.03 -16.30
CA PHE A 717 33.29 -19.47 -15.29
C PHE A 717 33.58 -20.47 -14.18
N TYR A 718 34.85 -20.70 -13.85
CA TYR A 718 35.28 -21.54 -12.74
C TYR A 718 35.53 -20.69 -11.50
N PHE A 719 34.61 -20.74 -10.54
CA PHE A 719 34.66 -19.94 -9.33
C PHE A 719 35.62 -20.53 -8.29
N ARG A 720 36.59 -19.72 -7.86
CA ARG A 720 37.63 -20.10 -6.88
C ARG A 720 37.50 -19.40 -5.53
N GLY A 721 36.55 -18.48 -5.38
CA GLY A 721 36.36 -17.68 -4.16
C GLY A 721 36.82 -16.23 -4.29
N ASN A 722 36.61 -15.47 -3.22
CA ASN A 722 36.92 -14.05 -3.14
C ASN A 722 38.44 -13.79 -3.01
N LYS A 723 38.93 -12.71 -3.63
CA LYS A 723 40.32 -12.24 -3.54
C LYS A 723 40.76 -11.75 -2.15
N ARG A 724 39.84 -11.54 -1.21
CA ARG A 724 40.14 -11.10 0.17
C ARG A 724 40.62 -12.22 1.11
N THR A 725 40.96 -13.40 0.58
CA THR A 725 41.43 -14.54 1.39
C THR A 725 42.95 -14.53 1.53
N THR A 726 43.45 -15.05 2.66
CA THR A 726 44.89 -15.14 2.95
C THR A 726 45.55 -16.38 2.36
N LEU A 727 44.76 -17.35 1.85
CA LEU A 727 45.25 -18.60 1.28
C LEU A 727 45.27 -18.53 -0.24
N ASN A 728 46.40 -18.86 -0.86
CA ASN A 728 46.55 -18.85 -2.32
C ASN A 728 45.66 -19.94 -2.96
N PRO A 729 44.67 -19.59 -3.81
CA PRO A 729 43.76 -20.57 -4.40
C PRO A 729 44.43 -21.47 -5.45
N PHE A 730 45.65 -21.15 -5.88
CA PHE A 730 46.38 -21.85 -6.95
C PHE A 730 47.38 -22.89 -6.45
N VAL A 731 47.54 -23.06 -5.13
CA VAL A 731 48.52 -23.98 -4.53
C VAL A 731 47.79 -25.16 -3.85
N ARG A 732 48.35 -26.37 -3.97
CA ARG A 732 47.83 -27.58 -3.29
C ARG A 732 48.25 -27.63 -1.81
N PRO A 733 47.42 -28.16 -0.89
CA PRO A 733 46.03 -28.58 -1.10
C PRO A 733 45.13 -27.37 -1.34
N PHE A 734 44.34 -27.43 -2.41
CA PHE A 734 43.55 -26.29 -2.89
C PHE A 734 42.52 -25.86 -1.83
N PRO A 735 42.55 -24.59 -1.33
CA PRO A 735 41.61 -24.15 -0.31
C PRO A 735 40.17 -24.09 -0.85
N LYS A 736 39.18 -24.30 0.02
CA LYS A 736 37.76 -24.12 -0.30
C LYS A 736 37.49 -22.71 -0.82
N ALA A 737 36.56 -22.57 -1.76
CA ALA A 737 36.13 -21.25 -2.23
C ALA A 737 35.38 -20.52 -1.12
N THR A 738 35.71 -19.26 -0.86
CA THR A 738 34.93 -18.39 0.04
C THR A 738 33.80 -17.69 -0.70
N ASP A 739 32.81 -17.21 0.05
CA ASP A 739 31.74 -16.37 -0.49
C ASP A 739 32.33 -15.11 -1.17
N ALA A 740 31.80 -14.75 -2.33
CA ALA A 740 32.20 -13.55 -3.06
C ALA A 740 30.98 -12.77 -3.52
N THR A 741 31.11 -11.45 -3.60
CA THR A 741 30.15 -10.59 -4.28
C THR A 741 30.81 -10.09 -5.55
N LEU A 742 30.35 -10.59 -6.70
CA LEU A 742 30.78 -10.15 -8.01
C LEU A 742 30.22 -8.75 -8.28
N ASN A 743 31.07 -7.80 -8.65
CA ASN A 743 30.65 -6.44 -8.97
C ASN A 743 30.62 -6.25 -10.48
N PHE A 744 29.47 -5.85 -11.01
CA PHE A 744 29.32 -5.49 -12.42
C PHE A 744 29.07 -3.99 -12.53
N PHE A 745 30.00 -3.27 -13.16
CA PHE A 745 29.93 -1.81 -13.28
C PHE A 745 29.70 -1.41 -14.73
N GLY A 746 28.53 -0.85 -15.02
CA GLY A 746 28.16 -0.54 -16.41
C GLY A 746 26.80 0.13 -16.56
N PHE A 747 26.40 0.33 -17.82
CA PHE A 747 25.09 0.85 -18.22
C PHE A 747 24.02 -0.24 -18.13
N VAL A 748 22.81 0.15 -17.71
CA VAL A 748 21.63 -0.69 -17.85
C VAL A 748 21.35 -0.90 -19.33
N TYR A 749 21.19 -2.15 -19.72
CA TYR A 749 20.98 -2.53 -21.12
C TYR A 749 19.52 -2.94 -21.35
N LYS A 750 18.89 -2.37 -22.39
CA LYS A 750 17.48 -2.63 -22.76
C LYS A 750 17.21 -2.88 -24.25
N GLY A 751 18.25 -2.90 -25.11
CA GLY A 751 18.10 -2.95 -26.59
C GLY A 751 19.07 -2.01 -27.31
N ALA A 752 19.00 -1.92 -28.64
CA ALA A 752 19.93 -1.14 -29.49
C ALA A 752 20.08 0.33 -29.04
N ALA A 753 21.28 0.89 -29.22
CA ALA A 753 21.61 2.24 -28.73
C ALA A 753 20.72 3.32 -29.39
N GLY A 754 20.13 4.19 -28.56
CA GLY A 754 19.48 5.42 -29.02
C GLY A 754 17.95 5.37 -29.19
N THR A 755 17.29 4.23 -28.96
CA THR A 755 15.83 4.14 -29.04
C THR A 755 15.23 3.68 -27.71
N THR A 756 14.18 4.37 -27.28
CA THR A 756 13.37 3.99 -26.13
C THR A 756 12.55 2.75 -26.48
N ASN A 757 12.63 1.71 -25.65
CA ASN A 757 11.66 0.60 -25.60
C ASN A 757 11.68 -0.41 -26.77
N VAL A 758 12.83 -0.62 -27.41
CA VAL A 758 12.95 -1.64 -28.47
C VAL A 758 13.41 -2.97 -27.87
N PRO A 759 12.71 -4.08 -28.15
CA PRO A 759 13.16 -5.42 -27.77
C PRO A 759 14.61 -5.67 -28.19
N PHE A 760 15.38 -6.29 -27.32
CA PHE A 760 16.78 -6.63 -27.54
C PHE A 760 16.89 -7.98 -28.27
N ASN A 761 17.33 -7.96 -29.53
CA ASN A 761 17.67 -9.19 -30.25
C ASN A 761 19.09 -9.63 -29.90
N VAL A 762 19.22 -10.86 -29.42
CA VAL A 762 20.51 -11.44 -29.04
C VAL A 762 21.40 -11.55 -30.27
N SER A 763 22.62 -11.05 -30.15
CA SER A 763 23.68 -11.31 -31.12
C SER A 763 24.67 -12.29 -30.51
N VAL A 764 24.77 -13.49 -31.07
CA VAL A 764 25.59 -14.57 -30.50
C VAL A 764 26.94 -14.63 -31.19
N ILE A 765 28.00 -14.84 -30.42
CA ILE A 765 29.35 -15.08 -30.95
C ILE A 765 29.32 -16.35 -31.81
N ASN A 766 29.83 -16.26 -33.05
CA ASN A 766 29.86 -17.38 -33.98
C ASN A 766 31.29 -17.57 -34.54
N PHE A 767 31.89 -18.71 -34.23
CA PHE A 767 33.24 -19.04 -34.69
C PHE A 767 33.18 -19.60 -36.11
N THR A 768 33.58 -18.78 -37.09
CA THR A 768 33.34 -19.01 -38.52
C THR A 768 34.41 -19.86 -39.23
N ASN A 769 35.54 -20.18 -38.60
CA ASN A 769 36.61 -20.98 -39.22
C ASN A 769 36.50 -22.46 -38.82
N PHE A 770 35.83 -23.23 -39.67
CA PHE A 770 35.46 -24.63 -39.41
C PHE A 770 36.60 -25.63 -39.63
N ALA A 771 37.62 -25.28 -40.43
CA ALA A 771 38.70 -26.21 -40.78
C ALA A 771 39.84 -26.22 -39.74
N SER A 772 39.94 -25.16 -38.92
CA SER A 772 40.89 -25.04 -37.81
C SER A 772 40.27 -24.13 -36.75
N PRO A 773 39.46 -24.69 -35.82
CA PRO A 773 38.79 -23.91 -34.80
C PRO A 773 39.82 -23.12 -33.99
N PRO A 774 39.56 -21.84 -33.65
CA PRO A 774 40.48 -21.07 -32.84
C PRO A 774 40.67 -21.74 -31.47
N THR A 775 41.89 -21.65 -30.93
CA THR A 775 42.25 -22.21 -29.62
C THR A 775 41.84 -21.31 -28.46
N PHE A 776 41.61 -20.03 -28.73
CA PHE A 776 41.20 -19.01 -27.75
C PHE A 776 40.25 -17.99 -28.38
N TYR A 777 39.51 -17.29 -27.52
CA TYR A 777 38.58 -16.23 -27.89
C TYR A 777 39.29 -14.88 -28.00
N ILE A 778 39.11 -14.21 -29.14
CA ILE A 778 39.51 -12.82 -29.41
C ILE A 778 38.33 -12.13 -30.11
N ALA A 779 37.79 -11.07 -29.51
CA ALA A 779 36.59 -10.41 -30.01
C ALA A 779 36.73 -9.88 -31.44
N GLY A 780 37.90 -9.33 -31.78
CA GLY A 780 38.20 -8.81 -33.13
C GLY A 780 38.43 -9.91 -34.20
N GLY A 781 38.66 -11.16 -33.79
CA GLY A 781 38.96 -12.29 -34.68
C GLY A 781 37.82 -13.28 -34.87
N THR A 782 36.69 -13.09 -34.18
CA THR A 782 35.51 -13.98 -34.25
C THR A 782 34.34 -13.30 -34.94
N GLY A 783 33.67 -14.03 -35.84
CA GLY A 783 32.40 -13.61 -36.41
C GLY A 783 31.29 -13.56 -35.35
N MET A 784 30.16 -12.97 -35.73
CA MET A 784 28.99 -12.89 -34.87
C MET A 784 27.73 -13.02 -35.72
N SER A 785 26.76 -13.75 -35.21
CA SER A 785 25.42 -13.81 -35.80
C SER A 785 24.61 -12.63 -35.29
N THR A 786 24.26 -11.69 -36.17
CA THR A 786 23.48 -10.50 -35.82
C THR A 786 21.99 -10.83 -35.83
N GLY A 787 21.36 -10.85 -34.65
CA GLY A 787 19.91 -11.02 -34.50
C GLY A 787 19.39 -12.46 -34.65
N SER A 788 20.29 -13.43 -34.84
CA SER A 788 19.97 -14.86 -34.85
C SER A 788 20.91 -15.61 -33.91
N LEU A 789 20.42 -16.69 -33.32
CA LEU A 789 21.23 -17.67 -32.61
C LEU A 789 22.19 -18.37 -33.60
N SER A 790 23.31 -18.87 -33.08
CA SER A 790 24.24 -19.67 -33.86
C SER A 790 23.61 -21.01 -34.24
N TYR A 791 23.87 -21.45 -35.48
CA TYR A 791 23.47 -22.76 -35.97
C TYR A 791 24.46 -23.27 -37.01
N SER A 792 25.18 -24.35 -36.67
CA SER A 792 26.12 -24.97 -37.58
C SER A 792 25.42 -25.61 -38.79
N THR A 793 25.80 -25.22 -40.00
CA THR A 793 25.39 -25.89 -41.25
C THR A 793 26.41 -26.95 -41.70
N ASN A 794 27.47 -27.16 -40.92
CA ASN A 794 28.56 -28.08 -41.25
C ASN A 794 28.20 -29.54 -40.92
N VAL A 795 28.38 -30.43 -41.90
CA VAL A 795 28.21 -31.89 -41.77
C VAL A 795 29.26 -32.58 -40.90
N SER A 796 30.38 -31.91 -40.60
CA SER A 796 31.47 -32.42 -39.75
C SER A 796 31.32 -31.99 -38.27
N ALA A 797 30.40 -31.07 -37.96
CA ALA A 797 30.07 -30.73 -36.59
C ALA A 797 29.21 -31.84 -35.97
N SER A 798 29.36 -32.07 -34.66
CA SER A 798 28.56 -33.10 -33.99
C SER A 798 27.08 -32.76 -34.05
N ALA A 799 26.24 -33.71 -34.49
CA ALA A 799 24.79 -33.57 -34.48
C ALA A 799 24.24 -33.20 -33.09
N THR A 800 24.96 -33.56 -32.01
CA THR A 800 24.58 -33.26 -30.62
C THR A 800 24.82 -31.80 -30.19
N LYS A 801 25.71 -31.06 -30.88
CA LYS A 801 26.09 -29.67 -30.54
C LYS A 801 25.42 -28.62 -31.43
N LYS A 802 24.79 -29.06 -32.51
CA LYS A 802 24.23 -28.20 -33.57
C LYS A 802 23.14 -27.28 -33.02
N GLY A 803 23.30 -25.97 -33.19
CA GLY A 803 22.33 -24.98 -32.74
C GLY A 803 22.36 -24.74 -31.24
N LEU A 804 23.31 -25.30 -30.49
CA LEU A 804 23.42 -25.04 -29.06
C LEU A 804 24.02 -23.65 -28.83
N ASN A 805 23.41 -22.85 -27.95
CA ASN A 805 23.80 -21.47 -27.71
C ASN A 805 23.85 -21.20 -26.19
N LEU A 806 24.94 -20.60 -25.71
CA LEU A 806 25.09 -20.19 -24.32
C LEU A 806 24.60 -18.75 -24.12
N ILE A 807 23.41 -18.61 -23.56
CA ILE A 807 22.70 -17.33 -23.42
C ILE A 807 22.70 -16.89 -21.95
N GLY A 808 22.72 -15.57 -21.74
CA GLY A 808 22.73 -14.94 -20.44
C GLY A 808 21.50 -14.10 -20.18
N ASN A 809 21.05 -14.05 -18.92
CA ASN A 809 20.13 -13.00 -18.50
C ASN A 809 20.83 -11.63 -18.63
N PRO A 810 20.36 -10.72 -19.52
CA PRO A 810 21.01 -9.45 -19.79
C PRO A 810 20.60 -8.35 -18.81
N TYR A 811 19.63 -8.62 -17.93
CA TYR A 811 19.01 -7.60 -17.08
C TYR A 811 19.54 -7.65 -15.66
N ALA A 812 19.61 -6.49 -15.01
CA ALA A 812 19.75 -6.33 -13.56
C ALA A 812 18.46 -6.70 -12.80
N SER A 813 17.82 -7.80 -13.18
CA SER A 813 16.60 -8.33 -12.57
C SER A 813 16.49 -9.83 -12.83
N VAL A 814 15.67 -10.52 -12.04
CA VAL A 814 15.27 -11.90 -12.34
C VAL A 814 14.45 -11.88 -13.62
N ILE A 815 14.65 -12.87 -14.50
CA ILE A 815 13.79 -13.07 -15.67
C ILE A 815 12.98 -14.34 -15.54
N ASP A 816 11.77 -14.31 -16.06
CA ASP A 816 10.89 -15.46 -16.20
C ASP A 816 11.10 -16.13 -17.56
N LEU A 817 11.68 -17.33 -17.57
CA LEU A 817 11.99 -18.06 -18.81
C LEU A 817 10.73 -18.49 -19.57
N HIS A 818 9.57 -18.59 -18.90
CA HIS A 818 8.30 -18.80 -19.59
C HIS A 818 7.90 -17.56 -20.39
N SER A 819 8.06 -16.38 -19.81
CA SER A 819 7.81 -15.10 -20.50
C SER A 819 8.82 -14.88 -21.63
N VAL A 820 10.06 -15.35 -21.47
CA VAL A 820 11.04 -15.40 -22.56
C VAL A 820 10.53 -16.29 -23.69
N TYR A 821 10.09 -17.52 -23.40
CA TYR A 821 9.52 -18.44 -24.38
C TYR A 821 8.27 -17.88 -25.09
N ALA A 822 7.39 -17.19 -24.38
CA ALA A 822 6.17 -16.62 -24.97
C ALA A 822 6.46 -15.64 -26.13
N THR A 823 7.63 -14.99 -26.11
CA THR A 823 8.12 -14.15 -27.23
C THR A 823 8.98 -14.94 -28.23
N ASN A 824 9.58 -16.04 -27.80
CA ASN A 824 10.55 -16.85 -28.54
C ASN A 824 10.04 -18.29 -28.69
N THR A 825 8.89 -18.48 -29.35
CA THR A 825 8.15 -19.76 -29.33
C THR A 825 8.89 -20.94 -29.97
N THR A 826 9.94 -20.68 -30.76
CA THR A 826 10.82 -21.70 -31.33
C THR A 826 11.90 -22.18 -30.35
N VAL A 827 12.13 -21.47 -29.25
CA VAL A 827 13.14 -21.77 -28.23
C VAL A 827 12.46 -22.15 -26.91
N LYS A 828 12.06 -23.43 -26.83
CA LYS A 828 11.25 -23.95 -25.70
C LYS A 828 12.06 -24.60 -24.57
N PHE A 829 13.32 -24.97 -24.82
CA PHE A 829 14.17 -25.67 -23.84
C PHE A 829 15.28 -24.78 -23.29
N TYR A 830 15.33 -24.70 -21.96
CA TYR A 830 16.31 -23.92 -21.20
C TYR A 830 17.11 -24.87 -20.30
N TYR A 831 18.40 -25.06 -20.57
CA TYR A 831 19.28 -25.91 -19.77
C TYR A 831 20.07 -25.07 -18.79
N ILE A 832 19.83 -25.31 -17.51
CA ILE A 832 20.42 -24.57 -16.42
C ILE A 832 21.47 -25.45 -15.75
N LEU A 833 22.66 -24.91 -15.52
CA LEU A 833 23.68 -25.62 -14.75
C LEU A 833 23.32 -25.58 -13.27
N VAL A 834 23.12 -26.75 -12.68
CA VAL A 834 22.73 -26.94 -11.28
C VAL A 834 23.77 -27.77 -10.54
N LYS A 835 23.81 -27.67 -9.20
CA LYS A 835 24.62 -28.59 -8.41
C LYS A 835 24.06 -30.01 -8.59
N ASP A 836 24.95 -30.96 -8.78
CA ASP A 836 24.56 -32.36 -8.80
C ASP A 836 24.24 -32.83 -7.37
N ALA A 837 22.98 -33.19 -7.13
CA ALA A 837 22.48 -33.59 -5.81
C ALA A 837 23.07 -34.92 -5.33
N THR A 838 23.73 -35.64 -6.24
CA THR A 838 23.81 -37.09 -6.20
C THR A 838 25.11 -37.63 -5.66
N THR A 839 26.04 -36.72 -5.48
CA THR A 839 27.39 -36.99 -5.08
C THR A 839 27.62 -36.53 -3.63
N GLY A 840 26.53 -36.27 -2.90
CA GLY A 840 26.52 -35.87 -1.49
C GLY A 840 26.83 -34.38 -1.26
N THR A 841 26.70 -33.94 -0.01
CA THR A 841 26.90 -32.53 0.40
C THR A 841 28.30 -32.00 0.00
N ASN A 842 29.29 -32.89 -0.06
CA ASN A 842 30.70 -32.59 -0.27
C ASN A 842 31.18 -32.73 -1.73
N SER A 843 30.29 -33.02 -2.69
CA SER A 843 30.71 -33.14 -4.08
C SER A 843 30.61 -31.85 -4.88
N PHE A 844 31.51 -31.80 -5.85
CA PHE A 844 31.86 -30.73 -6.77
C PHE A 844 31.15 -30.88 -8.13
N SER A 845 30.42 -31.99 -8.34
CA SER A 845 29.76 -32.29 -9.61
C SER A 845 28.62 -31.29 -9.89
N THR A 846 28.51 -30.88 -11.15
CA THR A 846 27.41 -30.07 -11.67
C THR A 846 26.69 -30.89 -12.72
N ARG A 847 25.42 -30.61 -12.97
CA ARG A 847 24.69 -31.22 -14.09
C ARG A 847 23.81 -30.19 -14.76
N TYR A 848 23.44 -30.44 -16.01
CA TYR A 848 22.39 -29.67 -16.65
C TYR A 848 21.02 -30.18 -16.22
N ALA A 849 20.14 -29.26 -15.88
CA ALA A 849 18.74 -29.52 -15.59
C ALA A 849 17.88 -28.71 -16.57
N LEU A 850 16.81 -29.32 -17.07
CA LEU A 850 15.97 -28.73 -18.10
C LEU A 850 14.77 -28.01 -17.49
N TYR A 851 14.44 -26.86 -18.06
CA TYR A 851 13.12 -26.28 -18.01
C TYR A 851 12.52 -26.24 -19.43
N ASP A 852 11.44 -27.00 -19.64
CA ASP A 852 10.61 -26.91 -20.84
C ASP A 852 9.50 -25.88 -20.64
N ALA A 853 9.69 -24.72 -21.27
CA ALA A 853 8.80 -23.59 -21.13
C ALA A 853 7.49 -23.72 -21.92
N SER A 854 7.39 -24.71 -22.84
CA SER A 854 6.15 -24.97 -23.59
C SER A 854 5.03 -25.54 -22.73
N ASN A 855 5.36 -26.08 -21.56
CA ASN A 855 4.39 -26.60 -20.59
C ASN A 855 3.70 -25.52 -19.74
N GLY A 856 3.81 -24.25 -20.13
CA GLY A 856 3.17 -23.13 -19.45
C GLY A 856 3.81 -22.78 -18.11
N THR A 857 3.08 -22.00 -17.33
CA THR A 857 3.43 -21.62 -15.96
C THR A 857 3.41 -22.78 -14.97
N ASN A 858 2.73 -23.89 -15.34
CA ASN A 858 2.64 -25.13 -14.58
C ASN A 858 3.76 -26.13 -14.91
N GLY A 859 4.61 -25.84 -15.90
CA GLY A 859 5.78 -26.65 -16.21
C GLY A 859 6.70 -26.73 -15.01
N THR A 860 6.88 -27.93 -14.44
CA THR A 860 7.79 -28.15 -13.32
C THR A 860 9.21 -28.30 -13.87
N PRO A 861 10.16 -27.42 -13.54
CA PRO A 861 11.57 -27.62 -13.91
C PRO A 861 12.10 -28.90 -13.29
N ASP A 862 13.14 -29.48 -13.88
CA ASP A 862 13.83 -30.60 -13.24
C ASP A 862 14.35 -30.26 -11.85
N PRO A 863 14.56 -31.27 -10.98
CA PRO A 863 15.08 -31.06 -9.64
C PRO A 863 16.35 -30.18 -9.63
N GLY A 864 16.28 -29.02 -8.97
CA GLY A 864 17.37 -28.06 -8.87
C GLY A 864 17.40 -26.96 -9.94
N ALA A 865 16.61 -27.07 -11.02
CA ALA A 865 16.37 -25.99 -11.97
C ALA A 865 15.24 -25.06 -11.50
N SER A 866 15.09 -23.93 -12.18
CA SER A 866 14.07 -22.92 -11.89
C SER A 866 13.48 -22.41 -13.20
N ARG A 867 12.19 -22.07 -13.19
CA ARG A 867 11.54 -21.32 -14.28
C ARG A 867 12.15 -19.92 -14.46
N PHE A 868 12.76 -19.40 -13.41
CA PHE A 868 13.39 -18.10 -13.41
C PHE A 868 14.91 -18.22 -13.51
N ALA A 869 15.53 -17.33 -14.29
CA ALA A 869 16.98 -17.13 -14.28
C ALA A 869 17.31 -15.87 -13.48
N LEU A 870 18.23 -16.01 -12.52
CA LEU A 870 18.72 -14.91 -11.71
C LEU A 870 19.47 -13.89 -12.57
N SER A 871 19.62 -12.68 -12.05
CA SER A 871 20.39 -11.66 -12.76
C SER A 871 21.87 -12.05 -12.82
N GLY A 872 22.46 -12.00 -14.01
CA GLY A 872 23.83 -12.45 -14.24
C GLY A 872 23.99 -13.97 -14.37
N GLN A 873 22.89 -14.74 -14.41
CA GLN A 873 22.91 -16.18 -14.65
C GLN A 873 22.82 -16.50 -16.16
N GLY A 874 23.64 -17.45 -16.61
CA GLY A 874 23.57 -18.06 -17.93
C GLY A 874 22.83 -19.40 -17.98
N PHE A 875 22.36 -19.77 -19.17
CA PHE A 875 21.67 -21.00 -19.50
C PHE A 875 21.88 -21.33 -20.98
N PHE A 876 21.83 -22.62 -21.33
CA PHE A 876 21.86 -23.02 -22.73
C PHE A 876 20.46 -23.05 -23.33
N VAL A 877 20.40 -22.81 -24.63
CA VAL A 877 19.21 -23.01 -25.46
C VAL A 877 19.61 -23.65 -26.79
N VAL A 878 18.64 -24.23 -27.50
CA VAL A 878 18.85 -24.87 -28.81
C VAL A 878 18.06 -24.15 -29.89
N ALA A 879 18.76 -23.69 -30.92
CA ALA A 879 18.20 -23.11 -32.13
C ALA A 879 17.77 -24.23 -33.10
N PRO A 880 16.49 -24.30 -33.53
CA PRO A 880 16.04 -25.32 -34.48
C PRO A 880 16.70 -25.21 -35.86
N ASN A 881 17.10 -24.00 -36.26
CA ASN A 881 17.66 -23.68 -37.57
C ASN A 881 18.48 -22.38 -37.53
N ASN A 882 19.13 -22.05 -38.66
CA ASN A 882 19.96 -20.86 -38.83
C ASN A 882 19.19 -19.53 -38.94
N THR A 883 17.86 -19.54 -38.90
CA THR A 883 17.02 -18.33 -38.88
C THR A 883 16.40 -18.07 -37.51
N THR A 884 16.70 -18.91 -36.52
CA THR A 884 16.14 -18.77 -35.17
C THR A 884 16.70 -17.52 -34.50
N ALA A 885 15.82 -16.59 -34.13
CA ALA A 885 16.15 -15.43 -33.33
C ALA A 885 15.77 -15.63 -31.86
N MET A 886 16.44 -14.91 -30.98
CA MET A 886 16.02 -14.75 -29.59
C MET A 886 15.97 -13.28 -29.23
N THR A 887 14.87 -12.86 -28.60
CA THR A 887 14.60 -11.49 -28.20
C THR A 887 14.29 -11.42 -26.71
N PHE A 888 14.93 -10.49 -26.00
CA PHE A 888 14.53 -10.11 -24.65
C PHE A 888 13.78 -8.78 -24.66
N ASN A 889 12.74 -8.67 -23.83
CA ASN A 889 12.05 -7.41 -23.59
C ASN A 889 11.82 -7.20 -22.08
N GLU A 890 11.50 -5.96 -21.71
CA GLU A 890 11.31 -5.55 -20.32
C GLU A 890 10.15 -6.27 -19.61
N GLY A 891 9.17 -6.80 -20.37
CA GLY A 891 8.05 -7.60 -19.85
C GLY A 891 8.46 -8.98 -19.30
N MET A 892 9.69 -9.43 -19.56
CA MET A 892 10.21 -10.71 -19.06
C MET A 892 10.78 -10.64 -17.64
N LYS A 893 10.98 -9.42 -17.10
CA LYS A 893 11.48 -9.24 -15.74
C LYS A 893 10.44 -9.70 -14.71
N ALA A 894 10.91 -10.36 -13.66
CA ALA A 894 10.10 -10.78 -12.52
C ALA A 894 10.67 -10.20 -11.21
N ALA A 895 9.80 -10.03 -10.21
CA ALA A 895 10.25 -9.66 -8.88
C ALA A 895 11.11 -10.77 -8.27
N TYR A 896 12.12 -10.40 -7.48
CA TYR A 896 12.98 -11.39 -6.80
C TYR A 896 12.15 -12.32 -5.89
N ALA A 897 11.12 -11.80 -5.23
CA ALA A 897 10.22 -12.59 -4.39
C ALA A 897 9.47 -13.72 -5.12
N SER A 898 9.35 -13.65 -6.45
CA SER A 898 8.76 -14.72 -7.27
C SER A 898 9.71 -15.92 -7.45
N TYR A 899 11.01 -15.72 -7.20
CA TYR A 899 12.01 -16.78 -7.23
C TYR A 899 12.01 -17.54 -5.89
N SER A 900 11.59 -18.81 -5.91
CA SER A 900 11.68 -19.72 -4.76
C SER A 900 12.69 -20.83 -5.05
N PRO A 901 13.83 -20.92 -4.35
CA PRO A 901 14.81 -21.97 -4.60
C PRO A 901 14.27 -23.33 -4.13
N ILE A 902 14.31 -24.33 -5.01
CA ILE A 902 13.80 -25.68 -4.73
C ILE A 902 14.83 -26.46 -3.88
N SER A 903 14.52 -26.72 -2.61
CA SER A 903 15.29 -27.63 -1.73
C SER A 903 15.17 -29.09 -2.24
N PRO A 904 16.21 -29.95 -2.21
CA PRO A 904 17.49 -29.84 -1.49
C PRO A 904 18.68 -29.32 -2.32
N VAL A 905 18.45 -28.89 -3.57
CA VAL A 905 19.53 -28.58 -4.52
C VAL A 905 19.66 -27.09 -4.70
N ILE A 906 20.77 -26.56 -4.21
CA ILE A 906 21.18 -25.15 -4.36
C ILE A 906 21.61 -24.95 -5.82
N PRO A 907 20.93 -24.12 -6.65
CA PRO A 907 21.46 -23.75 -7.97
C PRO A 907 22.89 -23.19 -7.87
N VAL A 908 23.66 -23.27 -8.95
CA VAL A 908 25.09 -22.91 -8.91
C VAL A 908 25.30 -21.42 -8.58
N PHE A 909 24.34 -20.57 -9.00
CA PHE A 909 24.06 -19.27 -8.41
C PHE A 909 23.05 -19.48 -7.28
N ASN A 910 23.43 -19.30 -6.02
CA ASN A 910 22.40 -19.23 -5.00
C ASN A 910 22.75 -18.34 -3.82
N VAL A 911 21.77 -17.50 -3.57
CA VAL A 911 21.41 -16.90 -2.30
C VAL A 911 20.66 -17.99 -1.50
N LYS A 912 21.01 -18.20 -0.23
CA LYS A 912 20.33 -19.18 0.65
C LYS A 912 19.28 -18.47 1.50
N GLY A 913 18.00 -18.65 1.20
CA GLY A 913 16.94 -18.49 2.19
C GLY A 913 16.99 -19.63 3.21
N LYS A 914 16.89 -19.32 4.52
CA LYS A 914 16.75 -20.33 5.59
C LYS A 914 15.40 -21.04 5.50
N PRO A 915 15.33 -22.32 5.94
CA PRO A 915 14.14 -23.15 5.85
C PRO A 915 13.04 -22.63 6.78
N GLY A 916 11.94 -22.16 6.20
CA GLY A 916 10.65 -22.27 6.85
C GLY A 916 10.21 -23.74 6.73
N THR A 917 9.90 -24.35 7.86
CA THR A 917 9.41 -25.72 7.96
C THR A 917 8.19 -25.91 7.05
N VAL A 918 8.38 -26.45 5.85
CA VAL A 918 7.34 -27.26 5.22
C VAL A 918 7.71 -28.68 5.55
N LEU A 919 6.89 -29.24 6.44
CA LEU A 919 6.96 -30.59 6.95
C LEU A 919 7.30 -31.59 5.84
N THR A 920 8.14 -32.55 6.21
CA THR A 920 8.17 -33.87 5.58
C THR A 920 6.77 -34.29 5.19
N ARG A 921 6.48 -34.42 3.89
CA ARG A 921 5.55 -35.45 3.44
C ARG A 921 6.31 -36.43 2.57
N SER A 922 6.76 -37.46 3.26
CA SER A 922 7.01 -38.80 2.77
C SER A 922 5.98 -39.17 1.69
N ALA A 923 6.42 -39.99 0.75
CA ALA A 923 5.52 -40.73 -0.11
C ALA A 923 4.38 -41.38 0.69
N VAL A 924 3.29 -41.65 -0.03
CA VAL A 924 2.07 -42.37 0.37
C VAL A 924 0.94 -41.50 0.96
N GLY A 925 -0.19 -41.46 0.23
CA GLY A 925 -1.51 -41.31 0.83
C GLY A 925 -2.13 -39.91 0.81
N GLN A 926 -3.05 -39.73 -0.13
CA GLN A 926 -4.21 -38.82 -0.10
C GLN A 926 -3.96 -37.29 -0.13
N GLN A 927 -4.55 -36.69 -1.17
CA GLN A 927 -4.88 -35.27 -1.25
C GLN A 927 -5.74 -34.88 -0.04
N GLN A 928 -5.28 -33.93 0.75
CA GLN A 928 -6.16 -33.12 1.59
C GLN A 928 -5.89 -31.66 1.27
N ILE A 929 -6.90 -31.04 0.67
CA ILE A 929 -6.96 -29.65 0.24
C ILE A 929 -7.38 -28.82 1.46
N ASN A 930 -6.61 -27.80 1.83
CA ASN A 930 -7.10 -26.69 2.65
C ASN A 930 -7.14 -25.43 1.77
N VAL A 931 -8.35 -25.01 1.38
CA VAL A 931 -8.62 -23.67 0.84
C VAL A 931 -9.52 -22.97 1.83
N ASN A 932 -9.07 -21.85 2.39
CA ASN A 932 -9.96 -20.77 2.80
C ASN A 932 -9.78 -19.63 1.79
N GLN A 933 -10.46 -19.75 0.65
CA GLN A 933 -10.87 -18.61 -0.16
C GLN A 933 -12.09 -19.02 -0.98
N ALA A 934 -13.19 -18.30 -0.72
CA ALA A 934 -14.43 -18.14 -1.49
C ALA A 934 -14.92 -19.31 -2.36
N SER A 935 -16.09 -19.83 -2.00
CA SER A 935 -16.95 -20.72 -2.78
C SER A 935 -17.13 -20.27 -4.23
N ALA A 936 -16.31 -20.82 -5.13
CA ALA A 936 -16.63 -20.97 -6.53
C ALA A 936 -16.75 -22.47 -6.80
N THR A 937 -17.96 -22.90 -7.14
CA THR A 937 -18.31 -24.25 -7.59
C THR A 937 -17.26 -24.74 -8.58
N ALA A 938 -16.53 -25.79 -8.21
CA ALA A 938 -15.48 -26.36 -9.05
C ALA A 938 -16.09 -26.80 -10.38
N ALA A 939 -15.88 -26.00 -11.42
CA ALA A 939 -15.95 -26.47 -12.79
C ALA A 939 -14.91 -27.59 -12.91
N LYS A 940 -15.39 -28.81 -13.12
CA LYS A 940 -14.61 -29.98 -13.51
C LYS A 940 -13.64 -29.54 -14.62
N ALA A 941 -12.34 -29.59 -14.33
CA ALA A 941 -11.30 -29.14 -15.24
C ALA A 941 -11.51 -29.78 -16.62
N THR A 942 -11.75 -28.95 -17.62
CA THR A 942 -11.73 -29.38 -19.02
C THR A 942 -10.28 -29.74 -19.34
N VAL A 943 -9.96 -31.04 -19.31
CA VAL A 943 -8.66 -31.54 -19.74
C VAL A 943 -8.56 -31.36 -21.25
N THR A 944 -7.84 -30.32 -21.68
CA THR A 944 -7.27 -30.22 -23.02
C THR A 944 -6.19 -31.29 -23.18
N ASP A 945 -6.20 -32.00 -24.32
CA ASP A 945 -5.34 -33.12 -24.74
C ASP A 945 -3.97 -33.16 -24.03
N ALA A 946 -3.82 -34.08 -23.07
CA ALA A 946 -2.65 -34.16 -22.21
C ALA A 946 -1.70 -35.24 -22.77
N MET A 947 -0.62 -34.80 -23.42
CA MET A 947 0.41 -35.67 -24.04
C MET A 947 0.94 -36.75 -23.08
N PRO A 948 1.08 -38.03 -23.52
CA PRO A 948 1.69 -39.09 -22.72
C PRO A 948 3.17 -38.83 -22.42
N ARG A 949 3.60 -39.06 -21.17
CA ARG A 949 4.98 -38.80 -20.71
C ARG A 949 5.49 -39.90 -19.80
N LEU A 950 6.76 -40.24 -19.98
CA LEU A 950 7.52 -41.13 -19.11
C LEU A 950 8.84 -40.46 -18.73
N ARG A 951 9.12 -40.31 -17.43
CA ARG A 951 10.45 -39.96 -16.93
C ARG A 951 11.12 -41.20 -16.38
N MET A 952 12.40 -41.35 -16.66
CA MET A 952 13.24 -42.36 -16.05
C MET A 952 14.44 -41.75 -15.34
N ASP A 953 14.78 -42.30 -14.19
CA ASP A 953 15.90 -41.86 -13.35
C ASP A 953 16.85 -43.04 -13.10
N LEU A 954 18.15 -42.84 -13.29
CA LEU A 954 19.20 -43.74 -12.81
C LEU A 954 19.57 -43.34 -11.39
N MET A 955 19.57 -44.31 -10.47
CA MET A 955 19.84 -44.09 -9.06
C MET A 955 20.87 -45.07 -8.50
N ARG A 956 21.53 -44.65 -7.42
CA ARG A 956 22.28 -45.52 -6.49
C ARG A 956 21.77 -45.22 -5.08
N ASP A 957 21.40 -46.25 -4.34
CA ASP A 957 20.69 -46.11 -3.05
C ASP A 957 19.44 -45.22 -3.18
N SER A 958 19.37 -44.10 -2.45
CA SER A 958 18.25 -43.13 -2.50
C SER A 958 18.52 -41.91 -3.39
N VAL A 959 19.51 -42.00 -4.28
CA VAL A 959 20.14 -40.83 -4.89
C VAL A 959 20.06 -40.88 -6.43
N ILE A 960 19.46 -39.85 -7.06
CA ILE A 960 19.14 -39.79 -8.51
C ILE A 960 20.30 -39.27 -9.37
N LEU A 961 21.22 -40.14 -9.78
CA LEU A 961 22.41 -39.82 -10.56
C LEU A 961 22.11 -39.06 -11.85
N ASN A 962 21.15 -39.54 -12.65
CA ASN A 962 20.80 -38.95 -13.95
C ASN A 962 19.32 -39.19 -14.28
N THR A 963 18.80 -38.42 -15.24
CA THR A 963 17.40 -38.44 -15.65
C THR A 963 17.28 -38.35 -17.17
N THR A 964 16.25 -38.98 -17.72
CA THR A 964 15.76 -38.69 -19.07
C THR A 964 14.24 -38.65 -19.10
N ASN A 965 13.70 -37.66 -19.82
CA ASN A 965 12.28 -37.48 -20.08
C ASN A 965 11.96 -37.96 -21.50
N ILE A 966 10.86 -38.70 -21.64
CA ILE A 966 10.38 -39.22 -22.92
C ILE A 966 8.95 -38.76 -23.07
N ASN A 967 8.70 -37.98 -24.11
CA ASN A 967 7.41 -37.38 -24.42
C ASN A 967 6.89 -37.99 -25.72
N PHE A 968 5.72 -38.61 -25.68
CA PHE A 968 5.14 -39.28 -26.85
C PHE A 968 4.17 -38.32 -27.55
N ASP A 969 4.70 -37.53 -28.47
CA ASP A 969 3.98 -36.49 -29.20
C ASP A 969 3.63 -36.98 -30.61
N LYS A 970 2.33 -36.95 -30.96
CA LYS A 970 1.85 -37.32 -32.31
C LYS A 970 2.41 -36.44 -33.43
N THR A 971 2.93 -35.26 -33.10
CA THR A 971 3.50 -34.29 -34.04
C THR A 971 5.02 -34.33 -34.13
N ALA A 972 5.69 -35.04 -33.21
CA ALA A 972 7.15 -35.16 -33.19
C ALA A 972 7.66 -36.26 -34.15
N GLY A 973 8.90 -36.09 -34.61
CA GLY A 973 9.63 -37.07 -35.41
C GLY A 973 10.25 -38.18 -34.57
N SER A 974 10.77 -39.21 -35.23
CA SER A 974 11.52 -40.30 -34.55
C SER A 974 13.03 -40.03 -34.47
N MET A 975 13.55 -39.14 -35.30
CA MET A 975 14.95 -38.70 -35.32
C MET A 975 15.09 -37.39 -34.56
N PHE A 976 16.29 -37.13 -34.04
CA PHE A 976 16.59 -35.91 -33.32
C PHE A 976 16.31 -34.67 -34.17
N LYS A 977 15.49 -33.77 -33.63
CA LYS A 977 15.17 -32.50 -34.26
C LYS A 977 15.41 -31.35 -33.27
N PRO A 978 16.40 -30.48 -33.54
CA PRO A 978 16.64 -29.27 -32.76
C PRO A 978 15.36 -28.44 -32.57
N GLY A 979 15.13 -27.96 -31.34
CA GLY A 979 13.91 -27.20 -30.95
C GLY A 979 12.66 -28.05 -30.75
N GLU A 980 12.68 -29.32 -31.14
CA GLU A 980 11.67 -30.33 -30.83
C GLU A 980 12.15 -31.24 -29.69
N ASP A 981 13.38 -31.73 -29.79
CA ASP A 981 14.11 -32.54 -28.81
C ASP A 981 15.14 -31.73 -28.00
N ALA A 982 15.53 -32.30 -26.86
CA ALA A 982 16.53 -31.77 -25.97
C ALA A 982 17.75 -32.70 -25.87
N PRO A 983 18.91 -32.35 -26.45
CA PRO A 983 20.09 -33.20 -26.38
C PRO A 983 20.60 -33.33 -24.95
N TYR A 984 21.22 -34.46 -24.65
CA TYR A 984 21.89 -34.66 -23.37
C TYR A 984 23.24 -33.94 -23.38
N LEU A 985 23.44 -33.06 -22.41
CA LEU A 985 24.66 -32.29 -22.26
C LEU A 985 25.51 -32.87 -21.13
N ALA A 986 26.62 -33.51 -21.50
CA ALA A 986 27.61 -33.98 -20.54
C ALA A 986 28.33 -32.78 -19.91
N SER A 987 28.38 -32.72 -18.59
CA SER A 987 29.27 -31.78 -17.90
C SER A 987 30.67 -32.38 -17.71
N SER A 988 31.69 -31.53 -17.63
CA SER A 988 33.05 -31.99 -17.34
C SER A 988 33.09 -32.63 -15.93
N GLY A 989 33.55 -33.88 -15.85
CA GLY A 989 33.64 -34.65 -14.60
C GLY A 989 32.38 -35.41 -14.21
N GLN A 990 31.36 -35.47 -15.08
CA GLN A 990 30.19 -36.32 -14.89
C GLN A 990 30.61 -37.79 -14.98
N GLY A 991 30.52 -38.52 -13.86
CA GLY A 991 31.02 -39.89 -13.74
C GLY A 991 30.09 -40.94 -14.36
N ASP A 992 28.83 -40.97 -13.92
CA ASP A 992 27.80 -41.89 -14.45
C ASP A 992 26.97 -41.17 -15.52
N PHE A 993 26.53 -41.90 -16.55
CA PHE A 993 25.72 -41.37 -17.65
C PHE A 993 24.41 -42.16 -17.80
N PHE A 994 23.30 -41.45 -18.04
CA PHE A 994 22.03 -42.08 -18.41
C PHE A 994 21.16 -41.13 -19.23
N TYR A 995 20.76 -41.56 -20.42
CA TYR A 995 19.87 -40.81 -21.30
C TYR A 995 19.16 -41.70 -22.32
N SER A 996 18.07 -41.21 -22.91
CA SER A 996 17.40 -41.89 -24.03
C SER A 996 18.07 -41.52 -25.36
N LEU A 997 17.98 -42.41 -26.34
CA LEU A 997 18.49 -42.20 -27.70
C LEU A 997 17.32 -42.03 -28.68
N THR A 998 17.43 -41.06 -29.57
CA THR A 998 16.56 -40.94 -30.76
C THR A 998 16.91 -42.02 -31.80
N ALA A 999 16.10 -42.18 -32.85
CA ALA A 999 16.30 -43.22 -33.86
C ALA A 999 17.64 -43.12 -34.61
N ASP A 1000 18.20 -41.93 -34.71
CA ASP A 1000 19.53 -41.62 -35.28
C ASP A 1000 20.66 -41.67 -34.23
N SER A 1001 20.41 -42.29 -33.06
CA SER A 1001 21.38 -42.52 -31.98
C SER A 1001 21.92 -41.26 -31.31
N ILE A 1002 21.14 -40.18 -31.28
CA ILE A 1002 21.48 -38.95 -30.55
C ILE A 1002 20.94 -39.03 -29.12
N GLY A 1003 21.83 -38.83 -28.15
CA GLY A 1003 21.49 -38.80 -26.73
C GLY A 1003 20.65 -37.59 -26.36
N CYS A 1004 19.51 -37.83 -25.72
CA CYS A 1004 18.54 -36.83 -25.35
C CYS A 1004 18.22 -36.87 -23.85
N PHE A 1005 18.30 -35.69 -23.24
CA PHE A 1005 17.77 -35.48 -21.91
C PHE A 1005 16.23 -35.44 -21.94
N ALA A 1006 15.64 -34.75 -22.92
CA ALA A 1006 14.21 -34.87 -23.21
C ALA A 1006 14.00 -35.26 -24.68
N ASN A 1007 13.43 -36.44 -24.90
CA ASN A 1007 13.20 -37.03 -26.19
C ASN A 1007 11.72 -36.88 -26.54
N TYR A 1008 11.40 -36.05 -27.52
CA TYR A 1008 10.07 -35.90 -28.08
C TYR A 1008 10.01 -36.79 -29.29
N THR A 1009 9.22 -37.85 -29.16
CA THR A 1009 9.17 -38.88 -30.17
C THR A 1009 7.75 -39.11 -30.62
N THR A 1010 7.58 -39.82 -31.73
CA THR A 1010 6.26 -40.16 -32.28
C THR A 1010 5.37 -40.80 -31.22
N ASP A 1011 4.06 -40.68 -31.38
CA ASP A 1011 3.05 -41.25 -30.48
C ASP A 1011 3.27 -42.74 -30.12
N LEU A 1012 2.63 -43.15 -29.02
CA LEU A 1012 2.66 -44.52 -28.50
C LEU A 1012 2.11 -45.57 -29.48
N GLU A 1013 1.32 -45.18 -30.50
CA GLU A 1013 0.77 -46.11 -31.48
C GLU A 1013 1.85 -46.53 -32.50
N LYS A 1014 2.73 -45.60 -32.90
CA LYS A 1014 3.78 -45.81 -33.91
C LYS A 1014 5.09 -46.29 -33.33
N ILE A 1015 5.54 -45.74 -32.20
CA ILE A 1015 6.85 -46.08 -31.67
C ILE A 1015 6.88 -47.51 -31.10
N LYS A 1016 7.98 -48.23 -31.31
CA LYS A 1016 8.16 -49.62 -30.83
C LYS A 1016 9.34 -49.79 -29.91
N ARG A 1017 10.35 -48.93 -30.01
CA ARG A 1017 11.58 -49.04 -29.21
C ARG A 1017 12.24 -47.69 -29.00
N ILE A 1018 12.77 -47.49 -27.79
CA ILE A 1018 13.65 -46.36 -27.44
C ILE A 1018 14.87 -46.95 -26.74
N ASN A 1019 16.06 -46.75 -27.29
CA ASN A 1019 17.29 -47.22 -26.64
C ASN A 1019 17.64 -46.29 -25.47
N LEU A 1020 18.17 -46.87 -24.39
CA LEU A 1020 18.68 -46.11 -23.25
C LEU A 1020 20.19 -46.32 -23.19
N TYR A 1021 20.93 -45.22 -23.19
CA TYR A 1021 22.37 -45.25 -23.00
C TYR A 1021 22.68 -45.21 -21.50
N THR A 1022 23.61 -46.05 -21.06
CA THR A 1022 24.14 -46.04 -19.70
C THR A 1022 25.66 -46.14 -19.70
N ASP A 1023 26.34 -45.43 -18.80
CA ASP A 1023 27.76 -45.67 -18.52
C ASP A 1023 28.01 -45.40 -17.03
N PHE A 1024 28.98 -46.11 -16.45
CA PHE A 1024 29.16 -46.22 -15.01
C PHE A 1024 30.61 -45.99 -14.59
N SER A 1025 30.79 -45.07 -13.67
CA SER A 1025 32.09 -44.75 -13.06
C SER A 1025 32.54 -45.77 -12.00
N ASN A 1026 31.62 -46.56 -11.45
CA ASN A 1026 31.89 -47.47 -10.33
C ASN A 1026 31.09 -48.77 -10.44
N TYR A 1027 31.63 -49.87 -9.90
CA TYR A 1027 30.89 -51.11 -9.68
C TYR A 1027 29.95 -51.00 -8.47
N GLY A 1028 28.84 -51.74 -8.50
CA GLY A 1028 27.87 -51.83 -7.40
C GLY A 1028 26.41 -51.95 -7.86
N LEU A 1029 25.51 -51.83 -6.88
CA LEU A 1029 24.06 -51.91 -7.10
C LEU A 1029 23.50 -50.55 -7.55
N TYR A 1030 22.77 -50.56 -8.67
CA TYR A 1030 22.08 -49.41 -9.25
C TYR A 1030 20.59 -49.71 -9.43
N LYS A 1031 19.81 -48.65 -9.67
CA LYS A 1031 18.36 -48.73 -9.89
C LYS A 1031 17.94 -47.84 -11.06
N LEU A 1032 17.06 -48.33 -11.92
CA LEU A 1032 16.30 -47.50 -12.86
C LEU A 1032 14.89 -47.32 -12.31
N THR A 1033 14.44 -46.09 -12.13
CA THR A 1033 13.09 -45.78 -11.65
C THR A 1033 12.29 -45.01 -12.67
N SER A 1034 10.96 -45.10 -12.61
CA SER A 1034 10.03 -44.38 -13.47
C SER A 1034 9.09 -43.45 -12.66
N PRO A 1035 9.62 -42.36 -12.09
CA PRO A 1035 8.90 -41.54 -11.11
C PRO A 1035 7.73 -40.74 -11.72
N VAL A 1036 7.71 -40.52 -13.03
CA VAL A 1036 6.63 -39.83 -13.73
C VAL A 1036 6.08 -40.71 -14.84
N LYS A 1037 4.77 -40.97 -14.76
CA LYS A 1037 4.00 -41.74 -15.73
C LYS A 1037 2.67 -41.00 -15.89
N GLN A 1038 2.54 -40.20 -16.93
CA GLN A 1038 1.40 -39.30 -17.10
C GLN A 1038 0.73 -39.55 -18.43
N ASN A 1039 -0.60 -39.60 -18.42
CA ASN A 1039 -1.46 -39.74 -19.60
C ASN A 1039 -1.09 -40.93 -20.51
N ILE A 1040 -0.54 -42.00 -19.94
CA ILE A 1040 -0.30 -43.25 -20.65
C ILE A 1040 -1.60 -44.07 -20.53
N ASP A 1041 -2.27 -44.27 -21.65
CA ASP A 1041 -3.47 -45.09 -21.72
C ASP A 1041 -3.14 -46.56 -21.41
N GLU A 1042 -4.03 -47.28 -20.72
CA GLU A 1042 -3.88 -48.70 -20.36
C GLU A 1042 -3.71 -49.62 -21.59
N ARG A 1043 -4.11 -49.16 -22.79
CA ARG A 1043 -3.83 -49.86 -24.05
C ARG A 1043 -2.34 -49.98 -24.34
N TYR A 1044 -1.49 -49.10 -23.82
CA TYR A 1044 -0.07 -49.11 -24.13
C TYR A 1044 0.74 -49.80 -23.04
N THR A 1045 1.68 -50.66 -23.46
CA THR A 1045 2.66 -51.29 -22.57
C THR A 1045 4.04 -50.71 -22.84
N ILE A 1046 4.78 -50.41 -21.78
CA ILE A 1046 6.17 -49.96 -21.88
C ILE A 1046 7.01 -50.84 -20.97
N PHE A 1047 7.82 -51.71 -21.58
CA PHE A 1047 8.74 -52.60 -20.85
C PHE A 1047 10.16 -52.08 -20.93
N LEU A 1048 10.81 -51.89 -19.79
CA LEU A 1048 12.27 -51.81 -19.70
C LEU A 1048 12.84 -53.20 -19.92
N LYS A 1049 13.76 -53.33 -20.89
CA LYS A 1049 14.43 -54.58 -21.26
C LYS A 1049 15.90 -54.48 -20.88
N ASP A 1050 16.40 -55.47 -20.14
CA ASP A 1050 17.81 -55.62 -19.78
C ASP A 1050 18.44 -56.75 -20.62
N LYS A 1051 19.35 -56.41 -21.53
CA LYS A 1051 20.02 -57.38 -22.40
C LYS A 1051 20.98 -58.31 -21.65
N TYR A 1052 21.56 -57.86 -20.55
CA TYR A 1052 22.55 -58.64 -19.80
C TYR A 1052 21.86 -59.68 -18.90
N ALA A 1053 20.86 -59.26 -18.15
CA ALA A 1053 20.09 -60.15 -17.29
C ALA A 1053 19.05 -60.98 -18.08
N ASN A 1054 18.78 -60.62 -19.34
CA ASN A 1054 17.67 -61.14 -20.15
C ASN A 1054 16.32 -61.04 -19.41
N ASP A 1055 16.09 -59.89 -18.79
CA ASP A 1055 14.97 -59.64 -17.90
C ASP A 1055 14.19 -58.40 -18.39
N SER A 1056 12.97 -58.23 -17.90
CA SER A 1056 12.15 -57.07 -18.26
C SER A 1056 11.17 -56.65 -17.18
N LEU A 1057 10.99 -55.34 -17.05
CA LEU A 1057 10.05 -54.72 -16.12
C LEU A 1057 9.03 -53.86 -16.87
N ASP A 1058 7.74 -54.05 -16.59
CA ASP A 1058 6.71 -53.09 -17.00
C ASP A 1058 6.83 -51.81 -16.17
N VAL A 1059 7.35 -50.75 -16.80
CA VAL A 1059 7.62 -49.47 -16.11
C VAL A 1059 6.36 -48.63 -15.94
N VAL A 1060 5.23 -48.98 -16.57
CA VAL A 1060 3.94 -48.31 -16.38
C VAL A 1060 3.37 -48.68 -15.01
N HIS A 1061 3.41 -49.96 -14.64
CA HIS A 1061 2.82 -50.45 -13.39
C HIS A 1061 3.83 -50.58 -12.23
N ASN A 1062 5.13 -50.68 -12.52
CA ASN A 1062 6.18 -50.81 -11.51
C ASN A 1062 7.11 -49.60 -11.54
N SER A 1063 7.62 -49.17 -10.39
CA SER A 1063 8.38 -47.91 -10.25
C SER A 1063 9.90 -48.07 -10.22
N GLU A 1064 10.43 -49.28 -10.03
CA GLU A 1064 11.85 -49.52 -9.79
C GLU A 1064 12.33 -50.84 -10.40
N TYR A 1065 13.49 -50.81 -11.06
CA TYR A 1065 14.27 -51.95 -11.53
C TYR A 1065 15.68 -51.89 -10.93
N SER A 1066 16.03 -52.82 -10.03
CA SER A 1066 17.38 -52.89 -9.43
C SER A 1066 18.30 -53.82 -10.24
N PHE A 1067 19.56 -53.43 -10.44
CA PHE A 1067 20.54 -54.22 -11.19
C PHE A 1067 21.98 -53.97 -10.69
N ASN A 1068 22.85 -54.96 -10.85
CA ASN A 1068 24.26 -54.87 -10.46
C ASN A 1068 25.16 -54.51 -11.65
N ILE A 1069 26.21 -53.74 -11.38
CA ILE A 1069 27.33 -53.45 -12.28
C ILE A 1069 28.59 -54.06 -11.67
N ASP A 1070 29.24 -54.97 -12.40
CA ASP A 1070 30.40 -55.74 -11.94
C ASP A 1070 31.51 -55.79 -12.99
N LYS A 1071 32.53 -56.65 -12.77
CA LYS A 1071 33.69 -56.74 -13.66
C LYS A 1071 33.38 -57.31 -15.05
N ASN A 1072 32.20 -57.90 -15.28
CA ASN A 1072 31.81 -58.41 -16.59
C ASN A 1072 31.51 -57.25 -17.55
N PRO A 1073 32.20 -57.16 -18.71
CA PRO A 1073 31.96 -56.12 -19.71
C PRO A 1073 30.51 -56.00 -20.19
N ALA A 1074 29.76 -57.10 -20.20
CA ALA A 1074 28.36 -57.07 -20.59
C ALA A 1074 27.46 -56.42 -19.52
N SER A 1075 27.88 -56.39 -18.25
CA SER A 1075 27.10 -55.77 -17.16
C SER A 1075 27.06 -54.25 -17.27
N TYR A 1076 28.12 -53.60 -17.79
CA TYR A 1076 28.20 -52.16 -18.01
C TYR A 1076 28.20 -51.77 -19.50
N ALA A 1077 27.70 -52.65 -20.38
CA ALA A 1077 27.57 -52.33 -21.80
C ALA A 1077 26.66 -51.12 -22.00
N THR A 1078 27.09 -50.19 -22.87
CA THR A 1078 26.42 -48.89 -23.01
C THR A 1078 25.01 -48.97 -23.58
N ASP A 1079 24.68 -50.07 -24.24
CA ASP A 1079 23.39 -50.35 -24.87
C ASP A 1079 22.60 -51.43 -24.11
N ARG A 1080 22.93 -51.70 -22.84
CA ARG A 1080 22.31 -52.74 -22.01
C ARG A 1080 20.79 -52.61 -21.92
N PHE A 1081 20.28 -51.38 -21.85
CA PHE A 1081 18.86 -51.10 -21.60
C PHE A 1081 18.14 -50.52 -22.81
N TYR A 1082 16.87 -50.88 -22.97
CA TYR A 1082 15.97 -50.20 -23.89
C TYR A 1082 14.51 -50.32 -23.42
N LEU A 1083 13.66 -49.39 -23.86
CA LEU A 1083 12.23 -49.47 -23.70
C LEU A 1083 11.61 -50.13 -24.93
N SER A 1084 10.76 -51.13 -24.69
CA SER A 1084 9.92 -51.79 -25.69
C SER A 1084 8.50 -51.29 -25.52
N ILE A 1085 7.96 -50.64 -26.55
CA ILE A 1085 6.62 -50.07 -26.56
C ILE A 1085 5.71 -50.97 -27.38
N GLY A 1086 4.58 -51.37 -26.80
CA GLY A 1086 3.62 -52.27 -27.42
C GLY A 1086 2.18 -51.92 -27.10
N ILE A 1087 1.26 -52.65 -27.74
CA ILE A 1087 -0.17 -52.56 -27.47
C ILE A 1087 -0.54 -53.75 -26.58
N ALA A 1088 -1.19 -53.49 -25.45
CA ALA A 1088 -1.70 -54.50 -24.53
C ALA A 1088 -2.71 -55.41 -25.26
N PRO A 1089 -2.52 -56.74 -25.25
CA PRO A 1089 -3.47 -57.67 -25.87
C PRO A 1089 -4.88 -57.51 -25.28
N GLY A 1090 -5.90 -57.46 -26.13
CA GLY A 1090 -7.30 -57.33 -25.71
C GLY A 1090 -7.81 -55.89 -25.54
N HIS A 1091 -6.94 -54.89 -25.44
CA HIS A 1091 -7.32 -53.47 -25.23
C HIS A 1091 -7.67 -52.73 -26.53
N ASN A 1092 -8.45 -53.36 -27.41
CA ASN A 1092 -8.99 -52.69 -28.59
C ASN A 1092 -10.27 -51.93 -28.23
N TYR A 1093 -10.25 -50.61 -28.43
CA TYR A 1093 -11.45 -49.80 -28.28
C TYR A 1093 -12.48 -50.22 -29.33
N ARG A 1094 -13.69 -50.57 -28.88
CA ARG A 1094 -14.77 -50.99 -29.77
C ARG A 1094 -16.07 -50.33 -29.35
N LEU A 1095 -16.80 -49.81 -30.33
CA LEU A 1095 -18.22 -49.52 -30.17
C LEU A 1095 -18.99 -50.85 -30.33
N LEU A 1096 -19.39 -51.45 -29.20
CA LEU A 1096 -20.11 -52.73 -29.20
C LEU A 1096 -21.54 -52.61 -29.70
N GLY A 1097 -22.18 -51.47 -29.43
CA GLY A 1097 -23.54 -51.24 -29.86
C GLY A 1097 -23.94 -49.78 -29.75
N PHE A 1098 -24.75 -49.34 -30.70
CA PHE A 1098 -25.52 -48.10 -30.60
C PHE A 1098 -26.97 -48.45 -30.90
N SER A 1099 -27.84 -48.18 -29.95
CA SER A 1099 -29.26 -48.48 -29.99
C SER A 1099 -30.06 -47.29 -29.49
N GLY A 1100 -31.33 -47.22 -29.85
CA GLY A 1100 -32.21 -46.19 -29.31
C GLY A 1100 -33.64 -46.70 -29.28
N THR A 1101 -34.38 -46.20 -28.32
CA THR A 1101 -35.79 -46.54 -28.12
C THR A 1101 -36.58 -45.26 -27.90
N LYS A 1102 -37.81 -45.24 -28.41
CA LYS A 1102 -38.75 -44.18 -28.06
C LYS A 1102 -39.22 -44.41 -26.64
N VAL A 1103 -39.10 -43.39 -25.80
CA VAL A 1103 -39.57 -43.37 -24.41
C VAL A 1103 -40.55 -42.22 -24.23
N THR A 1104 -41.33 -42.21 -23.15
CA THR A 1104 -42.33 -41.14 -22.90
C THR A 1104 -41.72 -39.74 -22.92
N ALA A 1105 -40.45 -39.61 -22.52
CA ALA A 1105 -39.74 -38.34 -22.47
C ALA A 1105 -39.00 -37.95 -23.76
N GLY A 1106 -39.08 -38.74 -24.86
CA GLY A 1106 -38.36 -38.46 -26.12
C GLY A 1106 -37.74 -39.71 -26.77
N ILE A 1107 -36.53 -39.58 -27.33
CA ILE A 1107 -35.76 -40.73 -27.85
C ILE A 1107 -34.56 -40.95 -26.93
N GLN A 1108 -34.53 -42.11 -26.26
CA GLN A 1108 -33.39 -42.52 -25.46
C GLN A 1108 -32.41 -43.30 -26.33
N LEU A 1109 -31.18 -42.82 -26.39
CA LEU A 1109 -30.06 -43.38 -27.13
C LEU A 1109 -29.11 -44.00 -26.12
N THR A 1110 -28.62 -45.19 -26.44
CA THR A 1110 -27.73 -45.97 -25.60
C THR A 1110 -26.60 -46.50 -26.45
N TRP A 1111 -25.37 -46.24 -26.03
CA TRP A 1111 -24.20 -46.88 -26.61
C TRP A 1111 -23.47 -47.71 -25.58
N LYS A 1112 -22.98 -48.86 -26.04
CA LYS A 1112 -22.14 -49.77 -25.29
C LYS A 1112 -20.78 -49.82 -25.96
N THR A 1113 -19.74 -49.74 -25.16
CA THR A 1113 -18.35 -49.74 -25.59
C THR A 1113 -17.57 -50.80 -24.84
N ASP A 1114 -16.43 -51.18 -25.41
CA ASP A 1114 -15.48 -52.11 -24.80
C ASP A 1114 -14.12 -51.44 -24.75
N ASN A 1115 -13.45 -51.61 -23.62
CA ASN A 1115 -12.13 -51.05 -23.31
C ASN A 1115 -12.01 -49.53 -23.49
N GLU A 1116 -13.10 -48.76 -23.55
CA GLU A 1116 -12.98 -47.31 -23.73
C GLU A 1116 -12.19 -46.67 -22.59
N SER A 1117 -11.15 -45.93 -22.93
CA SER A 1117 -10.39 -45.22 -21.91
C SER A 1117 -11.05 -43.91 -21.54
N ASN A 1118 -10.60 -43.33 -20.42
CA ASN A 1118 -10.94 -41.97 -20.03
C ASN A 1118 -10.46 -40.89 -21.03
N PHE A 1119 -9.68 -41.24 -22.06
CA PHE A 1119 -9.31 -40.37 -23.18
C PHE A 1119 -10.28 -40.48 -24.39
N THR A 1120 -11.19 -41.46 -24.39
CA THR A 1120 -12.19 -41.63 -25.45
C THR A 1120 -13.28 -40.57 -25.36
N ARG A 1121 -13.61 -39.92 -26.48
CA ARG A 1121 -14.71 -38.93 -26.56
C ARG A 1121 -15.84 -39.45 -27.42
N PHE A 1122 -17.06 -39.20 -26.98
CA PHE A 1122 -18.27 -39.48 -27.73
C PHE A 1122 -18.89 -38.16 -28.19
N ALA A 1123 -19.25 -38.06 -29.46
CA ALA A 1123 -20.09 -37.00 -29.97
C ALA A 1123 -21.35 -37.63 -30.56
N LEU A 1124 -22.49 -37.33 -29.95
CA LEU A 1124 -23.78 -37.78 -30.43
C LEU A 1124 -24.31 -36.75 -31.41
N GLU A 1125 -24.63 -37.21 -32.62
CA GLU A 1125 -25.10 -36.36 -33.69
C GLU A 1125 -26.54 -36.72 -34.08
N LYS A 1126 -27.33 -35.68 -34.40
CA LYS A 1126 -28.72 -35.77 -34.86
C LYS A 1126 -28.86 -35.14 -36.25
N SER A 1127 -29.73 -35.73 -37.06
CA SER A 1127 -30.18 -35.21 -38.34
C SER A 1127 -31.71 -35.22 -38.39
N THR A 1128 -32.32 -34.08 -38.72
CA THR A 1128 -33.76 -33.97 -39.06
C THR A 1128 -34.02 -34.01 -40.57
N THR A 1129 -32.96 -34.09 -41.39
CA THR A 1129 -33.01 -34.07 -42.87
C THR A 1129 -32.78 -35.45 -43.48
N SER A 1130 -33.22 -36.52 -42.79
CA SER A 1130 -33.06 -37.92 -43.22
C SER A 1130 -31.60 -38.35 -43.46
N GLY A 1131 -30.66 -37.84 -42.66
CA GLY A 1131 -29.25 -38.23 -42.66
C GLY A 1131 -28.34 -37.41 -43.58
N LYS A 1132 -28.83 -36.31 -44.17
CA LYS A 1132 -28.03 -35.46 -45.09
C LYS A 1132 -27.12 -34.48 -44.34
N SER A 1133 -27.55 -33.99 -43.19
CA SER A 1133 -26.77 -33.07 -42.36
C SER A 1133 -26.90 -33.44 -40.88
N PHE A 1134 -25.76 -33.55 -40.19
CA PHE A 1134 -25.70 -33.92 -38.79
C PHE A 1134 -25.23 -32.74 -37.95
N THR A 1135 -25.89 -32.53 -36.81
CA THR A 1135 -25.48 -31.58 -35.78
C THR A 1135 -25.20 -32.33 -34.49
N ILE A 1136 -24.18 -31.91 -33.74
CA ILE A 1136 -23.87 -32.49 -32.43
C ILE A 1136 -24.99 -32.08 -31.46
N VAL A 1137 -25.64 -33.06 -30.85
CA VAL A 1137 -26.68 -32.87 -29.82
C VAL A 1137 -26.18 -33.12 -28.41
N ASP A 1138 -25.11 -33.88 -28.27
CA ASP A 1138 -24.40 -34.06 -27.01
C ASP A 1138 -22.95 -34.46 -27.27
N SER A 1139 -22.05 -34.14 -26.34
CA SER A 1139 -20.68 -34.62 -26.37
C SER A 1139 -20.24 -35.02 -24.97
N LEU A 1140 -19.67 -36.20 -24.84
CA LEU A 1140 -19.33 -36.81 -23.56
C LEU A 1140 -17.90 -37.33 -23.57
N GLN A 1141 -17.12 -36.96 -22.56
CA GLN A 1141 -15.87 -37.66 -22.25
C GLN A 1141 -16.20 -38.99 -21.58
N SER A 1142 -15.59 -40.08 -22.06
CA SER A 1142 -15.71 -41.38 -21.42
C SER A 1142 -15.34 -41.33 -19.93
N THR A 1143 -16.14 -42.04 -19.16
CA THR A 1143 -15.94 -42.34 -17.74
C THR A 1143 -15.55 -43.81 -17.51
N ALA A 1144 -15.22 -44.56 -18.58
CA ALA A 1144 -15.00 -46.01 -18.55
C ALA A 1144 -16.18 -46.81 -17.94
N ALA A 1145 -17.42 -46.39 -18.21
CA ALA A 1145 -18.62 -47.02 -17.65
C ALA A 1145 -19.09 -48.24 -18.47
N GLY A 1146 -18.50 -48.48 -19.63
CA GLY A 1146 -18.87 -49.51 -20.61
C GLY A 1146 -20.21 -49.24 -21.30
N THR A 1147 -21.10 -48.43 -20.73
CA THR A 1147 -22.42 -48.14 -21.26
C THR A 1147 -22.85 -46.72 -20.89
N TYR A 1148 -23.40 -46.02 -21.87
CA TYR A 1148 -23.80 -44.63 -21.78
C TYR A 1148 -25.20 -44.44 -22.34
N THR A 1149 -25.95 -43.52 -21.74
CA THR A 1149 -27.31 -43.20 -22.15
C THR A 1149 -27.51 -41.71 -22.26
N TYR A 1150 -28.16 -41.27 -23.34
CA TYR A 1150 -28.61 -39.90 -23.54
C TYR A 1150 -30.07 -39.91 -23.97
N THR A 1151 -30.92 -39.03 -23.42
CA THR A 1151 -32.31 -38.90 -23.85
C THR A 1151 -32.50 -37.58 -24.57
N ASP A 1152 -32.70 -37.63 -25.88
CA ASP A 1152 -33.14 -36.45 -26.64
C ASP A 1152 -34.61 -36.19 -26.34
N ARG A 1153 -34.86 -35.22 -25.47
CA ARG A 1153 -36.21 -34.85 -25.03
C ARG A 1153 -36.98 -34.02 -26.06
N SER A 1154 -36.30 -33.54 -27.10
CA SER A 1154 -36.92 -32.81 -28.20
C SER A 1154 -36.38 -33.29 -29.55
N PRO A 1155 -36.73 -34.52 -29.98
CA PRO A 1155 -36.24 -35.09 -31.23
C PRO A 1155 -36.59 -34.27 -32.48
N GLY A 1156 -37.69 -33.51 -32.43
CA GLY A 1156 -38.33 -32.88 -33.59
C GLY A 1156 -39.45 -33.76 -34.16
N THR A 1157 -40.06 -33.33 -35.27
CA THR A 1157 -41.13 -34.07 -35.98
C THR A 1157 -40.63 -34.63 -37.31
N GLY A 1158 -41.16 -35.78 -37.71
CA GLY A 1158 -40.76 -36.47 -38.94
C GLY A 1158 -39.69 -37.54 -38.71
N GLN A 1159 -38.87 -37.80 -39.72
CA GLN A 1159 -37.81 -38.82 -39.66
C GLN A 1159 -36.54 -38.22 -39.04
N ILE A 1160 -36.18 -38.70 -37.84
CA ILE A 1160 -35.00 -38.26 -37.09
C ILE A 1160 -33.95 -39.37 -37.12
N THR A 1161 -32.73 -39.04 -37.55
CA THR A 1161 -31.60 -39.97 -37.63
C THR A 1161 -30.52 -39.58 -36.63
N TYR A 1162 -30.04 -40.52 -35.82
CA TYR A 1162 -28.92 -40.32 -34.90
C TYR A 1162 -27.73 -41.18 -35.29
N ARG A 1163 -26.52 -40.69 -35.01
CA ARG A 1163 -25.29 -41.47 -35.03
C ARG A 1163 -24.37 -41.03 -33.89
N LEU A 1164 -23.47 -41.90 -33.50
CA LEU A 1164 -22.45 -41.63 -32.51
C LEU A 1164 -21.09 -41.63 -33.18
N LEU A 1165 -20.29 -40.61 -32.94
CA LEU A 1165 -18.86 -40.59 -33.22
C LEU A 1165 -18.12 -40.96 -31.93
N GLN A 1166 -17.19 -41.91 -32.02
CA GLN A 1166 -16.27 -42.31 -30.96
C GLN A 1166 -14.85 -41.91 -31.39
N ASN A 1167 -14.32 -40.84 -30.81
CA ASN A 1167 -12.94 -40.41 -30.99
C ASN A 1167 -12.04 -41.13 -29.98
N LEU A 1168 -11.06 -41.87 -30.48
CA LEU A 1168 -10.15 -42.70 -29.70
C LEU A 1168 -8.86 -41.95 -29.35
N VAL A 1169 -8.15 -42.40 -28.31
CA VAL A 1169 -6.80 -41.91 -27.95
C VAL A 1169 -5.78 -42.15 -29.08
N THR A 1170 -6.06 -43.09 -29.98
CA THR A 1170 -5.25 -43.37 -31.18
C THR A 1170 -5.40 -42.31 -32.28
N GLY A 1171 -6.28 -41.32 -32.11
CA GLY A 1171 -6.64 -40.31 -33.11
C GLY A 1171 -7.66 -40.80 -34.15
N LYS A 1172 -8.03 -42.09 -34.13
CA LYS A 1172 -9.08 -42.65 -34.99
C LYS A 1172 -10.47 -42.22 -34.50
N THR A 1173 -11.37 -41.91 -35.44
CA THR A 1173 -12.78 -41.64 -35.14
C THR A 1173 -13.64 -42.73 -35.74
N ASP A 1174 -14.32 -43.50 -34.88
CA ASP A 1174 -15.23 -44.57 -35.29
C ASP A 1174 -16.68 -44.06 -35.27
N THR A 1175 -17.40 -44.28 -36.36
CA THR A 1175 -18.79 -43.85 -36.52
C THR A 1175 -19.73 -45.03 -36.36
N SER A 1176 -20.78 -44.87 -35.56
CA SER A 1176 -21.81 -45.90 -35.39
C SER A 1176 -22.66 -46.10 -36.63
N LYS A 1177 -23.48 -47.16 -36.64
CA LYS A 1177 -24.64 -47.22 -37.53
C LYS A 1177 -25.59 -46.05 -37.26
N ASN A 1178 -26.33 -45.64 -38.28
CA ASN A 1178 -27.41 -44.67 -38.13
C ASN A 1178 -28.63 -45.34 -37.47
N LEU A 1179 -29.27 -44.64 -36.54
CA LEU A 1179 -30.54 -45.02 -35.95
C LEU A 1179 -31.62 -44.05 -36.39
N THR A 1180 -32.63 -44.55 -37.10
CA THR A 1180 -33.68 -43.73 -37.67
C THR A 1180 -35.01 -43.98 -36.95
N PHE A 1181 -35.67 -42.90 -36.52
CA PHE A 1181 -36.96 -42.94 -35.85
C PHE A 1181 -37.94 -42.00 -36.54
N ASN A 1182 -39.15 -42.46 -36.84
CA ASN A 1182 -40.24 -41.58 -37.26
C ASN A 1182 -40.95 -41.06 -36.00
N TYR A 1183 -40.68 -39.82 -35.58
CA TYR A 1183 -41.28 -39.22 -34.39
C TYR A 1183 -42.46 -38.33 -34.82
N LEU A 1184 -43.68 -38.80 -34.59
CA LEU A 1184 -44.94 -38.10 -34.88
C LEU A 1184 -45.56 -37.67 -33.56
N ASP A 1185 -45.92 -36.40 -33.45
CA ASP A 1185 -46.75 -35.91 -32.35
C ASP A 1185 -48.17 -36.47 -32.56
N ILE A 1186 -48.73 -37.23 -31.60
CA ILE A 1186 -50.13 -37.70 -31.68
C ILE A 1186 -50.92 -37.09 -30.51
N PRO A 1187 -51.93 -36.24 -30.79
CA PRO A 1187 -52.93 -35.84 -29.80
C PRO A 1187 -53.69 -37.07 -29.26
N SER A 1188 -54.12 -37.03 -27.99
CA SER A 1188 -54.81 -38.09 -27.22
C SER A 1188 -55.90 -38.96 -27.93
N PRO A 1189 -56.25 -40.15 -27.39
CA PRO A 1189 -56.87 -41.29 -28.11
C PRO A 1189 -58.37 -41.11 -28.46
N VAL A 1190 -58.80 -41.61 -29.63
CA VAL A 1190 -60.19 -41.53 -30.15
C VAL A 1190 -61.02 -42.80 -29.81
N LYS A 1191 -62.26 -42.64 -29.32
CA LYS A 1191 -63.19 -43.69 -28.81
C LYS A 1191 -64.40 -43.93 -29.73
N PHE A 1192 -64.91 -45.17 -29.78
CA PHE A 1192 -66.22 -45.55 -30.36
C PHE A 1192 -67.38 -44.96 -29.55
N ILE A 1193 -68.33 -44.26 -30.18
CA ILE A 1193 -69.44 -43.59 -29.48
C ILE A 1193 -70.77 -43.71 -30.24
N VAL A 1194 -71.88 -43.71 -29.49
CA VAL A 1194 -73.25 -43.65 -30.04
C VAL A 1194 -73.97 -42.46 -29.42
N TYR A 1195 -74.56 -41.62 -30.25
CA TYR A 1195 -75.23 -40.40 -29.81
C TYR A 1195 -76.47 -40.03 -30.66
N PRO A 1196 -77.50 -39.41 -30.05
CA PRO A 1196 -77.59 -39.18 -28.62
C PRO A 1196 -77.74 -40.50 -27.85
N SER A 1197 -77.19 -40.57 -26.64
CA SER A 1197 -77.33 -41.75 -25.76
C SER A 1197 -78.76 -41.93 -25.25
N THR A 1198 -79.67 -41.01 -25.60
CA THR A 1198 -81.11 -41.11 -25.43
C THR A 1198 -81.79 -40.58 -26.68
N ALA A 1199 -82.62 -41.38 -27.35
CA ALA A 1199 -83.17 -41.05 -28.67
C ALA A 1199 -84.64 -41.46 -28.80
N THR A 1200 -85.45 -40.65 -29.48
CA THR A 1200 -86.85 -40.96 -29.81
C THR A 1200 -86.99 -41.55 -31.21
N GLN A 1201 -86.24 -41.04 -32.19
CA GLN A 1201 -86.34 -41.48 -33.60
C GLN A 1201 -85.01 -42.02 -34.14
N ASN A 1202 -83.92 -41.26 -34.10
CA ASN A 1202 -82.64 -41.66 -34.73
C ASN A 1202 -81.47 -41.63 -33.75
N ILE A 1203 -80.47 -42.50 -33.98
CA ILE A 1203 -79.15 -42.47 -33.34
C ILE A 1203 -78.05 -42.41 -34.40
N ASN A 1204 -76.90 -41.83 -34.05
CA ASN A 1204 -75.66 -41.85 -34.83
C ASN A 1204 -74.62 -42.68 -34.10
N ILE A 1205 -73.87 -43.48 -34.86
CA ILE A 1205 -72.85 -44.39 -34.35
C ILE A 1205 -71.55 -43.98 -35.05
N ASN A 1206 -70.55 -43.54 -34.29
CA ASN A 1206 -69.23 -43.16 -34.80
C ASN A 1206 -68.19 -44.20 -34.36
N PHE A 1207 -67.49 -44.77 -35.33
CA PHE A 1207 -66.53 -45.85 -35.15
C PHE A 1207 -65.12 -45.37 -34.76
N GLY A 1208 -64.89 -44.05 -34.74
CA GLY A 1208 -63.63 -43.40 -34.41
C GLY A 1208 -62.60 -43.39 -35.54
N LYS A 1209 -62.86 -44.12 -36.64
CA LYS A 1209 -62.11 -44.10 -37.90
C LYS A 1209 -62.95 -44.74 -39.02
N THR A 1210 -62.60 -44.48 -40.28
CA THR A 1210 -63.24 -45.10 -41.44
C THR A 1210 -62.85 -46.58 -41.55
N TYR A 1211 -63.84 -47.46 -41.66
CA TYR A 1211 -63.61 -48.90 -41.89
C TYR A 1211 -63.89 -49.24 -43.36
N ALA A 1212 -62.89 -49.85 -44.01
CA ALA A 1212 -62.97 -50.18 -45.44
C ALA A 1212 -63.83 -51.42 -45.73
N ASN A 1213 -63.94 -52.34 -44.77
CA ASN A 1213 -64.80 -53.53 -44.87
C ASN A 1213 -66.24 -53.22 -44.44
N HIS A 1214 -67.15 -54.16 -44.74
CA HIS A 1214 -68.51 -54.15 -44.23
C HIS A 1214 -68.50 -54.29 -42.70
N VAL A 1215 -69.06 -53.29 -42.02
CA VAL A 1215 -69.24 -53.25 -40.57
C VAL A 1215 -70.66 -53.66 -40.27
N LYS A 1216 -70.83 -54.82 -39.64
CA LYS A 1216 -72.13 -55.30 -39.16
C LYS A 1216 -72.42 -54.70 -37.79
N ILE A 1217 -73.57 -54.08 -37.68
CA ILE A 1217 -74.01 -53.35 -36.49
C ILE A 1217 -75.32 -53.95 -36.04
N SER A 1218 -75.37 -54.37 -34.78
CA SER A 1218 -76.55 -54.96 -34.17
C SER A 1218 -77.02 -54.08 -33.01
N VAL A 1219 -78.32 -53.80 -32.99
CA VAL A 1219 -79.02 -53.16 -31.87
C VAL A 1219 -79.72 -54.26 -31.08
N VAL A 1220 -79.38 -54.34 -29.80
CA VAL A 1220 -79.77 -55.43 -28.89
C VAL A 1220 -80.59 -54.86 -27.74
N SER A 1221 -81.72 -55.48 -27.42
CA SER A 1221 -82.52 -55.11 -26.23
C SER A 1221 -81.81 -55.46 -24.93
N SER A 1222 -82.29 -54.92 -23.81
CA SER A 1222 -81.78 -55.26 -22.47
C SER A 1222 -81.91 -56.74 -22.09
N THR A 1223 -82.78 -57.50 -22.77
CA THR A 1223 -82.93 -58.95 -22.59
C THR A 1223 -82.00 -59.78 -23.48
N GLY A 1224 -81.14 -59.13 -24.30
CA GLY A 1224 -80.18 -59.80 -25.18
C GLY A 1224 -80.70 -60.16 -26.57
N SER A 1225 -81.96 -59.85 -26.89
CA SER A 1225 -82.53 -60.10 -28.22
C SER A 1225 -82.05 -59.04 -29.22
N VAL A 1226 -81.51 -59.45 -30.36
CA VAL A 1226 -81.16 -58.53 -31.45
C VAL A 1226 -82.45 -58.02 -32.09
N VAL A 1227 -82.75 -56.74 -31.89
CA VAL A 1227 -83.97 -56.11 -32.38
C VAL A 1227 -83.79 -55.44 -33.74
N LYS A 1228 -82.53 -55.14 -34.13
CA LYS A 1228 -82.21 -54.59 -35.43
C LYS A 1228 -80.78 -54.92 -35.83
N THR A 1229 -80.53 -55.12 -37.11
CA THR A 1229 -79.17 -55.27 -37.67
C THR A 1229 -79.06 -54.45 -38.95
N LEU A 1230 -77.91 -53.79 -39.13
CA LEU A 1230 -77.55 -53.08 -40.35
C LEU A 1230 -76.07 -53.30 -40.68
N VAL A 1231 -75.68 -52.96 -41.90
CA VAL A 1231 -74.29 -53.02 -42.36
C VAL A 1231 -73.89 -51.66 -42.94
N ALA A 1232 -72.70 -51.17 -42.61
CA ALA A 1232 -72.15 -49.92 -43.12
C ALA A 1232 -70.72 -50.15 -43.64
N SER A 1233 -70.33 -49.49 -44.73
CA SER A 1233 -69.06 -49.74 -45.41
C SER A 1233 -68.43 -48.43 -45.86
N ASN A 1234 -67.09 -48.36 -45.86
CA ASN A 1234 -66.32 -47.17 -46.27
C ASN A 1234 -66.75 -45.87 -45.57
N THR A 1235 -67.18 -45.99 -44.31
CA THR A 1235 -67.59 -44.84 -43.48
C THR A 1235 -67.00 -44.95 -42.09
N ASP A 1236 -66.83 -43.81 -41.43
CA ASP A 1236 -66.45 -43.72 -40.02
C ASP A 1236 -67.66 -43.61 -39.10
N SER A 1237 -68.87 -43.44 -39.66
CA SER A 1237 -70.09 -43.29 -38.90
C SER A 1237 -71.33 -43.71 -39.68
N VAL A 1238 -72.41 -44.03 -38.95
CA VAL A 1238 -73.71 -44.33 -39.55
C VAL A 1238 -74.85 -43.79 -38.69
N GLN A 1239 -75.93 -43.34 -39.33
CA GLN A 1239 -77.17 -42.97 -38.67
C GLN A 1239 -78.20 -44.10 -38.81
N GLN A 1240 -78.92 -44.40 -37.73
CA GLN A 1240 -79.93 -45.45 -37.69
C GLN A 1240 -81.22 -44.98 -37.03
N ASP A 1241 -82.35 -45.19 -37.71
CA ASP A 1241 -83.70 -45.03 -37.17
C ASP A 1241 -84.05 -46.17 -36.20
N VAL A 1242 -84.45 -45.78 -35.00
CA VAL A 1242 -84.86 -46.58 -33.84
C VAL A 1242 -86.27 -46.24 -33.36
N GLY A 1243 -87.03 -45.41 -34.09
CA GLY A 1243 -88.37 -44.94 -33.73
C GLY A 1243 -89.38 -46.05 -33.47
N ASN A 1244 -89.32 -47.13 -34.25
CA ASN A 1244 -90.20 -48.30 -34.13
C ASN A 1244 -89.79 -49.27 -33.00
N LEU A 1245 -88.74 -48.96 -32.23
CA LEU A 1245 -88.40 -49.74 -31.04
C LEU A 1245 -89.26 -49.27 -29.86
N LEU A 1246 -89.65 -50.21 -28.99
CA LEU A 1246 -90.33 -49.89 -27.73
C LEU A 1246 -89.41 -49.08 -26.81
N ARG A 1247 -90.00 -48.30 -25.90
CA ARG A 1247 -89.26 -47.51 -24.91
C ARG A 1247 -88.43 -48.43 -24.00
N GLY A 1248 -87.12 -48.19 -23.87
CA GLY A 1248 -86.22 -49.04 -23.09
C GLY A 1248 -84.73 -48.87 -23.41
N LEU A 1249 -83.86 -49.56 -22.68
CA LEU A 1249 -82.40 -49.52 -22.88
C LEU A 1249 -81.95 -50.51 -23.96
N TYR A 1250 -81.13 -50.03 -24.90
CA TYR A 1250 -80.57 -50.81 -26.00
C TYR A 1250 -79.05 -50.68 -26.05
N ILE A 1251 -78.40 -51.72 -26.58
CA ILE A 1251 -76.95 -51.77 -26.79
C ILE A 1251 -76.69 -51.87 -28.30
N VAL A 1252 -75.87 -50.98 -28.82
CA VAL A 1252 -75.33 -51.05 -30.18
C VAL A 1252 -73.97 -51.71 -30.11
N GLN A 1253 -73.78 -52.75 -30.90
CA GLN A 1253 -72.49 -53.42 -31.07
C GLN A 1253 -72.13 -53.44 -32.55
N ALA A 1254 -70.89 -53.07 -32.87
CA ALA A 1254 -70.37 -53.10 -34.23
C ALA A 1254 -69.20 -54.08 -34.30
N ILE A 1255 -69.21 -54.93 -35.33
CA ILE A 1255 -68.14 -55.86 -35.65
C ILE A 1255 -67.76 -55.70 -37.12
N ASP A 1256 -66.49 -55.88 -37.43
CA ASP A 1256 -66.05 -56.03 -38.82
C ASP A 1256 -66.52 -57.40 -39.32
N GLU A 1257 -67.32 -57.44 -40.38
CA GLU A 1257 -68.03 -58.64 -40.81
C GLU A 1257 -67.09 -59.67 -41.46
N ALA A 1258 -66.02 -59.22 -42.12
CA ALA A 1258 -65.05 -60.11 -42.74
C ALA A 1258 -64.18 -60.83 -41.70
N THR A 1259 -63.84 -60.13 -40.62
CA THR A 1259 -62.93 -60.65 -39.59
C THR A 1259 -63.64 -61.15 -38.33
N GLY A 1260 -64.92 -60.83 -38.15
CA GLY A 1260 -65.70 -61.10 -36.94
C GLY A 1260 -65.24 -60.31 -35.70
N LYS A 1261 -64.26 -59.40 -35.83
CA LYS A 1261 -63.67 -58.69 -34.68
C LYS A 1261 -64.54 -57.51 -34.27
N GLN A 1262 -64.80 -57.38 -32.96
CA GLN A 1262 -65.57 -56.27 -32.43
C GLN A 1262 -64.82 -54.93 -32.56
N ILE A 1263 -65.48 -53.95 -33.19
CA ILE A 1263 -65.00 -52.58 -33.36
C ILE A 1263 -65.31 -51.76 -32.10
N GLY A 1264 -66.51 -51.93 -31.55
CA GLY A 1264 -66.92 -51.27 -30.31
C GLY A 1264 -68.35 -51.58 -29.93
N SER A 1265 -68.74 -51.17 -28.73
CA SER A 1265 -70.13 -51.23 -28.26
C SER A 1265 -70.46 -50.04 -27.37
N ALA A 1266 -71.67 -49.51 -27.49
CA ALA A 1266 -72.18 -48.44 -26.64
C ALA A 1266 -73.68 -48.59 -26.41
N LYS A 1267 -74.19 -48.00 -25.33
CA LYS A 1267 -75.61 -48.09 -24.95
C LYS A 1267 -76.34 -46.80 -25.31
N PHE A 1268 -77.62 -46.91 -25.67
CA PHE A 1268 -78.53 -45.78 -25.74
C PHE A 1268 -79.91 -46.16 -25.20
N PHE A 1269 -80.66 -45.17 -24.73
CA PHE A 1269 -82.02 -45.35 -24.23
C PHE A 1269 -83.04 -44.85 -25.26
N LYS A 1270 -83.96 -45.72 -25.70
CA LYS A 1270 -85.11 -45.34 -26.53
C LYS A 1270 -86.19 -44.74 -25.64
N GLN A 1271 -86.59 -43.50 -25.91
CA GLN A 1271 -87.70 -42.81 -25.24
C GLN A 1271 -89.07 -43.14 -25.83
#